data_AF-A0A7M4EFE4-F1
#
_entry.id   AF-A0A7M4EFE4-F1
#
_cell.length_a   1.000
_cell.length_b   1.000
_cell.length_c   1.000
_cell.angle_alpha   90.00
_cell.angle_beta   90.00
_cell.angle_gamma   90.00
#
_symmetry.space_group_name_H-M   'P 1'
#
loop_
_entity.id
_entity.type
_entity.pdbx_description
1 polymer ?
#
loop_
_entity_poly.entity_id
_entity_poly.type
_entity_poly.pdbx_seq_one_letter_code
_entity_poly.pdbx_strand_id
1 'polypeptide(L)'
;MKKAHSLFQIYREDEESTRKCGAPARSSGQSGGCGPRLPHRDDGLNSLVLDLDYPALRKNKNIDNFLNRYEKIVKKIRALQMKAEDYDVVKVIGRGAFGEVQLVRHKLTQKVYAMKLLSKFEMIKRSDSAFFWEERDIMAFANSPWVVQLFCAFQDDKYLYMVMEYMPGGDLVNLMSNYDVPEKWAKFYTAEVVLALDAIHSMGLIHRDVKPDNMLLDKHGHLKLADFGTCMKMDETGMVRCDTAVGTPDYISPEVLKSQGGDGYYGRECDWWSVGVFLFEMLVGDTPFYADSLVGTYSKIMDHKNSLIFSEEVEISKHAKNLICAFLTDREVRLGRNGVEEIKQHPFFESDQWNWDNIRETAAPVVPELSSDIDSSNFDDIEDDKGDVETFPIPKAFVGNQLPFIGFTYYRDNFILHVGHAFSDNLQFQKKLNKLEEQLNNEAQAKDELEQKYRKNVESSLRLLEREKALLQHKNAEYQRKAEHEADKKRNLENEVNSLKDQLEDLKKRNQNSQISNEKINQLQRQLDEANALLRTESDTAARLRKNQTESTKQIQQLEANNRELQDKHCMLENAKLKLEKDFLNLQSALESERRDRSHGSEIISDLQGRISGLEEEVKTGKSALAKMEMEKRQLEEKLTDLEKEKNNMEIDMTYKFKVLQQNLEQEEAEHKATKARLADKNKIYESIEEAKSEAMKEMEKKLLEERVSKQKVENCMLEVEKRCSMLDCDLKQSQQKINELLKQKDKLNEEIKNLTLKIEQETQKRCLTQNDLKMQTQQVNSLKMSEKQLKQENNHLVEIKLSLEKQNNELRKERQDADGQMKELQDQLEAEQYFSTLYKTQVRELKEECEEKTKLCKEIQQKIQELQDERDSLAAQLEITLTKADSEQLARSIAEEQYSDLEKEKIMKELEIKEMMARHKQELTEKDATIASLEEANRTLTSDVANLANEKEELNNKLKEAQEAEESQIRIELQMTLDSKDSDIEQLRSQLQSLHIGLDNSSIGSGPGDAEADDGFPESRLEGWLSLPVRNNTKKFGWVKKYVIVSSKKILFYDSEQDKEQSNPYMVLDIDKLFHVRPVTQTDVYRADSKEIPRIFQILYANEGESKKEQEFLVEPMGEKSNYICHKGHEFIPTLYHFPTNCEACMKPLWHMFKPPPALECRRCHIKCHKDHMDKKEDIIAPCKVYYDISTAKNLLLLANSTEEQQKWVSRLVKKIPKKPPAPDSFARSSPRTSMKVQPNQSVRRPSRQLPPNKPR
;
A
#
# COMPACT_ATOMS: atom_id res chain seq x y z
N MET A 1 -30.05 -2.04 11.55
CA MET A 1 -31.33 -2.78 11.41
C MET A 1 -31.95 -2.67 10.04
N LYS A 2 -32.48 -1.52 9.56
CA LYS A 2 -33.17 -1.47 8.23
C LYS A 2 -32.35 -2.08 7.07
N LYS A 3 -31.04 -1.77 6.95
CA LYS A 3 -30.13 -2.45 5.98
C LYS A 3 -30.04 -3.98 6.17
N ALA A 4 -29.97 -4.46 7.41
CA ALA A 4 -29.94 -5.90 7.72
C ALA A 4 -31.28 -6.60 7.45
N HIS A 5 -32.41 -5.90 7.60
CA HIS A 5 -33.72 -6.41 7.21
C HIS A 5 -33.85 -6.50 5.68
N SER A 6 -33.35 -5.49 4.96
CA SER A 6 -33.20 -5.52 3.50
C SER A 6 -32.28 -6.65 3.02
N LEU A 7 -31.15 -6.92 3.68
CA LEU A 7 -30.33 -8.11 3.38
C LEU A 7 -31.09 -9.43 3.58
N PHE A 8 -31.84 -9.57 4.68
CA PHE A 8 -32.74 -10.71 4.91
C PHE A 8 -33.89 -10.80 3.90
N GLN A 9 -34.22 -9.71 3.23
CA GLN A 9 -35.27 -9.65 2.21
C GLN A 9 -34.71 -10.01 0.83
N ILE A 10 -33.53 -9.52 0.47
CA ILE A 10 -32.77 -9.92 -0.73
C ILE A 10 -32.50 -11.43 -0.70
N TYR A 11 -32.02 -11.96 0.44
CA TYR A 11 -31.83 -13.41 0.65
C TYR A 11 -33.10 -14.26 0.48
N ARG A 12 -34.28 -13.63 0.54
CA ARG A 12 -35.59 -14.27 0.37
C ARG A 12 -36.12 -14.10 -1.06
N GLU A 13 -35.83 -12.96 -1.68
CA GLU A 13 -36.16 -12.66 -3.08
C GLU A 13 -35.31 -13.50 -4.05
N ASP A 14 -34.04 -13.79 -3.73
CA ASP A 14 -33.23 -14.80 -4.45
C ASP A 14 -33.78 -16.23 -4.29
N GLU A 15 -34.31 -16.57 -3.11
CA GLU A 15 -34.96 -17.86 -2.84
C GLU A 15 -36.32 -18.01 -3.55
N GLU A 16 -36.90 -16.92 -4.08
CA GLU A 16 -38.07 -16.95 -4.97
C GLU A 16 -37.71 -16.80 -6.46
N SER A 17 -36.68 -16.02 -6.79
CA SER A 17 -36.15 -15.87 -8.16
C SER A 17 -35.70 -17.23 -8.70
N THR A 18 -34.89 -17.95 -7.92
CA THR A 18 -34.40 -19.29 -8.27
C THR A 18 -35.49 -20.37 -8.34
N ARG A 19 -36.72 -20.12 -7.83
CA ARG A 19 -37.88 -21.01 -8.03
C ARG A 19 -38.64 -20.77 -9.33
N LYS A 20 -38.37 -19.67 -10.05
CA LYS A 20 -39.07 -19.32 -11.31
C LYS A 20 -38.34 -19.77 -12.57
N CYS A 21 -37.05 -20.12 -12.49
CA CYS A 21 -36.26 -20.69 -13.59
C CYS A 21 -36.57 -22.19 -13.83
N GLY A 22 -37.85 -22.52 -14.02
CA GLY A 22 -38.36 -23.88 -14.22
C GLY A 22 -38.93 -24.13 -15.62
N ALA A 23 -38.13 -23.90 -16.67
CA ALA A 23 -38.52 -24.19 -18.06
C ALA A 23 -37.33 -24.77 -18.86
N PRO A 24 -37.52 -25.82 -19.68
CA PRO A 24 -36.41 -26.56 -20.27
C PRO A 24 -35.90 -25.94 -21.59
N ALA A 25 -34.70 -25.38 -21.57
CA ALA A 25 -33.91 -25.22 -22.79
C ALA A 25 -33.42 -26.61 -23.28
N ARG A 26 -33.45 -26.85 -24.60
CA ARG A 26 -32.95 -28.09 -25.22
C ARG A 26 -31.53 -27.90 -25.76
N SER A 27 -30.84 -29.04 -25.91
CA SER A 27 -29.66 -29.24 -26.78
C SER A 27 -28.40 -28.40 -26.52
N SER A 28 -27.70 -28.72 -25.43
CA SER A 28 -26.26 -29.07 -25.50
C SER A 28 -25.91 -30.00 -24.32
N GLY A 29 -24.93 -30.89 -24.51
CA GLY A 29 -24.68 -32.01 -23.59
C GLY A 29 -23.44 -31.82 -22.71
N GLN A 30 -23.58 -31.20 -21.54
CA GLN A 30 -22.61 -31.30 -20.45
C GLN A 30 -23.33 -31.41 -19.09
N SER A 31 -22.87 -32.32 -18.23
CA SER A 31 -23.49 -32.64 -16.94
C SER A 31 -22.98 -31.77 -15.80
N GLY A 32 -23.42 -30.50 -15.77
CA GLY A 32 -23.10 -29.57 -14.67
C GLY A 32 -23.85 -29.92 -13.38
N GLY A 33 -23.16 -30.51 -12.40
CA GLY A 33 -23.70 -30.82 -11.07
C GLY A 33 -23.96 -29.56 -10.24
N CYS A 34 -25.14 -29.42 -9.63
CA CYS A 34 -25.52 -28.21 -8.88
C CYS A 34 -25.03 -28.25 -7.42
N GLY A 35 -23.72 -28.05 -7.20
CA GLY A 35 -23.10 -27.99 -5.88
C GLY A 35 -22.09 -26.84 -5.73
N PRO A 36 -22.56 -25.63 -5.39
CA PRO A 36 -22.04 -25.00 -4.18
C PRO A 36 -23.11 -24.13 -3.47
N ARG A 37 -23.74 -24.64 -2.40
CA ARG A 37 -24.77 -23.88 -1.65
C ARG A 37 -24.58 -23.80 -0.14
N LEU A 38 -23.63 -24.56 0.42
CA LEU A 38 -23.32 -24.56 1.85
C LEU A 38 -22.32 -23.45 2.25
N PRO A 39 -21.15 -23.29 1.58
CA PRO A 39 -20.13 -22.31 2.02
C PRO A 39 -20.67 -20.87 2.10
N HIS A 40 -21.45 -20.43 1.11
CA HIS A 40 -22.09 -19.11 1.09
C HIS A 40 -22.97 -18.81 2.32
N ARG A 41 -23.64 -19.83 2.89
CA ARG A 41 -24.49 -19.67 4.08
C ARG A 41 -23.66 -19.56 5.35
N ASP A 42 -22.57 -20.32 5.45
CA ASP A 42 -21.66 -20.25 6.60
C ASP A 42 -20.86 -18.94 6.61
N ASP A 43 -20.39 -18.47 5.45
CA ASP A 43 -19.77 -17.15 5.27
C ASP A 43 -20.69 -16.02 5.75
N GLY A 44 -21.96 -16.03 5.31
CA GLY A 44 -22.95 -15.03 5.70
C GLY A 44 -23.18 -14.97 7.21
N LEU A 45 -23.16 -16.11 7.90
CA LEU A 45 -23.28 -16.19 9.35
C LEU A 45 -21.97 -15.77 10.07
N ASN A 46 -20.82 -16.15 9.52
CA ASN A 46 -19.49 -15.77 10.01
C ASN A 46 -19.30 -14.25 9.99
N SER A 47 -19.49 -13.61 8.83
CA SER A 47 -19.37 -12.16 8.64
C SER A 47 -20.37 -11.38 9.51
N LEU A 48 -21.61 -11.85 9.61
CA LEU A 48 -22.62 -11.20 10.44
C LEU A 48 -22.28 -11.24 11.94
N VAL A 49 -21.59 -12.29 12.43
CA VAL A 49 -21.05 -12.28 13.80
C VAL A 49 -19.85 -11.34 13.92
N LEU A 50 -18.90 -11.36 12.97
CA LEU A 50 -17.73 -10.47 12.99
C LEU A 50 -18.10 -8.98 13.01
N ASP A 51 -19.05 -8.54 12.17
CA ASP A 51 -19.47 -7.12 12.11
C ASP A 51 -20.36 -6.68 13.28
N LEU A 52 -20.75 -7.60 14.17
CA LEU A 52 -21.64 -7.33 15.31
C LEU A 52 -20.98 -7.50 16.68
N ASP A 53 -19.94 -8.33 16.81
CA ASP A 53 -19.32 -8.69 18.09
C ASP A 53 -18.35 -7.62 18.64
N TYR A 54 -18.88 -6.40 18.84
CA TYR A 54 -18.16 -5.28 19.42
C TYR A 54 -18.88 -4.73 20.65
N PRO A 55 -18.16 -4.29 21.72
CA PRO A 55 -18.78 -3.79 22.96
C PRO A 55 -19.73 -2.59 22.77
N ALA A 56 -19.55 -1.78 21.73
CA ALA A 56 -20.48 -0.70 21.38
C ALA A 56 -21.79 -1.22 20.79
N LEU A 57 -21.73 -2.28 19.98
CA LEU A 57 -22.87 -2.89 19.26
C LEU A 57 -23.67 -3.84 20.15
N ARG A 58 -23.02 -4.61 21.03
CA ARG A 58 -23.68 -5.44 22.06
C ARG A 58 -24.58 -4.64 23.04
N LYS A 59 -24.45 -3.31 23.13
CA LYS A 59 -25.42 -2.46 23.86
C LYS A 59 -26.84 -2.55 23.29
N ASN A 60 -27.01 -2.98 22.04
CA ASN A 60 -28.31 -3.24 21.45
C ASN A 60 -28.79 -4.66 21.81
N LYS A 61 -29.89 -4.75 22.58
CA LYS A 61 -30.47 -6.03 23.03
C LYS A 61 -30.74 -7.04 21.90
N ASN A 62 -31.04 -6.59 20.68
CA ASN A 62 -31.27 -7.49 19.55
C ASN A 62 -29.97 -8.08 19.01
N ILE A 63 -28.86 -7.33 19.09
CA ILE A 63 -27.53 -7.80 18.68
C ILE A 63 -27.00 -8.79 19.72
N ASP A 64 -27.05 -8.46 21.01
CA ASP A 64 -26.54 -9.35 22.06
C ASP A 64 -27.35 -10.65 22.17
N ASN A 65 -28.69 -10.59 22.06
CA ASN A 65 -29.52 -11.80 21.98
C ASN A 65 -29.26 -12.68 20.74
N PHE A 66 -28.76 -12.10 19.65
CA PHE A 66 -28.33 -12.83 18.46
C PHE A 66 -26.96 -13.48 18.70
N LEU A 67 -25.98 -12.72 19.16
CA LEU A 67 -24.63 -13.22 19.45
C LEU A 67 -24.66 -14.32 20.51
N ASN A 68 -25.35 -14.13 21.63
CA ASN A 68 -25.49 -15.14 22.68
C ASN A 68 -26.16 -16.44 22.22
N ARG A 69 -26.86 -16.43 21.07
CA ARG A 69 -27.42 -17.63 20.42
C ARG A 69 -26.44 -18.27 19.44
N TYR A 70 -25.77 -17.49 18.59
CA TYR A 70 -24.98 -18.00 17.46
C TYR A 70 -23.46 -18.04 17.68
N GLU A 71 -22.90 -17.30 18.63
CA GLU A 71 -21.45 -17.23 18.89
C GLU A 71 -20.83 -18.62 19.11
N LYS A 72 -21.50 -19.50 19.87
CA LYS A 72 -21.01 -20.87 20.12
C LYS A 72 -20.99 -21.74 18.87
N ILE A 73 -22.02 -21.68 18.02
CA ILE A 73 -22.07 -22.50 16.80
C ILE A 73 -21.13 -21.93 15.73
N VAL A 74 -21.00 -20.61 15.63
CA VAL A 74 -20.03 -19.94 14.73
C VAL A 74 -18.59 -20.25 15.14
N LYS A 75 -18.25 -20.22 16.43
CA LYS A 75 -16.92 -20.67 16.92
C LYS A 75 -16.66 -22.14 16.57
N LYS A 76 -17.67 -23.01 16.62
CA LYS A 76 -17.53 -24.41 16.18
C LYS A 76 -17.39 -24.56 14.67
N ILE A 77 -18.10 -23.75 13.88
CA ILE A 77 -18.00 -23.74 12.41
C ILE A 77 -16.59 -23.32 11.98
N ARG A 78 -16.06 -22.20 12.49
CA ARG A 78 -14.69 -21.75 12.18
C ARG A 78 -13.60 -22.76 12.57
N ALA A 79 -13.80 -23.50 13.66
CA ALA A 79 -12.85 -24.54 14.07
C ALA A 79 -12.86 -25.79 13.16
N LEU A 80 -13.92 -25.99 12.37
CA LEU A 80 -14.07 -27.10 11.42
C LEU A 80 -13.84 -26.67 9.96
N GLN A 81 -13.96 -25.38 9.66
CA GLN A 81 -13.57 -24.78 8.38
C GLN A 81 -12.04 -24.69 8.27
N MET A 82 -11.57 -24.54 7.03
CA MET A 82 -10.16 -24.33 6.72
C MET A 82 -9.74 -22.91 7.12
N LYS A 83 -8.51 -22.78 7.62
CA LYS A 83 -7.92 -21.57 8.19
C LYS A 83 -6.41 -21.57 7.98
N ALA A 84 -5.76 -20.42 8.16
CA ALA A 84 -4.32 -20.28 7.91
C ALA A 84 -3.48 -21.23 8.79
N GLU A 85 -3.91 -21.53 10.01
CA GLU A 85 -3.18 -22.40 10.94
C GLU A 85 -3.11 -23.87 10.51
N ASP A 86 -3.92 -24.30 9.53
CA ASP A 86 -3.84 -25.65 8.92
C ASP A 86 -2.65 -25.79 7.95
N TYR A 87 -1.94 -24.70 7.65
CA TYR A 87 -0.78 -24.63 6.77
C TYR A 87 0.47 -24.22 7.54
N ASP A 88 1.64 -24.71 7.13
CA ASP A 88 2.95 -24.19 7.55
C ASP A 88 3.51 -23.30 6.44
N VAL A 89 3.89 -22.07 6.78
CA VAL A 89 4.53 -21.13 5.85
C VAL A 89 6.01 -21.46 5.72
N VAL A 90 6.50 -21.54 4.48
CA VAL A 90 7.89 -21.91 4.16
C VAL A 90 8.71 -20.67 3.78
N LYS A 91 8.21 -19.87 2.84
CA LYS A 91 8.83 -18.63 2.34
C LYS A 91 7.74 -17.69 1.78
N VAL A 92 7.91 -16.38 1.86
CA VAL A 92 7.14 -15.43 1.02
C VAL A 92 7.78 -15.39 -0.37
N ILE A 93 7.01 -15.68 -1.41
CA ILE A 93 7.48 -15.84 -2.80
C ILE A 93 6.93 -14.80 -3.77
N GLY A 94 6.02 -13.94 -3.33
CA GLY A 94 5.55 -12.78 -4.09
C GLY A 94 4.92 -11.74 -3.17
N ARG A 95 4.99 -10.46 -3.51
CA ARG A 95 4.27 -9.39 -2.80
C ARG A 95 3.65 -8.43 -3.81
N GLY A 96 2.36 -8.16 -3.67
CA GLY A 96 1.56 -7.32 -4.57
C GLY A 96 0.82 -6.23 -3.81
N ALA A 97 0.09 -5.39 -4.55
CA ALA A 97 -0.50 -4.16 -4.00
C ALA A 97 -1.44 -4.38 -2.80
N PHE A 98 -2.11 -5.55 -2.70
CA PHE A 98 -3.11 -5.86 -1.69
C PHE A 98 -2.67 -6.94 -0.67
N GLY A 99 -1.44 -7.47 -0.76
CA GLY A 99 -0.98 -8.56 0.10
C GLY A 99 0.18 -9.35 -0.51
N GLU A 100 0.28 -10.64 -0.20
CA GLU A 100 1.45 -11.46 -0.55
C GLU A 100 1.10 -12.91 -0.92
N VAL A 101 2.04 -13.58 -1.58
CA VAL A 101 1.96 -14.99 -1.96
C VAL A 101 2.98 -15.77 -1.14
N GLN A 102 2.49 -16.72 -0.36
CA GLN A 102 3.28 -17.57 0.52
C GLN A 102 3.43 -18.97 -0.09
N LEU A 103 4.65 -19.50 -0.11
CA LEU A 103 4.88 -20.93 -0.30
C LEU A 103 4.49 -21.64 1.00
N VAL A 104 3.52 -22.55 0.93
CA VAL A 104 2.98 -23.22 2.12
C VAL A 104 2.89 -24.74 1.97
N ARG A 105 3.04 -25.47 3.08
CA ARG A 105 2.77 -26.91 3.16
C ARG A 105 1.54 -27.16 4.03
N HIS A 106 0.54 -27.87 3.51
CA HIS A 106 -0.66 -28.20 4.29
C HIS A 106 -0.37 -29.31 5.31
N LYS A 107 -0.60 -29.05 6.60
CA LYS A 107 -0.14 -29.89 7.71
C LYS A 107 -0.58 -31.35 7.62
N LEU A 108 -1.84 -31.60 7.23
CA LEU A 108 -2.42 -32.94 7.24
C LEU A 108 -2.11 -33.77 5.98
N THR A 109 -1.94 -33.14 4.82
CA THR A 109 -1.67 -33.86 3.55
C THR A 109 -0.20 -33.79 3.13
N GLN A 110 0.60 -32.95 3.79
CA GLN A 110 2.00 -32.64 3.47
C GLN A 110 2.23 -32.11 2.04
N LYS A 111 1.16 -31.83 1.27
CA LYS A 111 1.23 -31.23 -0.07
C LYS A 111 1.59 -29.75 0.02
N VAL A 112 2.35 -29.29 -0.99
CA VAL A 112 2.83 -27.91 -1.12
C VAL A 112 1.93 -27.13 -2.08
N TYR A 113 1.73 -25.84 -1.79
CA TYR A 113 0.85 -24.92 -2.51
C TYR A 113 1.41 -23.50 -2.50
N ALA A 114 0.99 -22.68 -3.46
CA ALA A 114 1.10 -21.23 -3.35
C ALA A 114 -0.20 -20.69 -2.72
N MET A 115 -0.09 -19.87 -1.67
CA MET A 115 -1.24 -19.27 -0.99
C MET A 115 -1.18 -17.74 -1.15
N LYS A 116 -2.09 -17.17 -1.94
CA LYS A 116 -2.23 -15.71 -2.10
C LYS A 116 -3.14 -15.16 -1.01
N LEU A 117 -2.64 -14.19 -0.25
CA LEU A 117 -3.32 -13.47 0.82
C LEU A 117 -3.73 -12.08 0.29
N LEU A 118 -5.00 -11.72 0.42
CA LEU A 118 -5.51 -10.38 0.10
C LEU A 118 -6.03 -9.70 1.37
N SER A 119 -5.47 -8.54 1.72
CA SER A 119 -5.87 -7.75 2.89
C SER A 119 -7.22 -7.09 2.68
N LYS A 120 -8.24 -7.60 3.41
CA LYS A 120 -9.59 -7.02 3.42
C LYS A 120 -9.58 -5.54 3.78
N PHE A 121 -8.64 -5.14 4.64
CA PHE A 121 -8.50 -3.75 5.06
C PHE A 121 -8.06 -2.84 3.91
N GLU A 122 -6.98 -3.18 3.19
CA GLU A 122 -6.50 -2.37 2.06
C GLU A 122 -7.51 -2.31 0.90
N MET A 123 -8.21 -3.41 0.62
CA MET A 123 -9.27 -3.48 -0.39
C MET A 123 -10.41 -2.49 -0.09
N ILE A 124 -10.89 -2.45 1.16
CA ILE A 124 -11.92 -1.49 1.60
C ILE A 124 -11.36 -0.05 1.62
N LYS A 125 -10.14 0.15 2.10
CA LYS A 125 -9.46 1.47 2.17
C LYS A 125 -9.27 2.11 0.80
N ARG A 126 -8.97 1.31 -0.23
CA ARG A 126 -8.81 1.75 -1.62
C ARG A 126 -10.12 1.73 -2.43
N SER A 127 -11.24 1.34 -1.81
CA SER A 127 -12.56 1.18 -2.44
C SER A 127 -12.61 0.17 -3.61
N ASP A 128 -11.66 -0.76 -3.66
CA ASP A 128 -11.62 -1.83 -4.66
C ASP A 128 -11.77 -3.19 -3.98
N SER A 129 -13.01 -3.69 -4.00
CA SER A 129 -13.42 -4.91 -3.29
C SER A 129 -14.35 -5.78 -4.13
N ALA A 130 -14.06 -5.89 -5.44
CA ALA A 130 -14.80 -6.74 -6.37
C ALA A 130 -13.90 -7.60 -7.29
N PHE A 131 -12.66 -7.18 -7.55
CA PHE A 131 -11.73 -7.86 -8.48
C PHE A 131 -11.56 -9.37 -8.23
N PHE A 132 -11.47 -9.75 -6.95
CA PHE A 132 -11.20 -11.11 -6.50
C PHE A 132 -12.29 -12.14 -6.84
N TRP A 133 -13.49 -11.71 -7.25
CA TRP A 133 -14.56 -12.63 -7.65
C TRP A 133 -14.27 -13.30 -8.98
N GLU A 134 -13.96 -12.52 -10.01
CA GLU A 134 -13.53 -13.05 -11.30
C GLU A 134 -12.20 -13.81 -11.15
N GLU A 135 -11.25 -13.28 -10.36
CA GLU A 135 -9.97 -13.96 -10.12
C GLU A 135 -10.15 -15.37 -9.54
N ARG A 136 -10.96 -15.50 -8.47
CA ARG A 136 -11.28 -16.79 -7.86
C ARG A 136 -12.01 -17.70 -8.84
N ASP A 137 -13.01 -17.21 -9.55
CA ASP A 137 -13.88 -18.04 -10.40
C ASP A 137 -13.15 -18.53 -11.66
N ILE A 138 -12.23 -17.72 -12.21
CA ILE A 138 -11.32 -18.15 -13.28
C ILE A 138 -10.45 -19.31 -12.80
N MET A 139 -9.71 -19.14 -11.70
CA MET A 139 -8.81 -20.18 -11.20
C MET A 139 -9.56 -21.42 -10.67
N ALA A 140 -10.81 -21.26 -10.22
CA ALA A 140 -11.68 -22.36 -9.78
C ALA A 140 -12.25 -23.16 -10.95
N PHE A 141 -12.72 -22.51 -12.02
CA PHE A 141 -13.61 -23.11 -13.03
C PHE A 141 -13.06 -23.15 -14.46
N ALA A 142 -11.97 -22.44 -14.80
CA ALA A 142 -11.39 -22.45 -16.15
C ALA A 142 -11.06 -23.86 -16.66
N ASN A 143 -10.58 -24.74 -15.75
CA ASN A 143 -10.16 -26.12 -16.04
C ASN A 143 -9.19 -26.23 -17.25
N SER A 144 -8.43 -25.17 -17.51
CA SER A 144 -7.44 -25.05 -18.58
C SER A 144 -6.05 -25.41 -18.06
N PRO A 145 -5.19 -26.08 -18.84
CA PRO A 145 -3.79 -26.28 -18.45
C PRO A 145 -3.00 -24.96 -18.44
N TRP A 146 -3.51 -23.89 -19.06
CA TRP A 146 -2.86 -22.58 -19.19
C TRP A 146 -3.15 -21.61 -18.04
N VAL A 147 -3.97 -21.99 -17.07
CA VAL A 147 -4.43 -21.15 -15.95
C VAL A 147 -3.98 -21.79 -14.64
N VAL A 148 -3.40 -20.99 -13.74
CA VAL A 148 -3.04 -21.45 -12.37
C VAL A 148 -4.31 -21.90 -11.63
N GLN A 149 -4.30 -23.14 -11.14
CA GLN A 149 -5.47 -23.81 -10.58
C GLN A 149 -5.69 -23.51 -9.10
N LEU A 150 -6.90 -23.07 -8.75
CA LEU A 150 -7.36 -22.93 -7.37
C LEU A 150 -7.88 -24.27 -6.83
N PHE A 151 -7.39 -24.67 -5.66
CA PHE A 151 -7.88 -25.85 -4.93
C PHE A 151 -8.93 -25.49 -3.88
N CYS A 152 -8.71 -24.39 -3.16
CA CYS A 152 -9.66 -23.85 -2.20
C CYS A 152 -9.43 -22.36 -1.96
N ALA A 153 -10.48 -21.66 -1.58
CA ALA A 153 -10.44 -20.30 -1.07
C ALA A 153 -11.17 -20.25 0.28
N PHE A 154 -10.65 -19.47 1.23
CA PHE A 154 -11.25 -19.27 2.55
C PHE A 154 -10.91 -17.88 3.08
N GLN A 155 -11.40 -17.51 4.26
CA GLN A 155 -11.25 -16.17 4.83
C GLN A 155 -11.28 -16.18 6.36
N ASP A 156 -10.57 -15.24 6.98
CA ASP A 156 -10.67 -14.92 8.42
C ASP A 156 -11.26 -13.50 8.61
N ASP A 157 -10.92 -12.79 9.69
CA ASP A 157 -11.35 -11.40 9.91
C ASP A 157 -10.48 -10.35 9.19
N LYS A 158 -9.30 -10.71 8.69
CA LYS A 158 -8.30 -9.80 8.10
C LYS A 158 -8.04 -10.02 6.61
N TYR A 159 -8.06 -11.26 6.16
CA TYR A 159 -7.59 -11.68 4.84
C TYR A 159 -8.60 -12.56 4.10
N LEU A 160 -8.47 -12.56 2.78
CA LEU A 160 -8.90 -13.63 1.88
C LEU A 160 -7.69 -14.50 1.55
N TYR A 161 -7.88 -15.82 1.51
CA TYR A 161 -6.85 -16.81 1.18
C TYR A 161 -7.23 -17.58 -0.07
N MET A 162 -6.32 -17.68 -1.03
CA MET A 162 -6.47 -18.51 -2.24
C MET A 162 -5.31 -19.51 -2.33
N VAL A 163 -5.63 -20.80 -2.17
CA VAL A 163 -4.65 -21.89 -2.19
C VAL A 163 -4.63 -22.51 -3.59
N MET A 164 -3.52 -22.29 -4.27
CA MET A 164 -3.28 -22.56 -5.68
C MET A 164 -2.21 -23.63 -5.86
N GLU A 165 -2.09 -24.20 -7.06
CA GLU A 165 -0.88 -24.98 -7.40
C GLU A 165 0.39 -24.14 -7.29
N TYR A 166 1.47 -24.73 -6.78
CA TYR A 166 2.77 -24.05 -6.76
C TYR A 166 3.43 -24.14 -8.12
N MET A 167 4.03 -23.03 -8.56
CA MET A 167 4.68 -22.84 -9.86
C MET A 167 6.19 -22.68 -9.64
N PRO A 168 6.96 -23.77 -9.47
CA PRO A 168 8.32 -23.71 -8.96
C PRO A 168 9.37 -23.19 -9.96
N GLY A 169 9.00 -22.94 -11.22
CA GLY A 169 9.91 -22.37 -12.22
C GLY A 169 10.07 -20.85 -12.13
N GLY A 170 9.36 -20.18 -11.22
CA GLY A 170 9.33 -18.72 -11.12
C GLY A 170 8.38 -18.07 -12.12
N ASP A 171 8.56 -16.78 -12.35
CA ASP A 171 7.93 -16.00 -13.42
C ASP A 171 8.90 -15.77 -14.61
N LEU A 172 8.41 -15.12 -15.67
CA LEU A 172 9.25 -14.79 -16.83
C LEU A 172 10.15 -13.55 -16.64
N VAL A 173 9.94 -12.70 -15.62
CA VAL A 173 10.90 -11.63 -15.27
C VAL A 173 12.20 -12.26 -14.79
N ASN A 174 12.10 -13.26 -13.90
CA ASN A 174 13.22 -14.05 -13.41
C ASN A 174 13.91 -14.83 -14.55
N LEU A 175 13.17 -15.38 -15.52
CA LEU A 175 13.78 -16.03 -16.69
C LEU A 175 14.58 -15.03 -17.54
N MET A 176 14.00 -13.89 -17.91
CA MET A 176 14.69 -12.88 -18.73
C MET A 176 15.87 -12.23 -18.00
N SER A 177 15.82 -12.13 -16.67
CA SER A 177 16.90 -11.57 -15.86
C SER A 177 18.12 -12.51 -15.72
N ASN A 178 17.93 -13.82 -15.89
CA ASN A 178 18.99 -14.82 -15.75
C ASN A 178 19.53 -15.37 -17.09
N TYR A 179 18.83 -15.15 -18.21
CA TYR A 179 19.19 -15.72 -19.51
C TYR A 179 19.00 -14.70 -20.66
N ASP A 180 20.04 -14.52 -21.50
CA ASP A 180 19.88 -13.89 -22.82
C ASP A 180 18.93 -14.75 -23.66
N VAL A 181 17.71 -14.26 -23.94
CA VAL A 181 16.64 -15.11 -24.52
C VAL A 181 16.70 -15.14 -26.05
N PRO A 182 17.02 -16.27 -26.70
CA PRO A 182 17.09 -16.34 -28.16
C PRO A 182 15.69 -16.37 -28.79
N GLU A 183 15.59 -15.96 -30.07
CA GLU A 183 14.32 -15.91 -30.81
C GLU A 183 13.55 -17.24 -30.81
N LYS A 184 14.26 -18.37 -30.73
CA LYS A 184 13.65 -19.71 -30.61
C LYS A 184 12.91 -19.95 -29.28
N TRP A 185 13.39 -19.38 -28.18
CA TRP A 185 12.73 -19.42 -26.86
C TRP A 185 11.58 -18.41 -26.81
N ALA A 186 11.81 -17.18 -27.30
CA ALA A 186 10.76 -16.17 -27.41
C ALA A 186 9.56 -16.68 -28.23
N LYS A 187 9.82 -17.39 -29.34
CA LYS A 187 8.78 -18.04 -30.17
C LYS A 187 7.96 -19.07 -29.38
N PHE A 188 8.60 -19.87 -28.54
CA PHE A 188 7.93 -20.87 -27.69
C PHE A 188 7.04 -20.19 -26.63
N TYR A 189 7.61 -19.33 -25.79
CA TYR A 189 6.86 -18.69 -24.71
C TYR A 189 5.75 -17.76 -25.24
N THR A 190 5.98 -17.05 -26.34
CA THR A 190 4.92 -16.27 -27.01
C THR A 190 3.79 -17.15 -27.53
N ALA A 191 4.08 -18.34 -28.07
CA ALA A 191 3.04 -19.28 -28.50
C ALA A 191 2.22 -19.82 -27.31
N GLU A 192 2.86 -20.14 -26.19
CA GLU A 192 2.16 -20.53 -24.97
C GLU A 192 1.30 -19.38 -24.38
N VAL A 193 1.79 -18.13 -24.38
CA VAL A 193 0.97 -16.95 -24.02
C VAL A 193 -0.24 -16.79 -24.94
N VAL A 194 -0.06 -16.98 -26.26
CA VAL A 194 -1.17 -16.88 -27.23
C VAL A 194 -2.25 -17.93 -26.96
N LEU A 195 -1.88 -19.17 -26.66
CA LEU A 195 -2.83 -20.22 -26.27
C LEU A 195 -3.49 -19.97 -24.90
N ALA A 196 -2.74 -19.40 -23.95
CA ALA A 196 -3.26 -19.05 -22.64
C ALA A 196 -4.31 -17.93 -22.70
N LEU A 197 -4.07 -16.90 -23.52
CA LEU A 197 -5.04 -15.82 -23.77
C LEU A 197 -6.23 -16.29 -24.60
N ASP A 198 -6.03 -17.14 -25.61
CA ASP A 198 -7.12 -17.76 -26.39
C ASP A 198 -8.10 -18.53 -25.49
N ALA A 199 -7.59 -19.22 -24.46
CA ALA A 199 -8.42 -19.90 -23.46
C ALA A 199 -9.24 -18.91 -22.60
N ILE A 200 -8.65 -17.79 -22.15
CA ILE A 200 -9.34 -16.75 -21.37
C ILE A 200 -10.39 -16.03 -22.24
N HIS A 201 -10.04 -15.68 -23.47
CA HIS A 201 -10.95 -15.05 -24.44
C HIS A 201 -12.12 -15.98 -24.80
N SER A 202 -11.87 -17.29 -24.88
CA SER A 202 -12.89 -18.33 -25.09
C SER A 202 -13.82 -18.52 -23.89
N MET A 203 -13.38 -18.21 -22.66
CA MET A 203 -14.25 -18.11 -21.48
C MET A 203 -15.11 -16.83 -21.45
N GLY A 204 -14.92 -15.92 -22.41
CA GLY A 204 -15.63 -14.64 -22.47
C GLY A 204 -14.98 -13.53 -21.63
N LEU A 205 -13.68 -13.62 -21.36
CA LEU A 205 -12.94 -12.70 -20.49
C LEU A 205 -11.79 -12.00 -21.23
N ILE A 206 -11.35 -10.86 -20.73
CA ILE A 206 -10.14 -10.12 -21.15
C ILE A 206 -9.24 -9.95 -19.93
N HIS A 207 -7.93 -10.07 -20.08
CA HIS A 207 -6.97 -10.06 -18.96
C HIS A 207 -6.59 -8.67 -18.48
N ARG A 208 -6.25 -7.75 -19.40
CA ARG A 208 -5.93 -6.32 -19.14
C ARG A 208 -4.67 -6.02 -18.30
N ASP A 209 -3.89 -7.03 -17.90
CA ASP A 209 -2.57 -6.88 -17.28
C ASP A 209 -1.66 -8.05 -17.67
N VAL A 210 -1.50 -8.27 -18.97
CA VAL A 210 -0.63 -9.33 -19.50
C VAL A 210 0.82 -8.83 -19.46
N LYS A 211 1.67 -9.50 -18.69
CA LYS A 211 3.07 -9.12 -18.43
C LYS A 211 3.88 -10.32 -17.90
N PRO A 212 5.22 -10.30 -17.92
CA PRO A 212 6.04 -11.45 -17.52
C PRO A 212 5.86 -11.88 -16.06
N ASP A 213 5.56 -10.95 -15.14
CA ASP A 213 5.29 -11.24 -13.71
C ASP A 213 4.08 -12.18 -13.54
N ASN A 214 3.09 -12.05 -14.44
CA ASN A 214 1.85 -12.82 -14.42
C ASN A 214 1.98 -14.14 -15.23
N MET A 215 3.17 -14.44 -15.77
CA MET A 215 3.46 -15.61 -16.60
C MET A 215 4.37 -16.58 -15.83
N LEU A 216 3.75 -17.49 -15.05
CA LEU A 216 4.46 -18.40 -14.17
C LEU A 216 4.83 -19.71 -14.86
N LEU A 217 6.00 -20.27 -14.55
CA LEU A 217 6.50 -21.52 -15.12
C LEU A 217 6.26 -22.71 -14.18
N ASP A 218 5.67 -23.78 -14.71
CA ASP A 218 5.48 -25.02 -13.96
C ASP A 218 6.80 -25.82 -13.83
N LYS A 219 6.76 -26.90 -13.05
CA LYS A 219 7.89 -27.84 -12.83
C LYS A 219 8.48 -28.48 -14.10
N HIS A 220 7.87 -28.29 -15.27
CA HIS A 220 8.36 -28.77 -16.57
C HIS A 220 8.79 -27.62 -17.48
N GLY A 221 8.73 -26.36 -17.03
CA GLY A 221 9.10 -25.17 -17.79
C GLY A 221 7.97 -24.58 -18.65
N HIS A 222 6.74 -25.07 -18.51
CA HIS A 222 5.59 -24.60 -19.30
C HIS A 222 4.81 -23.50 -18.59
N LEU A 223 4.34 -22.53 -19.36
CA LEU A 223 3.68 -21.32 -18.88
C LEU A 223 2.27 -21.58 -18.34
N LYS A 224 1.88 -20.84 -17.29
CA LYS A 224 0.50 -20.59 -16.92
C LYS A 224 0.33 -19.12 -16.54
N LEU A 225 -0.83 -18.56 -16.87
CA LEU A 225 -1.19 -17.22 -16.43
C LEU A 225 -1.68 -17.24 -14.97
N ALA A 226 -1.38 -16.15 -14.26
CA ALA A 226 -1.74 -15.87 -12.88
C ALA A 226 -2.21 -14.41 -12.73
N ASP A 227 -2.66 -14.04 -11.53
CA ASP A 227 -3.19 -12.73 -11.15
C ASP A 227 -4.28 -12.16 -12.09
N PHE A 228 -5.41 -12.86 -12.11
CA PHE A 228 -6.61 -12.47 -12.86
C PHE A 228 -7.42 -11.35 -12.19
N GLY A 229 -6.86 -10.61 -11.22
CA GLY A 229 -7.56 -9.51 -10.55
C GLY A 229 -7.99 -8.40 -11.53
N THR A 230 -7.24 -8.18 -12.60
CA THR A 230 -7.60 -7.22 -13.64
C THR A 230 -8.60 -7.77 -14.67
N CYS A 231 -9.04 -9.03 -14.60
CA CYS A 231 -9.96 -9.56 -15.60
C CYS A 231 -11.32 -8.83 -15.66
N MET A 232 -11.91 -8.75 -16.85
CA MET A 232 -13.31 -8.36 -17.03
C MET A 232 -14.00 -9.23 -18.08
N LYS A 233 -15.29 -9.50 -17.83
CA LYS A 233 -16.15 -10.28 -18.71
C LYS A 233 -16.70 -9.43 -19.86
N MET A 234 -16.53 -9.92 -21.08
CA MET A 234 -17.05 -9.32 -22.30
C MET A 234 -18.59 -9.34 -22.34
N ASP A 235 -19.15 -8.32 -22.97
CA ASP A 235 -20.56 -8.28 -23.37
C ASP A 235 -20.81 -9.14 -24.63
N GLU A 236 -22.08 -9.17 -25.08
CA GLU A 236 -22.51 -9.91 -26.29
C GLU A 236 -21.81 -9.46 -27.59
N THR A 237 -21.11 -8.33 -27.58
CA THR A 237 -20.34 -7.80 -28.73
C THR A 237 -18.85 -8.12 -28.67
N GLY A 238 -18.37 -8.76 -27.59
CA GLY A 238 -16.94 -9.03 -27.37
C GLY A 238 -16.16 -7.81 -26.84
N MET A 239 -16.86 -6.84 -26.25
CA MET A 239 -16.28 -5.61 -25.68
C MET A 239 -16.42 -5.61 -24.16
N VAL A 240 -15.57 -4.83 -23.48
CA VAL A 240 -15.78 -4.42 -22.09
C VAL A 240 -15.90 -2.90 -22.01
N ARG A 241 -16.71 -2.43 -21.06
CA ARG A 241 -16.76 -1.02 -20.69
C ARG A 241 -16.05 -0.82 -19.35
N CYS A 242 -14.99 -0.03 -19.32
CA CYS A 242 -14.31 0.35 -18.10
C CYS A 242 -13.76 1.77 -18.20
N ASP A 243 -14.24 2.65 -17.32
CA ASP A 243 -13.81 4.05 -17.23
C ASP A 243 -12.50 4.20 -16.41
N THR A 244 -11.96 3.08 -15.88
CA THR A 244 -10.70 3.00 -15.13
C THR A 244 -9.63 2.30 -15.98
N ALA A 245 -8.57 3.00 -16.34
CA ALA A 245 -7.36 2.35 -16.84
C ALA A 245 -6.74 1.49 -15.72
N VAL A 246 -6.52 0.21 -16.03
CA VAL A 246 -5.84 -0.78 -15.18
C VAL A 246 -4.76 -1.47 -16.01
N GLY A 247 -3.81 -2.11 -15.34
CA GLY A 247 -2.65 -2.74 -15.98
C GLY A 247 -1.35 -1.98 -15.72
N THR A 248 -0.25 -2.67 -15.98
CA THR A 248 1.11 -2.20 -15.68
C THR A 248 1.58 -1.19 -16.74
N PRO A 249 2.23 -0.06 -16.36
CA PRO A 249 2.37 1.10 -17.25
C PRO A 249 3.08 0.90 -18.59
N ASP A 250 3.96 -0.09 -18.70
CA ASP A 250 4.74 -0.37 -19.91
C ASP A 250 3.99 -1.31 -20.89
N TYR A 251 3.07 -2.13 -20.38
CA TYR A 251 2.31 -3.13 -21.13
C TYR A 251 0.88 -2.69 -21.49
N ILE A 252 0.39 -1.62 -20.86
CA ILE A 252 -0.96 -1.09 -21.06
C ILE A 252 -1.15 -0.55 -22.49
N SER A 253 -2.32 -0.80 -23.09
CA SER A 253 -2.57 -0.44 -24.48
C SER A 253 -3.08 1.01 -24.66
N PRO A 254 -2.90 1.64 -25.84
CA PRO A 254 -3.31 3.01 -26.08
C PRO A 254 -4.81 3.25 -25.90
N GLU A 255 -5.66 2.26 -26.22
CA GLU A 255 -7.11 2.37 -26.02
C GLU A 255 -7.56 2.21 -24.56
N VAL A 256 -6.82 1.46 -23.72
CA VAL A 256 -7.09 1.39 -22.27
C VAL A 256 -6.67 2.72 -21.61
N LEU A 257 -5.54 3.32 -22.02
CA LEU A 257 -5.17 4.68 -21.57
C LEU A 257 -6.21 5.74 -22.01
N LYS A 258 -6.74 5.65 -23.24
CA LYS A 258 -7.80 6.54 -23.73
C LYS A 258 -9.14 6.35 -23.02
N SER A 259 -9.39 5.20 -22.38
CA SER A 259 -10.67 4.87 -21.74
C SER A 259 -11.05 5.86 -20.62
N GLN A 260 -10.06 6.35 -19.85
CA GLN A 260 -10.23 7.42 -18.86
C GLN A 260 -10.70 8.76 -19.46
N GLY A 261 -10.57 8.96 -20.77
CA GLY A 261 -10.97 10.18 -21.48
C GLY A 261 -12.45 10.26 -21.86
N GLY A 262 -13.20 9.15 -21.77
CA GLY A 262 -14.65 9.10 -22.00
C GLY A 262 -15.12 8.00 -22.95
N ASP A 263 -14.29 7.56 -23.90
CA ASP A 263 -14.57 6.43 -24.79
C ASP A 263 -14.15 5.10 -24.11
N GLY A 264 -14.84 4.76 -23.02
CA GLY A 264 -14.52 3.66 -22.11
C GLY A 264 -14.64 2.22 -22.66
N TYR A 265 -14.64 2.01 -23.98
CA TYR A 265 -14.95 0.71 -24.61
C TYR A 265 -13.75 0.13 -25.38
N TYR A 266 -13.27 -1.04 -24.96
CA TYR A 266 -12.21 -1.80 -25.64
C TYR A 266 -12.52 -3.30 -25.66
N GLY A 267 -11.92 -4.04 -26.60
CA GLY A 267 -12.12 -5.49 -26.76
C GLY A 267 -10.86 -6.30 -26.45
N ARG A 268 -10.91 -7.59 -26.75
CA ARG A 268 -9.82 -8.56 -26.50
C ARG A 268 -8.47 -8.17 -27.13
N GLU A 269 -8.49 -7.30 -28.13
CA GLU A 269 -7.29 -6.82 -28.83
C GLU A 269 -6.35 -6.00 -27.94
N CYS A 270 -6.77 -5.54 -26.75
CA CYS A 270 -5.86 -4.92 -25.78
C CYS A 270 -4.87 -5.91 -25.16
N ASP A 271 -5.22 -7.19 -24.97
CA ASP A 271 -4.28 -8.20 -24.48
C ASP A 271 -3.19 -8.50 -25.54
N TRP A 272 -3.57 -8.51 -26.83
CA TRP A 272 -2.63 -8.74 -27.94
C TRP A 272 -1.59 -7.61 -28.10
N TRP A 273 -1.91 -6.38 -27.70
CA TRP A 273 -0.91 -5.31 -27.62
C TRP A 273 0.20 -5.67 -26.63
N SER A 274 -0.18 -6.13 -25.43
CA SER A 274 0.76 -6.50 -24.38
C SER A 274 1.62 -7.71 -24.76
N VAL A 275 1.12 -8.65 -25.57
CA VAL A 275 1.93 -9.71 -26.19
C VAL A 275 2.99 -9.14 -27.14
N GLY A 276 2.70 -8.06 -27.85
CA GLY A 276 3.67 -7.31 -28.67
C GLY A 276 4.74 -6.61 -27.84
N VAL A 277 4.38 -6.06 -26.67
CA VAL A 277 5.32 -5.45 -25.72
C VAL A 277 6.26 -6.52 -25.15
N PHE A 278 5.69 -7.63 -24.67
CA PHE A 278 6.41 -8.80 -24.14
C PHE A 278 7.39 -9.40 -25.17
N LEU A 279 6.95 -9.63 -26.42
CA LEU A 279 7.84 -10.18 -27.46
C LEU A 279 8.96 -9.20 -27.86
N PHE A 280 8.76 -7.88 -27.75
CA PHE A 280 9.85 -6.92 -27.92
C PHE A 280 10.85 -7.02 -26.77
N GLU A 281 10.36 -6.98 -25.53
CA GLU A 281 11.17 -7.06 -24.32
C GLU A 281 12.03 -8.33 -24.29
N MET A 282 11.45 -9.50 -24.56
CA MET A 282 12.17 -10.79 -24.66
C MET A 282 13.33 -10.78 -25.67
N LEU A 283 13.30 -9.91 -26.67
CA LEU A 283 14.25 -9.87 -27.79
C LEU A 283 15.18 -8.65 -27.77
N VAL A 284 14.90 -7.64 -26.94
CA VAL A 284 15.64 -6.37 -26.85
C VAL A 284 16.24 -6.13 -25.45
N GLY A 285 15.64 -6.71 -24.40
CA GLY A 285 16.04 -6.52 -22.99
C GLY A 285 15.39 -5.32 -22.29
N ASP A 286 14.78 -4.39 -23.04
CA ASP A 286 14.05 -3.22 -22.53
C ASP A 286 12.61 -3.20 -23.07
N THR A 287 11.67 -2.57 -22.37
CA THR A 287 10.30 -2.37 -22.88
C THR A 287 10.30 -1.33 -24.04
N PRO A 288 9.49 -1.52 -25.11
CA PRO A 288 9.51 -0.65 -26.30
C PRO A 288 9.15 0.82 -26.01
N PHE A 289 8.48 1.09 -24.89
CA PHE A 289 7.99 2.41 -24.54
C PHE A 289 8.58 2.96 -23.22
N TYR A 290 9.61 2.31 -22.66
CA TYR A 290 10.26 2.71 -21.41
C TYR A 290 10.61 4.20 -21.35
N ALA A 291 10.41 4.84 -20.20
CA ALA A 291 10.94 6.17 -19.89
C ALA A 291 11.14 6.37 -18.37
N ASP A 292 12.04 7.27 -17.99
CA ASP A 292 12.35 7.66 -16.60
C ASP A 292 11.15 8.23 -15.79
N SER A 293 9.95 8.30 -16.37
CA SER A 293 8.74 8.74 -15.68
C SER A 293 7.47 8.16 -16.33
N LEU A 294 6.48 7.85 -15.50
CA LEU A 294 5.17 7.30 -15.88
C LEU A 294 4.50 8.08 -17.03
N VAL A 295 4.55 9.41 -16.98
CA VAL A 295 3.97 10.29 -18.01
C VAL A 295 4.76 10.21 -19.33
N GLY A 296 6.07 9.95 -19.27
CA GLY A 296 6.90 9.67 -20.43
C GLY A 296 6.52 8.36 -21.11
N THR A 297 6.33 7.27 -20.33
CA THR A 297 5.90 5.96 -20.85
C THR A 297 4.53 6.07 -21.52
N TYR A 298 3.55 6.71 -20.86
CA TYR A 298 2.23 6.96 -21.45
C TYR A 298 2.30 7.86 -22.69
N SER A 299 3.18 8.87 -22.71
CA SER A 299 3.37 9.70 -23.91
C SER A 299 3.97 8.90 -25.07
N LYS A 300 4.88 7.96 -24.81
CA LYS A 300 5.45 7.07 -25.83
C LYS A 300 4.40 6.09 -26.36
N ILE A 301 3.62 5.44 -25.49
CA ILE A 301 2.53 4.52 -25.87
C ILE A 301 1.47 5.23 -26.71
N MET A 302 1.11 6.47 -26.36
CA MET A 302 0.13 7.26 -27.11
C MET A 302 0.64 7.71 -28.50
N ASP A 303 1.96 7.80 -28.69
CA ASP A 303 2.64 8.15 -29.94
C ASP A 303 3.39 6.97 -30.57
N HIS A 304 2.88 5.74 -30.36
CA HIS A 304 3.54 4.46 -30.72
C HIS A 304 4.09 4.40 -32.15
N LYS A 305 3.41 5.06 -33.10
CA LYS A 305 3.78 5.12 -34.52
C LYS A 305 5.12 5.82 -34.79
N ASN A 306 5.54 6.69 -33.88
CA ASN A 306 6.79 7.47 -33.97
C ASN A 306 7.78 7.07 -32.86
N SER A 307 7.32 6.51 -31.75
CA SER A 307 8.14 6.16 -30.59
C SER A 307 8.71 4.73 -30.62
N LEU A 308 8.06 3.79 -31.32
CA LEU A 308 8.54 2.41 -31.48
C LEU A 308 9.78 2.37 -32.38
N ILE A 309 10.95 2.14 -31.79
CA ILE A 309 12.24 2.07 -32.47
C ILE A 309 12.95 0.78 -32.07
N PHE A 310 13.48 0.05 -33.05
CA PHE A 310 14.34 -1.10 -32.81
C PHE A 310 15.80 -0.66 -32.93
N SER A 311 16.60 -0.89 -31.89
CA SER A 311 18.05 -0.64 -31.93
C SER A 311 18.74 -1.42 -33.06
N GLU A 312 19.65 -0.77 -33.78
CA GLU A 312 20.40 -1.41 -34.89
C GLU A 312 21.40 -2.46 -34.39
N GLU A 313 21.78 -2.39 -33.11
CA GLU A 313 22.73 -3.31 -32.45
C GLU A 313 22.14 -4.68 -32.09
N VAL A 314 20.83 -4.90 -32.26
CA VAL A 314 20.12 -6.12 -31.80
C VAL A 314 19.65 -6.98 -32.99
N GLU A 315 20.16 -8.21 -33.06
CA GLU A 315 19.87 -9.19 -34.11
C GLU A 315 18.49 -9.86 -33.93
N ILE A 316 17.44 -9.23 -34.47
CA ILE A 316 16.06 -9.74 -34.45
C ILE A 316 15.58 -10.00 -35.88
N SER A 317 14.97 -11.16 -36.15
CA SER A 317 14.55 -11.53 -37.50
C SER A 317 13.47 -10.59 -38.07
N LYS A 318 13.39 -10.56 -39.40
CA LYS A 318 12.33 -9.83 -40.12
C LYS A 318 10.92 -10.28 -39.70
N HIS A 319 10.74 -11.56 -39.35
CA HIS A 319 9.45 -12.10 -38.94
C HIS A 319 9.10 -11.70 -37.49
N ALA A 320 10.08 -11.69 -36.58
CA ALA A 320 9.89 -11.17 -35.23
C ALA A 320 9.56 -9.67 -35.24
N LYS A 321 10.34 -8.83 -35.94
CA LYS A 321 10.04 -7.39 -36.09
C LYS A 321 8.66 -7.16 -36.73
N ASN A 322 8.28 -7.97 -37.73
CA ASN A 322 6.94 -7.87 -38.34
C ASN A 322 5.81 -8.24 -37.37
N LEU A 323 5.96 -9.27 -36.54
CA LEU A 323 4.93 -9.66 -35.56
C LEU A 323 4.75 -8.58 -34.49
N ILE A 324 5.84 -8.08 -33.93
CA ILE A 324 5.81 -6.98 -32.94
C ILE A 324 5.10 -5.76 -33.55
N CYS A 325 5.48 -5.33 -34.75
CA CYS A 325 4.82 -4.22 -35.45
C CYS A 325 3.37 -4.49 -35.88
N ALA A 326 2.88 -5.74 -35.83
CA ALA A 326 1.48 -6.08 -36.10
C ALA A 326 0.62 -6.09 -34.83
N PHE A 327 1.22 -6.29 -33.66
CA PHE A 327 0.59 -6.11 -32.35
C PHE A 327 0.66 -4.65 -31.86
N LEU A 328 1.77 -3.96 -32.09
CA LEU A 328 1.99 -2.58 -31.64
C LEU A 328 1.43 -1.55 -32.64
N THR A 329 0.13 -1.66 -32.94
CA THR A 329 -0.66 -0.72 -33.76
C THR A 329 -1.91 -0.22 -33.05
N ASP A 330 -2.64 0.70 -33.68
CA ASP A 330 -4.00 1.03 -33.25
C ASP A 330 -4.92 -0.20 -33.33
N ARG A 331 -5.88 -0.28 -32.39
CA ARG A 331 -6.78 -1.42 -32.18
C ARG A 331 -7.59 -1.83 -33.42
N GLU A 332 -7.85 -0.89 -34.34
CA GLU A 332 -8.67 -1.13 -35.53
C GLU A 332 -7.97 -2.05 -36.56
N VAL A 333 -6.63 -2.08 -36.56
CA VAL A 333 -5.81 -2.83 -37.52
C VAL A 333 -4.86 -3.84 -36.87
N ARG A 334 -4.97 -4.02 -35.55
CA ARG A 334 -4.10 -4.88 -34.74
C ARG A 334 -4.33 -6.36 -35.02
N LEU A 335 -3.25 -7.13 -35.10
CA LEU A 335 -3.30 -8.58 -35.23
C LEU A 335 -3.99 -9.22 -34.01
N GLY A 336 -4.85 -10.20 -34.27
CA GLY A 336 -5.68 -10.86 -33.25
C GLY A 336 -7.07 -10.25 -33.08
N ARG A 337 -7.36 -9.13 -33.76
CA ARG A 337 -8.70 -8.49 -33.76
C ARG A 337 -9.75 -9.40 -34.41
N ASN A 338 -9.39 -10.15 -35.46
CA ASN A 338 -10.32 -11.02 -36.19
C ASN A 338 -10.44 -12.43 -35.58
N GLY A 339 -9.74 -12.67 -34.47
CA GLY A 339 -9.59 -13.98 -33.82
C GLY A 339 -8.12 -14.38 -33.72
N VAL A 340 -7.84 -15.44 -32.97
CA VAL A 340 -6.46 -15.92 -32.74
C VAL A 340 -5.79 -16.53 -33.99
N GLU A 341 -6.57 -17.00 -34.96
CA GLU A 341 -6.05 -17.80 -36.09
C GLU A 341 -5.13 -17.00 -37.02
N GLU A 342 -5.30 -15.67 -37.13
CA GLU A 342 -4.36 -14.79 -37.85
C GLU A 342 -3.02 -14.62 -37.11
N ILE A 343 -2.99 -14.81 -35.79
CA ILE A 343 -1.74 -14.92 -35.01
C ILE A 343 -1.11 -16.30 -35.26
N LYS A 344 -1.90 -17.38 -35.15
CA LYS A 344 -1.40 -18.78 -35.27
C LYS A 344 -0.75 -19.07 -36.64
N GLN A 345 -1.20 -18.38 -37.69
CA GLN A 345 -0.69 -18.50 -39.05
C GLN A 345 0.48 -17.53 -39.38
N HIS A 346 0.93 -16.70 -38.43
CA HIS A 346 2.00 -15.74 -38.70
C HIS A 346 3.37 -16.45 -38.83
N PRO A 347 4.16 -16.22 -39.91
CA PRO A 347 5.39 -16.98 -40.19
C PRO A 347 6.46 -16.99 -39.10
N PHE A 348 6.42 -16.03 -38.16
CA PHE A 348 7.26 -16.08 -36.95
C PHE A 348 7.10 -17.40 -36.19
N PHE A 349 5.90 -17.97 -36.12
CA PHE A 349 5.64 -19.20 -35.36
C PHE A 349 5.97 -20.50 -36.10
N GLU A 350 6.48 -20.44 -37.34
CA GLU A 350 6.97 -21.64 -38.04
C GLU A 350 8.08 -22.32 -37.22
N SER A 351 7.84 -23.58 -36.82
CA SER A 351 8.65 -24.34 -35.87
C SER A 351 8.83 -25.77 -36.34
N ASP A 352 10.04 -26.31 -36.15
CA ASP A 352 10.40 -27.70 -36.42
C ASP A 352 10.21 -28.62 -35.19
N GLN A 353 9.96 -28.03 -34.02
CA GLN A 353 9.91 -28.75 -32.73
C GLN A 353 8.49 -29.04 -32.23
N TRP A 354 7.54 -28.17 -32.54
CA TRP A 354 6.19 -28.17 -31.97
C TRP A 354 5.16 -27.61 -32.95
N ASN A 355 3.89 -27.91 -32.68
CA ASN A 355 2.73 -27.28 -33.31
C ASN A 355 1.75 -26.78 -32.22
N TRP A 356 0.75 -26.01 -32.62
CA TRP A 356 -0.20 -25.37 -31.70
C TRP A 356 -1.00 -26.35 -30.83
N ASP A 357 -1.21 -27.60 -31.30
CA ASP A 357 -1.96 -28.61 -30.55
C ASP A 357 -1.08 -29.36 -29.53
N ASN A 358 0.23 -29.48 -29.79
CA ASN A 358 1.13 -30.32 -28.99
C ASN A 358 2.25 -29.58 -28.23
N ILE A 359 2.39 -28.25 -28.35
CA ILE A 359 3.49 -27.48 -27.74
C ILE A 359 3.69 -27.79 -26.24
N ARG A 360 2.60 -27.95 -25.48
CA ARG A 360 2.65 -28.28 -24.03
C ARG A 360 3.03 -29.73 -23.70
N GLU A 361 3.24 -30.58 -24.70
CA GLU A 361 3.78 -31.93 -24.57
C GLU A 361 5.24 -32.02 -25.08
N THR A 362 5.77 -30.94 -25.66
CA THR A 362 7.17 -30.85 -26.11
C THR A 362 8.08 -30.33 -24.99
N ALA A 363 9.40 -30.52 -25.12
CA ALA A 363 10.34 -30.04 -24.10
C ALA A 363 10.43 -28.50 -24.11
N ALA A 364 10.09 -27.87 -22.98
CA ALA A 364 10.23 -26.43 -22.78
C ALA A 364 11.70 -25.96 -22.86
N PRO A 365 11.96 -24.68 -23.21
CA PRO A 365 13.31 -24.14 -23.34
C PRO A 365 14.16 -24.20 -22.06
N VAL A 366 13.56 -23.89 -20.92
CA VAL A 366 14.18 -23.97 -19.58
C VAL A 366 13.31 -24.86 -18.71
N VAL A 367 13.84 -26.01 -18.29
CA VAL A 367 13.23 -26.90 -17.31
C VAL A 367 13.91 -26.66 -15.96
N PRO A 368 13.18 -26.28 -14.89
CA PRO A 368 13.81 -25.90 -13.63
C PRO A 368 14.42 -27.11 -12.88
N GLU A 369 15.68 -26.98 -12.44
CA GLU A 369 16.38 -28.00 -11.65
C GLU A 369 16.01 -27.88 -10.16
N LEU A 370 14.95 -28.57 -9.74
CA LEU A 370 14.39 -28.48 -8.39
C LEU A 370 14.98 -29.53 -7.44
N SER A 371 15.53 -29.09 -6.30
CA SER A 371 16.11 -29.98 -5.28
C SER A 371 15.06 -30.64 -4.37
N SER A 372 13.87 -30.05 -4.23
CA SER A 372 12.78 -30.52 -3.37
C SER A 372 11.41 -30.00 -3.81
N ASP A 373 10.33 -30.44 -3.16
CA ASP A 373 8.97 -29.97 -3.42
C ASP A 373 8.65 -28.59 -2.82
N ILE A 374 9.59 -28.01 -2.05
CA ILE A 374 9.56 -26.64 -1.51
C ILE A 374 10.72 -25.78 -2.04
N ASP A 375 11.38 -26.23 -3.11
CA ASP A 375 12.43 -25.44 -3.74
C ASP A 375 11.85 -24.16 -4.34
N SER A 376 12.39 -23.02 -3.90
CA SER A 376 11.99 -21.68 -4.30
C SER A 376 13.19 -20.85 -4.74
N SER A 377 14.23 -21.51 -5.26
CA SER A 377 15.42 -20.87 -5.85
C SER A 377 15.11 -19.96 -7.05
N ASN A 378 14.02 -20.23 -7.78
CA ASN A 378 13.53 -19.40 -8.89
C ASN A 378 12.64 -18.22 -8.44
N PHE A 379 12.71 -17.84 -7.16
CA PHE A 379 11.98 -16.72 -6.57
C PHE A 379 12.92 -15.91 -5.66
N ASP A 380 12.99 -14.60 -5.88
CA ASP A 380 13.82 -13.69 -5.07
C ASP A 380 13.49 -13.74 -3.57
N ASP A 381 14.44 -13.29 -2.74
CA ASP A 381 14.23 -13.13 -1.30
C ASP A 381 13.52 -11.80 -1.02
N ILE A 382 12.23 -11.89 -0.67
CA ILE A 382 11.40 -10.74 -0.32
C ILE A 382 11.62 -10.37 1.14
N GLU A 383 12.00 -9.12 1.41
CA GLU A 383 12.21 -8.66 2.79
C GLU A 383 10.91 -8.70 3.62
N ASP A 384 10.98 -9.20 4.85
CA ASP A 384 9.91 -9.07 5.84
C ASP A 384 9.63 -7.59 6.13
N ASP A 385 8.43 -7.11 5.78
CA ASP A 385 7.99 -5.79 6.20
C ASP A 385 7.70 -5.83 7.72
N LYS A 386 8.46 -5.02 8.47
CA LYS A 386 8.41 -4.96 9.93
C LYS A 386 7.41 -3.92 10.45
N GLY A 387 6.59 -3.34 9.57
CA GLY A 387 5.48 -2.47 9.94
C GLY A 387 4.36 -3.19 10.70
N ASP A 388 3.67 -2.46 11.57
CA ASP A 388 2.42 -2.93 12.18
C ASP A 388 1.35 -3.09 11.07
N VAL A 389 0.79 -4.30 10.94
CA VAL A 389 -0.29 -4.57 9.99
C VAL A 389 -1.52 -3.70 10.32
N GLU A 390 -1.85 -2.74 9.44
CA GLU A 390 -3.05 -1.93 9.59
C GLU A 390 -4.32 -2.83 9.61
N THR A 391 -5.20 -2.57 10.57
CA THR A 391 -6.42 -3.35 10.82
C THR A 391 -7.64 -2.45 10.98
N PHE A 392 -8.84 -3.01 10.78
CA PHE A 392 -10.07 -2.24 10.86
C PHE A 392 -10.26 -1.58 12.25
N PRO A 393 -10.50 -0.26 12.33
CA PRO A 393 -10.71 0.42 13.60
C PRO A 393 -12.01 -0.05 14.27
N ILE A 394 -11.97 -0.30 15.58
CA ILE A 394 -13.10 -0.85 16.36
C ILE A 394 -14.37 0.02 16.16
N PRO A 395 -15.43 -0.51 15.52
CA PRO A 395 -16.52 0.31 15.05
C PRO A 395 -17.52 0.65 16.16
N LYS A 396 -17.88 1.93 16.26
CA LYS A 396 -18.86 2.45 17.24
C LYS A 396 -20.32 2.23 16.82
N ALA A 397 -20.55 1.90 15.55
CA ALA A 397 -21.84 1.57 14.95
C ALA A 397 -21.63 0.52 13.83
N PHE A 398 -22.69 -0.10 13.32
CA PHE A 398 -22.55 -1.16 12.31
C PHE A 398 -22.02 -0.57 10.98
N VAL A 399 -20.81 -0.96 10.61
CA VAL A 399 -20.14 -0.58 9.36
C VAL A 399 -20.41 -1.61 8.25
N GLY A 400 -20.27 -2.90 8.55
CA GLY A 400 -20.48 -3.98 7.57
C GLY A 400 -19.23 -4.30 6.74
N ASN A 401 -18.04 -4.28 7.36
CA ASN A 401 -16.77 -4.44 6.67
C ASN A 401 -16.58 -5.86 6.12
N GLN A 402 -17.23 -6.87 6.71
CA GLN A 402 -17.13 -8.26 6.29
C GLN A 402 -18.21 -8.65 5.26
N LEU A 403 -19.09 -7.71 4.87
CA LEU A 403 -20.17 -7.96 3.91
C LEU A 403 -19.70 -8.20 2.46
N PRO A 404 -18.71 -7.46 1.89
CA PRO A 404 -18.30 -7.65 0.49
C PRO A 404 -17.67 -9.02 0.20
N PHE A 405 -17.24 -9.73 1.25
CA PHE A 405 -16.53 -11.01 1.16
C PHE A 405 -17.44 -12.24 1.37
N ILE A 406 -18.75 -12.05 1.60
CA ILE A 406 -19.69 -13.15 1.88
C ILE A 406 -19.83 -14.05 0.65
N GLY A 407 -19.43 -15.32 0.79
CA GLY A 407 -19.50 -16.31 -0.28
C GLY A 407 -18.21 -16.50 -1.06
N PHE A 408 -17.11 -15.89 -0.59
CA PHE A 408 -15.77 -16.11 -1.14
C PHE A 408 -15.29 -17.55 -0.93
N THR A 409 -15.67 -18.19 0.18
CA THR A 409 -15.19 -19.54 0.54
C THR A 409 -15.59 -20.60 -0.49
N TYR A 410 -14.60 -21.30 -1.03
CA TYR A 410 -14.72 -22.33 -2.07
C TYR A 410 -13.86 -23.55 -1.72
N TYR A 411 -14.39 -24.75 -1.94
CA TYR A 411 -13.65 -26.00 -1.78
C TYR A 411 -13.89 -26.89 -3.00
N ARG A 412 -12.83 -27.28 -3.73
CA ARG A 412 -12.92 -28.16 -4.90
C ARG A 412 -13.20 -29.61 -4.46
N ASP A 413 -14.14 -30.30 -5.10
CA ASP A 413 -14.62 -31.64 -4.70
C ASP A 413 -13.50 -32.67 -4.51
N ASN A 414 -12.52 -32.68 -5.42
CA ASN A 414 -11.37 -33.60 -5.36
C ASN A 414 -10.40 -33.32 -4.19
N PHE A 415 -10.45 -32.13 -3.58
CA PHE A 415 -9.71 -31.80 -2.36
C PHE A 415 -10.38 -32.43 -1.13
N ILE A 416 -11.72 -32.33 -1.05
CA ILE A 416 -12.53 -33.00 -0.04
C ILE A 416 -12.36 -34.52 -0.16
N LEU A 417 -12.35 -35.06 -1.39
CA LEU A 417 -12.10 -36.50 -1.63
C LEU A 417 -10.66 -36.93 -1.32
N HIS A 418 -9.66 -36.05 -1.35
CA HIS A 418 -8.30 -36.40 -0.92
C HIS A 418 -8.19 -36.51 0.61
N VAL A 419 -8.79 -35.58 1.35
CA VAL A 419 -8.95 -35.70 2.81
C VAL A 419 -9.81 -36.94 3.13
N GLY A 420 -10.86 -37.17 2.34
CA GLY A 420 -11.70 -38.38 2.39
C GLY A 420 -10.95 -39.68 2.05
N HIS A 421 -9.94 -39.66 1.19
CA HIS A 421 -9.15 -40.87 0.87
C HIS A 421 -8.17 -41.25 1.97
N ALA A 422 -7.62 -40.28 2.71
CA ALA A 422 -6.94 -40.53 3.98
C ALA A 422 -7.88 -41.08 5.07
N PHE A 423 -9.21 -40.95 4.89
CA PHE A 423 -10.25 -41.55 5.73
C PHE A 423 -10.82 -42.85 5.12
N SER A 424 -10.48 -43.19 3.87
CA SER A 424 -11.04 -44.33 3.11
C SER A 424 -10.41 -45.68 3.47
N ASP A 425 -9.47 -45.68 4.41
CA ASP A 425 -9.10 -46.86 5.20
C ASP A 425 -10.26 -47.20 6.14
N ASN A 426 -11.36 -47.70 5.56
CA ASN A 426 -12.69 -47.79 6.17
C ASN A 426 -12.68 -48.67 7.44
N LEU A 427 -11.77 -49.66 7.48
CA LEU A 427 -11.50 -50.50 8.65
C LEU A 427 -10.80 -49.74 9.79
N GLN A 428 -9.99 -48.72 9.50
CA GLN A 428 -9.52 -47.78 10.52
C GLN A 428 -10.62 -46.83 10.95
N PHE A 429 -11.42 -46.28 10.03
CA PHE A 429 -12.40 -45.26 10.41
C PHE A 429 -13.51 -45.81 11.32
N GLN A 430 -13.98 -47.03 11.06
CA GLN A 430 -14.92 -47.71 11.95
C GLN A 430 -14.28 -48.07 13.32
N LYS A 431 -12.99 -48.47 13.35
CA LYS A 431 -12.24 -48.63 14.61
C LYS A 431 -12.02 -47.30 15.33
N LYS A 432 -11.82 -46.19 14.62
CA LYS A 432 -11.71 -44.84 15.18
C LYS A 432 -13.04 -44.36 15.74
N LEU A 433 -14.17 -44.63 15.07
CA LEU A 433 -15.50 -44.36 15.61
C LEU A 433 -15.76 -45.14 16.89
N ASN A 434 -15.57 -46.46 16.89
CA ASN A 434 -15.75 -47.27 18.10
C ASN A 434 -14.81 -46.81 19.23
N LYS A 435 -13.55 -46.47 18.91
CA LYS A 435 -12.57 -45.96 19.87
C LYS A 435 -12.85 -44.52 20.32
N LEU A 436 -13.54 -43.72 19.52
CA LEU A 436 -14.01 -42.37 19.88
C LEU A 436 -15.31 -42.43 20.70
N GLU A 437 -16.19 -43.42 20.48
CA GLU A 437 -17.31 -43.70 21.39
C GLU A 437 -16.80 -44.26 22.72
N GLU A 438 -15.79 -45.13 22.70
CA GLU A 438 -15.09 -45.61 23.90
C GLU A 438 -14.36 -44.46 24.63
N GLN A 439 -13.63 -43.60 23.91
CA GLN A 439 -13.02 -42.40 24.48
C GLN A 439 -14.07 -41.39 24.99
N LEU A 440 -15.20 -41.21 24.31
CA LEU A 440 -16.28 -40.30 24.76
C LEU A 440 -16.99 -40.84 26.00
N ASN A 441 -17.21 -42.16 26.10
CA ASN A 441 -17.70 -42.80 27.32
C ASN A 441 -16.66 -42.69 28.47
N ASN A 442 -15.38 -42.89 28.17
CA ASN A 442 -14.30 -42.74 29.16
C ASN A 442 -14.12 -41.29 29.60
N GLU A 443 -14.29 -40.31 28.71
CA GLU A 443 -14.29 -38.88 29.03
C GLU A 443 -15.55 -38.48 29.80
N ALA A 444 -16.72 -39.06 29.49
CA ALA A 444 -17.94 -38.86 30.27
C ALA A 444 -17.80 -39.42 31.70
N GLN A 445 -17.27 -40.64 31.85
CA GLN A 445 -16.96 -41.22 33.16
C GLN A 445 -15.89 -40.40 33.91
N ALA A 446 -14.80 -40.04 33.25
CA ALA A 446 -13.74 -39.21 33.86
C ALA A 446 -14.27 -37.83 34.26
N LYS A 447 -15.16 -37.22 33.48
CA LYS A 447 -15.85 -35.96 33.81
C LYS A 447 -16.75 -36.13 35.03
N ASP A 448 -17.52 -37.20 35.13
CA ASP A 448 -18.42 -37.43 36.27
C ASP A 448 -17.63 -37.80 37.55
N GLU A 449 -16.52 -38.52 37.42
CA GLU A 449 -15.55 -38.70 38.52
C GLU A 449 -14.94 -37.36 38.94
N LEU A 450 -14.56 -36.50 37.98
CA LEU A 450 -14.00 -35.18 38.25
C LEU A 450 -15.03 -34.27 38.92
N GLU A 451 -16.28 -34.26 38.48
CA GLU A 451 -17.38 -33.54 39.13
C GLU A 451 -17.62 -34.05 40.57
N GLN A 452 -17.63 -35.37 40.81
CA GLN A 452 -17.70 -35.91 42.16
C GLN A 452 -16.51 -35.49 43.04
N LYS A 453 -15.31 -35.44 42.47
CA LYS A 453 -14.06 -35.07 43.16
C LYS A 453 -14.06 -33.58 43.51
N TYR A 454 -14.50 -32.71 42.59
CA TYR A 454 -14.72 -31.29 42.87
C TYR A 454 -15.82 -31.07 43.92
N ARG A 455 -16.97 -31.76 43.84
CA ARG A 455 -18.05 -31.62 44.83
C ARG A 455 -17.56 -32.00 46.24
N LYS A 456 -16.86 -33.13 46.38
CA LYS A 456 -16.23 -33.56 47.64
C LYS A 456 -15.20 -32.55 48.16
N ASN A 457 -14.37 -31.98 47.28
CA ASN A 457 -13.40 -30.95 47.67
C ASN A 457 -14.08 -29.67 48.17
N VAL A 458 -15.12 -29.18 47.48
CA VAL A 458 -15.92 -28.00 47.87
C VAL A 458 -16.62 -28.24 49.21
N GLU A 459 -17.30 -29.39 49.39
CA GLU A 459 -17.90 -29.77 50.67
C GLU A 459 -16.87 -29.82 51.81
N SER A 460 -15.69 -30.40 51.56
CA SER A 460 -14.63 -30.47 52.57
C SER A 460 -14.11 -29.09 52.98
N SER A 461 -13.98 -28.17 52.02
CA SER A 461 -13.53 -26.79 52.23
C SER A 461 -14.56 -25.98 53.00
N LEU A 462 -15.85 -26.13 52.66
CA LEU A 462 -16.96 -25.47 53.34
C LEU A 462 -17.00 -25.85 54.83
N ARG A 463 -16.93 -27.15 55.14
CA ARG A 463 -16.87 -27.68 56.52
C ARG A 463 -15.65 -27.16 57.29
N LEU A 464 -14.55 -26.86 56.60
CA LEU A 464 -13.33 -26.31 57.20
C LEU A 464 -13.52 -24.83 57.59
N LEU A 465 -14.09 -24.01 56.69
CA LEU A 465 -14.47 -22.62 56.98
C LEU A 465 -15.52 -22.51 58.09
N GLU A 466 -16.53 -23.40 58.13
CA GLU A 466 -17.53 -23.43 59.20
C GLU A 466 -16.90 -23.73 60.57
N ARG A 467 -15.93 -24.65 60.61
CA ARG A 467 -15.17 -24.98 61.82
C ARG A 467 -14.29 -23.82 62.28
N GLU A 468 -13.61 -23.13 61.35
CA GLU A 468 -12.80 -21.95 61.66
C GLU A 468 -13.67 -20.78 62.17
N LYS A 469 -14.81 -20.51 61.52
CA LYS A 469 -15.80 -19.54 61.98
C LYS A 469 -16.24 -19.81 63.42
N ALA A 470 -16.58 -21.05 63.76
CA ALA A 470 -16.99 -21.43 65.12
C ALA A 470 -15.88 -21.19 66.16
N LEU A 471 -14.62 -21.48 65.82
CA LEU A 471 -13.47 -21.22 66.68
C LEU A 471 -13.23 -19.71 66.90
N LEU A 472 -13.40 -18.90 65.86
CA LEU A 472 -13.30 -17.43 65.97
C LEU A 472 -14.45 -16.85 66.80
N GLN A 473 -15.68 -17.32 66.60
CA GLN A 473 -16.84 -16.91 67.40
C GLN A 473 -16.66 -17.24 68.90
N HIS A 474 -16.14 -18.43 69.24
CA HIS A 474 -15.83 -18.79 70.63
C HIS A 474 -14.75 -17.87 71.23
N LYS A 475 -13.65 -17.61 70.51
CA LYS A 475 -12.58 -16.69 70.96
C LYS A 475 -13.11 -15.27 71.17
N ASN A 476 -13.96 -14.76 70.29
CA ASN A 476 -14.56 -13.43 70.43
C ASN A 476 -15.45 -13.34 71.68
N ALA A 477 -16.27 -14.37 71.94
CA ALA A 477 -17.07 -14.47 73.17
C ALA A 477 -16.24 -14.66 74.45
N GLU A 478 -14.98 -15.14 74.36
CA GLU A 478 -14.04 -15.17 75.47
C GLU A 478 -13.37 -13.80 75.71
N TYR A 479 -12.96 -13.10 74.64
CA TYR A 479 -12.45 -11.73 74.74
C TYR A 479 -13.50 -10.75 75.28
N GLN A 480 -14.77 -10.91 74.89
CA GLN A 480 -15.87 -10.10 75.42
C GLN A 480 -15.99 -10.25 76.95
N ARG A 481 -16.08 -11.47 77.47
CA ARG A 481 -16.19 -11.73 78.91
C ARG A 481 -15.00 -11.18 79.70
N LYS A 482 -13.78 -11.23 79.14
CA LYS A 482 -12.59 -10.60 79.73
C LYS A 482 -12.69 -9.07 79.72
N ALA A 483 -13.10 -8.47 78.60
CA ALA A 483 -13.28 -7.02 78.48
C ALA A 483 -14.41 -6.44 79.36
N GLU A 484 -15.42 -7.27 79.70
CA GLU A 484 -16.48 -6.94 80.66
C GLU A 484 -15.96 -7.03 82.10
N HIS A 485 -15.30 -8.13 82.48
CA HIS A 485 -14.69 -8.32 83.79
C HIS A 485 -13.63 -7.27 84.14
N GLU A 486 -12.73 -6.95 83.19
CA GLU A 486 -11.74 -5.88 83.37
C GLU A 486 -12.39 -4.48 83.45
N ALA A 487 -13.56 -4.27 82.82
CA ALA A 487 -14.32 -3.01 82.97
C ALA A 487 -15.02 -2.90 84.34
N ASP A 488 -15.49 -4.01 84.91
CA ASP A 488 -16.02 -4.03 86.28
C ASP A 488 -14.91 -3.80 87.33
N LYS A 489 -13.73 -4.42 87.16
CA LYS A 489 -12.53 -4.08 87.95
C LYS A 489 -12.20 -2.60 87.88
N LYS A 490 -12.16 -2.03 86.67
CA LYS A 490 -11.90 -0.61 86.45
C LYS A 490 -12.89 0.25 87.23
N ARG A 491 -14.20 -0.02 87.14
CA ARG A 491 -15.24 0.74 87.88
C ARG A 491 -15.03 0.65 89.40
N ASN A 492 -14.61 -0.51 89.91
CA ASN A 492 -14.32 -0.68 91.33
C ASN A 492 -13.10 0.15 91.76
N LEU A 493 -12.02 0.17 90.97
CA LEU A 493 -10.85 1.04 91.20
C LEU A 493 -11.20 2.52 91.06
N GLU A 494 -12.09 2.92 90.15
CA GLU A 494 -12.59 4.31 90.04
C GLU A 494 -13.33 4.74 91.32
N ASN A 495 -14.16 3.86 91.88
CA ASN A 495 -14.86 4.10 93.14
C ASN A 495 -13.89 4.18 94.34
N GLU A 496 -12.89 3.31 94.40
CA GLU A 496 -11.86 3.32 95.45
C GLU A 496 -10.99 4.59 95.37
N VAL A 497 -10.51 4.95 94.18
CA VAL A 497 -9.78 6.20 93.90
C VAL A 497 -10.60 7.43 94.31
N ASN A 498 -11.91 7.43 94.10
CA ASN A 498 -12.76 8.55 94.52
C ASN A 498 -12.96 8.56 96.04
N SER A 499 -13.21 7.42 96.69
CA SER A 499 -13.29 7.36 98.16
C SER A 499 -11.99 7.78 98.84
N LEU A 500 -10.83 7.42 98.29
CA LEU A 500 -9.52 7.87 98.78
C LEU A 500 -9.30 9.37 98.60
N LYS A 501 -9.78 9.99 97.50
CA LYS A 501 -9.79 11.46 97.34
C LYS A 501 -10.67 12.12 98.41
N ASP A 502 -11.90 11.64 98.58
CA ASP A 502 -12.86 12.22 99.51
C ASP A 502 -12.30 12.16 100.94
N GLN A 503 -11.81 11.00 101.38
CA GLN A 503 -11.16 10.83 102.70
C GLN A 503 -9.93 11.73 102.89
N LEU A 504 -9.09 11.85 101.86
CA LEU A 504 -7.90 12.70 101.86
C LEU A 504 -8.26 14.20 101.94
N GLU A 505 -9.30 14.63 101.24
CA GLU A 505 -9.75 16.03 101.25
C GLU A 505 -10.48 16.39 102.55
N ASP A 506 -11.27 15.47 103.11
CA ASP A 506 -11.91 15.62 104.42
C ASP A 506 -10.87 15.73 105.55
N LEU A 507 -9.77 14.95 105.47
CA LEU A 507 -8.63 15.07 106.39
C LEU A 507 -7.85 16.38 106.19
N LYS A 508 -7.61 16.81 104.94
CA LYS A 508 -6.98 18.11 104.64
C LYS A 508 -7.83 19.30 105.13
N LYS A 509 -9.16 19.20 105.10
CA LYS A 509 -10.09 20.24 105.59
C LYS A 509 -10.19 20.30 107.12
N ARG A 510 -10.08 19.15 107.82
CA ARG A 510 -10.29 19.09 109.28
C ARG A 510 -9.08 19.45 110.14
N ASN A 511 -7.85 19.47 109.62
CA ASN A 511 -6.66 19.53 110.47
C ASN A 511 -5.68 20.66 110.11
N GLN A 512 -5.73 21.73 110.90
CA GLN A 512 -4.63 22.69 111.05
C GLN A 512 -4.00 22.47 112.44
N ASN A 513 -2.67 22.42 112.52
CA ASN A 513 -1.84 22.34 113.73
C ASN A 513 -1.55 20.94 114.36
N SER A 514 -1.26 19.90 113.57
CA SER A 514 -0.54 18.71 114.08
C SER A 514 0.34 18.00 113.05
N GLN A 515 1.63 17.80 113.37
CA GLN A 515 2.61 17.16 112.46
C GLN A 515 2.27 15.69 112.12
N ILE A 516 1.72 14.93 113.07
CA ILE A 516 1.33 13.52 112.88
C ILE A 516 0.26 13.37 111.77
N SER A 517 -0.55 14.41 111.54
CA SER A 517 -1.53 14.41 110.45
C SER A 517 -0.92 14.52 109.07
N ASN A 518 0.24 15.17 108.93
CA ASN A 518 0.87 15.37 107.63
C ASN A 518 1.48 14.07 107.09
N GLU A 519 2.03 13.21 107.95
CA GLU A 519 2.46 11.86 107.53
C GLU A 519 1.29 11.02 107.05
N LYS A 520 0.14 11.06 107.75
CA LYS A 520 -1.05 10.30 107.37
C LYS A 520 -1.71 10.83 106.08
N ILE A 521 -1.69 12.15 105.87
CA ILE A 521 -2.09 12.78 104.60
C ILE A 521 -1.14 12.36 103.46
N ASN A 522 0.18 12.33 103.70
CA ASN A 522 1.16 11.87 102.71
C ASN A 522 1.02 10.36 102.41
N GLN A 523 0.67 9.53 103.40
CA GLN A 523 0.41 8.11 103.21
C GLN A 523 -0.83 7.86 102.34
N LEU A 524 -1.95 8.56 102.64
CA LEU A 524 -3.17 8.49 101.83
C LEU A 524 -2.95 9.07 100.41
N GLN A 525 -2.13 10.11 100.26
CA GLN A 525 -1.75 10.63 98.94
C GLN A 525 -0.99 9.57 98.13
N ARG A 526 -0.02 8.86 98.72
CA ARG A 526 0.67 7.75 98.04
C ARG A 526 -0.27 6.61 97.64
N GLN A 527 -1.13 6.16 98.56
CA GLN A 527 -2.11 5.12 98.27
C GLN A 527 -3.08 5.53 97.15
N LEU A 528 -3.50 6.80 97.14
CA LEU A 528 -4.29 7.36 96.05
C LEU A 528 -3.52 7.40 94.74
N ASP A 529 -2.25 7.81 94.73
CA ASP A 529 -1.42 7.90 93.53
C ASP A 529 -1.11 6.50 92.95
N GLU A 530 -0.87 5.50 93.82
CA GLU A 530 -0.74 4.08 93.49
C GLU A 530 -2.04 3.52 92.88
N ALA A 531 -3.20 3.78 93.50
CA ALA A 531 -4.49 3.36 92.98
C ALA A 531 -4.81 4.03 91.63
N ASN A 532 -4.45 5.30 91.42
CA ASN A 532 -4.56 5.97 90.13
C ASN A 532 -3.62 5.36 89.08
N ALA A 533 -2.41 4.91 89.45
CA ALA A 533 -1.50 4.23 88.53
C ALA A 533 -2.06 2.87 88.07
N LEU A 534 -2.56 2.06 89.01
CA LEU A 534 -3.23 0.79 88.71
C LEU A 534 -4.46 1.00 87.81
N LEU A 535 -5.31 1.98 88.14
CA LEU A 535 -6.48 2.35 87.34
C LEU A 535 -6.12 2.74 85.90
N ARG A 536 -5.02 3.47 85.68
CA ARG A 536 -4.53 3.77 84.32
C ARG A 536 -4.15 2.49 83.58
N THR A 537 -3.37 1.61 84.22
CA THR A 537 -2.95 0.35 83.58
C THR A 537 -4.13 -0.56 83.21
N GLU A 538 -5.16 -0.67 84.06
CA GLU A 538 -6.36 -1.47 83.76
C GLU A 538 -7.33 -0.78 82.79
N SER A 539 -7.30 0.56 82.69
CA SER A 539 -7.99 1.26 81.60
C SER A 539 -7.37 0.95 80.24
N ASP A 540 -6.04 0.82 80.18
CA ASP A 540 -5.31 0.50 78.95
C ASP A 540 -5.43 -0.99 78.55
N THR A 541 -5.49 -1.93 79.49
CA THR A 541 -5.78 -3.35 79.20
C THR A 541 -7.20 -3.50 78.64
N ALA A 542 -8.20 -2.90 79.28
CA ALA A 542 -9.59 -2.90 78.81
C ALA A 542 -9.74 -2.27 77.42
N ALA A 543 -9.03 -1.17 77.14
CA ALA A 543 -9.01 -0.54 75.80
C ALA A 543 -8.43 -1.46 74.73
N ARG A 544 -7.30 -2.14 75.02
CA ARG A 544 -6.68 -3.12 74.11
C ARG A 544 -7.61 -4.32 73.85
N LEU A 545 -8.25 -4.87 74.88
CA LEU A 545 -9.20 -5.99 74.74
C LEU A 545 -10.40 -5.62 73.85
N ARG A 546 -11.00 -4.44 74.04
CA ARG A 546 -12.12 -3.94 73.20
C ARG A 546 -11.71 -3.72 71.74
N LYS A 547 -10.47 -3.27 71.47
CA LYS A 547 -9.96 -3.18 70.10
C LYS A 547 -9.88 -4.57 69.46
N ASN A 548 -9.28 -5.55 70.14
CA ASN A 548 -9.14 -6.91 69.62
C ASN A 548 -10.51 -7.59 69.40
N GLN A 549 -11.48 -7.37 70.29
CA GLN A 549 -12.87 -7.85 70.15
C GLN A 549 -13.56 -7.26 68.90
N THR A 550 -13.46 -5.94 68.68
CA THR A 550 -14.07 -5.29 67.51
C THR A 550 -13.39 -5.68 66.19
N GLU A 551 -12.08 -5.96 66.20
CA GLU A 551 -11.35 -6.47 65.05
C GLU A 551 -11.73 -7.92 64.71
N SER A 552 -11.80 -8.81 65.71
CA SER A 552 -12.29 -10.18 65.53
C SER A 552 -13.75 -10.24 65.05
N THR A 553 -14.60 -9.33 65.54
CA THR A 553 -16.00 -9.22 65.11
C THR A 553 -16.12 -8.88 63.62
N LYS A 554 -15.27 -7.98 63.11
CA LYS A 554 -15.23 -7.64 61.67
C LYS A 554 -14.79 -8.82 60.81
N GLN A 555 -13.80 -9.60 61.25
CA GLN A 555 -13.34 -10.80 60.54
C GLN A 555 -14.46 -11.85 60.43
N ILE A 556 -15.23 -12.07 61.51
CA ILE A 556 -16.39 -12.97 61.51
C ILE A 556 -17.46 -12.48 60.52
N GLN A 557 -17.79 -11.18 60.52
CA GLN A 557 -18.76 -10.60 59.59
C GLN A 557 -18.33 -10.74 58.11
N GLN A 558 -17.04 -10.57 57.80
CA GLN A 558 -16.52 -10.78 56.45
C GLN A 558 -16.64 -12.25 56.01
N LEU A 559 -16.30 -13.20 56.88
CA LEU A 559 -16.46 -14.64 56.60
C LEU A 559 -17.94 -15.01 56.40
N GLU A 560 -18.87 -14.37 57.13
CA GLU A 560 -20.31 -14.54 56.96
C GLU A 560 -20.90 -13.89 55.70
N ALA A 561 -20.25 -12.88 55.13
CA ALA A 561 -20.59 -12.35 53.81
C ALA A 561 -20.08 -13.30 52.71
N ASN A 562 -18.80 -13.66 52.76
CA ASN A 562 -18.15 -14.53 51.78
C ASN A 562 -18.83 -15.92 51.67
N ASN A 563 -19.22 -16.52 52.80
CA ASN A 563 -19.89 -17.83 52.79
C ASN A 563 -21.30 -17.76 52.17
N ARG A 564 -22.08 -16.69 52.45
CA ARG A 564 -23.37 -16.48 51.78
C ARG A 564 -23.21 -16.30 50.27
N GLU A 565 -22.24 -15.50 49.83
CA GLU A 565 -21.98 -15.32 48.40
C GLU A 565 -21.58 -16.64 47.70
N LEU A 566 -20.84 -17.52 48.37
CA LEU A 566 -20.52 -18.86 47.88
C LEU A 566 -21.75 -19.79 47.83
N GLN A 567 -22.63 -19.73 48.83
CA GLN A 567 -23.88 -20.50 48.87
C GLN A 567 -24.86 -20.06 47.77
N ASP A 568 -25.02 -18.75 47.56
CA ASP A 568 -25.84 -18.20 46.47
C ASP A 568 -25.28 -18.62 45.09
N LYS A 569 -23.96 -18.54 44.90
CA LYS A 569 -23.29 -19.03 43.67
C LYS A 569 -23.48 -20.53 43.46
N HIS A 570 -23.40 -21.36 44.50
CA HIS A 570 -23.67 -22.80 44.41
C HIS A 570 -25.12 -23.06 43.98
N CYS A 571 -26.08 -22.38 44.58
CA CYS A 571 -27.50 -22.46 44.23
C CYS A 571 -27.74 -22.06 42.75
N MET A 572 -27.13 -20.98 42.28
CA MET A 572 -27.22 -20.57 40.86
C MET A 572 -26.61 -21.62 39.91
N LEU A 573 -25.45 -22.19 40.25
CA LEU A 573 -24.78 -23.21 39.43
C LEU A 573 -25.57 -24.52 39.39
N GLU A 574 -26.17 -24.96 40.49
CA GLU A 574 -26.92 -26.21 40.57
C GLU A 574 -28.27 -26.11 39.83
N ASN A 575 -28.93 -24.95 39.89
CA ASN A 575 -30.08 -24.65 39.03
C ASN A 575 -29.71 -24.58 37.54
N ALA A 576 -28.52 -24.04 37.20
CA ALA A 576 -28.03 -24.03 35.82
C ALA A 576 -27.72 -25.46 35.32
N LYS A 577 -27.14 -26.32 36.17
CA LYS A 577 -26.90 -27.73 35.87
C LYS A 577 -28.20 -28.49 35.58
N LEU A 578 -29.18 -28.42 36.48
CA LEU A 578 -30.49 -29.06 36.31
C LEU A 578 -31.21 -28.61 35.02
N LYS A 579 -31.04 -27.35 34.62
CA LYS A 579 -31.56 -26.86 33.34
C LYS A 579 -30.83 -27.47 32.14
N LEU A 580 -29.49 -27.51 32.18
CA LEU A 580 -28.68 -28.09 31.10
C LEU A 580 -28.92 -29.61 30.94
N GLU A 581 -29.11 -30.34 32.04
CA GLU A 581 -29.48 -31.76 32.02
C GLU A 581 -30.84 -31.98 31.35
N LYS A 582 -31.83 -31.14 31.67
CA LYS A 582 -33.14 -31.17 31.01
C LYS A 582 -33.05 -30.81 29.52
N ASP A 583 -32.29 -29.78 29.17
CA ASP A 583 -32.10 -29.36 27.78
C ASP A 583 -31.33 -30.44 26.97
N PHE A 584 -30.39 -31.16 27.59
CA PHE A 584 -29.70 -32.33 27.01
C PHE A 584 -30.67 -33.49 26.74
N LEU A 585 -31.52 -33.87 27.70
CA LEU A 585 -32.55 -34.90 27.52
C LEU A 585 -33.52 -34.56 26.38
N ASN A 586 -33.93 -33.29 26.27
CA ASN A 586 -34.76 -32.82 25.15
C ASN A 586 -34.04 -32.94 23.80
N LEU A 587 -32.76 -32.56 23.74
CA LEU A 587 -31.93 -32.66 22.54
C LEU A 587 -31.67 -34.12 22.11
N GLN A 588 -31.47 -35.03 23.07
CA GLN A 588 -31.33 -36.46 22.79
C GLN A 588 -32.62 -37.03 22.19
N SER A 589 -33.78 -36.74 22.81
CA SER A 589 -35.08 -37.19 22.30
C SER A 589 -35.39 -36.65 20.89
N ALA A 590 -35.03 -35.38 20.62
CA ALA A 590 -35.15 -34.80 19.29
C ALA A 590 -34.22 -35.47 18.25
N LEU A 591 -32.97 -35.75 18.62
CA LEU A 591 -32.01 -36.46 17.77
C LEU A 591 -32.46 -37.90 17.47
N GLU A 592 -33.07 -38.59 18.44
CA GLU A 592 -33.64 -39.92 18.26
C GLU A 592 -34.88 -39.90 17.35
N SER A 593 -35.70 -38.83 17.36
CA SER A 593 -36.75 -38.66 16.35
C SER A 593 -36.18 -38.43 14.96
N GLU A 594 -35.32 -37.41 14.80
CA GLU A 594 -34.69 -37.07 13.52
C GLU A 594 -33.96 -38.27 12.89
N ARG A 595 -33.37 -39.17 13.70
CA ARG A 595 -32.80 -40.45 13.23
C ARG A 595 -33.86 -41.41 12.69
N ARG A 596 -35.00 -41.58 13.37
CA ARG A 596 -36.13 -42.42 12.88
C ARG A 596 -36.76 -41.82 11.62
N ASP A 597 -37.03 -40.52 11.64
CA ASP A 597 -37.67 -39.79 10.55
C ASP A 597 -36.79 -39.83 9.28
N ARG A 598 -35.46 -39.77 9.43
CA ARG A 598 -34.49 -39.96 8.33
C ARG A 598 -34.37 -41.41 7.86
N SER A 599 -34.45 -42.39 8.77
CA SER A 599 -34.49 -43.82 8.39
C SER A 599 -35.73 -44.10 7.52
N HIS A 600 -36.89 -43.64 7.96
CA HIS A 600 -38.15 -43.81 7.24
C HIS A 600 -38.16 -43.06 5.90
N GLY A 601 -37.58 -41.85 5.84
CA GLY A 601 -37.33 -41.16 4.58
C GLY A 601 -36.45 -41.95 3.61
N SER A 602 -35.42 -42.65 4.11
CA SER A 602 -34.56 -43.51 3.28
C SER A 602 -35.28 -44.76 2.76
N GLU A 603 -36.18 -45.36 3.56
CA GLU A 603 -37.04 -46.47 3.14
C GLU A 603 -37.98 -46.03 2.00
N ILE A 604 -38.66 -44.89 2.19
CA ILE A 604 -39.55 -44.30 1.16
C ILE A 604 -38.79 -43.99 -0.13
N ILE A 605 -37.54 -43.49 -0.05
CA ILE A 605 -36.71 -43.23 -1.23
C ILE A 605 -36.36 -44.55 -1.94
N SER A 606 -36.01 -45.62 -1.19
CA SER A 606 -35.74 -46.94 -1.76
C SER A 606 -36.95 -47.54 -2.48
N ASP A 607 -38.14 -47.46 -1.86
CA ASP A 607 -39.40 -47.92 -2.47
C ASP A 607 -39.77 -47.12 -3.73
N LEU A 608 -39.57 -45.80 -3.72
CA LEU A 608 -39.81 -44.96 -4.90
C LEU A 608 -38.80 -45.26 -6.02
N GLN A 609 -37.53 -45.49 -5.70
CA GLN A 609 -36.51 -45.90 -6.68
C GLN A 609 -36.87 -47.27 -7.31
N GLY A 610 -37.24 -48.26 -6.51
CA GLY A 610 -37.69 -49.57 -7.02
C GLY A 610 -38.91 -49.46 -7.93
N ARG A 611 -39.88 -48.60 -7.60
CA ARG A 611 -41.05 -48.34 -8.45
C ARG A 611 -40.71 -47.59 -9.73
N ILE A 612 -39.73 -46.67 -9.71
CA ILE A 612 -39.25 -45.99 -10.92
C ILE A 612 -38.62 -47.01 -11.87
N SER A 613 -37.70 -47.85 -11.40
CA SER A 613 -37.05 -48.86 -12.26
C SER A 613 -38.03 -49.91 -12.81
N GLY A 614 -39.07 -50.27 -12.04
CA GLY A 614 -40.17 -51.10 -12.55
C GLY A 614 -40.94 -50.43 -13.71
N LEU A 615 -41.30 -49.16 -13.56
CA LEU A 615 -41.95 -48.38 -14.62
C LEU A 615 -41.05 -48.14 -15.84
N GLU A 616 -39.73 -48.06 -15.66
CA GLU A 616 -38.77 -47.97 -16.77
C GLU A 616 -38.71 -49.27 -17.59
N GLU A 617 -38.75 -50.44 -16.95
CA GLU A 617 -38.90 -51.74 -17.63
C GLU A 617 -40.27 -51.88 -18.33
N GLU A 618 -41.36 -51.44 -17.72
CA GLU A 618 -42.70 -51.42 -18.34
C GLU A 618 -42.74 -50.50 -19.58
N VAL A 619 -42.14 -49.30 -19.50
CA VAL A 619 -42.06 -48.37 -20.64
C VAL A 619 -41.16 -48.92 -21.75
N LYS A 620 -40.08 -49.63 -21.40
CA LYS A 620 -39.17 -50.30 -22.34
C LYS A 620 -39.83 -51.46 -23.06
N THR A 621 -40.56 -52.32 -22.34
CA THR A 621 -41.35 -53.41 -22.95
C THR A 621 -42.52 -52.87 -23.78
N GLY A 622 -43.21 -51.82 -23.31
CA GLY A 622 -44.26 -51.12 -24.05
C GLY A 622 -43.77 -50.52 -25.39
N LYS A 623 -42.58 -49.88 -25.40
CA LYS A 623 -41.94 -49.38 -26.64
C LYS A 623 -41.61 -50.51 -27.61
N SER A 624 -41.11 -51.65 -27.12
CA SER A 624 -40.83 -52.82 -27.96
C SER A 624 -42.10 -53.43 -28.57
N ALA A 625 -43.21 -53.47 -27.81
CA ALA A 625 -44.50 -53.94 -28.29
C ALA A 625 -45.09 -52.98 -29.35
N LEU A 626 -44.98 -51.66 -29.15
CA LEU A 626 -45.41 -50.65 -30.11
C LEU A 626 -44.64 -50.79 -31.44
N ALA A 627 -43.31 -50.89 -31.40
CA ALA A 627 -42.49 -51.05 -32.60
C ALA A 627 -42.83 -52.34 -33.40
N LYS A 628 -43.22 -53.42 -32.70
CA LYS A 628 -43.72 -54.64 -33.36
C LYS A 628 -45.08 -54.42 -34.02
N MET A 629 -46.02 -53.75 -33.33
CA MET A 629 -47.33 -53.40 -33.88
C MET A 629 -47.23 -52.43 -35.07
N GLU A 630 -46.25 -51.52 -35.09
CA GLU A 630 -46.00 -50.66 -36.25
C GLU A 630 -45.48 -51.43 -37.47
N MET A 631 -44.66 -52.47 -37.28
CA MET A 631 -44.25 -53.37 -38.38
C MET A 631 -45.43 -54.21 -38.89
N GLU A 632 -46.20 -54.81 -37.98
CA GLU A 632 -47.40 -55.58 -38.34
C GLU A 632 -48.43 -54.71 -39.08
N LYS A 633 -48.61 -53.46 -38.65
CA LYS A 633 -49.43 -52.47 -39.34
C LYS A 633 -48.93 -52.21 -40.78
N ARG A 634 -47.64 -51.93 -40.98
CA ARG A 634 -47.08 -51.66 -42.32
C ARG A 634 -47.27 -52.85 -43.28
N GLN A 635 -47.09 -54.07 -42.79
CA GLN A 635 -47.33 -55.29 -43.58
C GLN A 635 -48.81 -55.50 -43.94
N LEU A 636 -49.74 -54.98 -43.14
CA LEU A 636 -51.17 -55.00 -43.45
C LEU A 636 -51.56 -53.88 -44.42
N GLU A 637 -50.97 -52.69 -44.30
CA GLU A 637 -51.13 -51.58 -45.26
C GLU A 637 -50.62 -51.99 -46.65
N GLU A 638 -49.43 -52.60 -46.74
CA GLU A 638 -48.86 -53.12 -48.00
C GLU A 638 -49.80 -54.12 -48.70
N LYS A 639 -50.24 -55.16 -47.97
CA LYS A 639 -51.22 -56.16 -48.45
C LYS A 639 -52.55 -55.55 -48.88
N LEU A 640 -53.02 -54.51 -48.18
CA LEU A 640 -54.25 -53.82 -48.54
C LEU A 640 -54.08 -53.08 -49.88
N THR A 641 -52.94 -52.42 -50.13
CA THR A 641 -52.70 -51.80 -51.45
C THR A 641 -52.61 -52.81 -52.58
N ASP A 642 -52.10 -54.02 -52.34
CA ASP A 642 -52.05 -55.08 -53.36
C ASP A 642 -53.44 -55.65 -53.67
N LEU A 643 -54.27 -55.87 -52.66
CA LEU A 643 -55.67 -56.26 -52.85
C LEU A 643 -56.50 -55.16 -53.54
N GLU A 644 -56.21 -53.88 -53.30
CA GLU A 644 -56.82 -52.77 -54.03
C GLU A 644 -56.40 -52.73 -55.50
N LYS A 645 -55.11 -52.99 -55.82
CA LYS A 645 -54.64 -53.14 -57.21
C LYS A 645 -55.36 -54.30 -57.91
N GLU A 646 -55.47 -55.45 -57.26
CA GLU A 646 -56.14 -56.63 -57.80
C GLU A 646 -57.64 -56.38 -58.03
N LYS A 647 -58.34 -55.80 -57.04
CA LYS A 647 -59.75 -55.36 -57.18
C LYS A 647 -59.93 -54.44 -58.39
N ASN A 648 -59.09 -53.40 -58.51
CA ASN A 648 -59.20 -52.42 -59.60
C ASN A 648 -58.96 -53.08 -60.97
N ASN A 649 -58.04 -54.04 -61.08
CA ASN A 649 -57.84 -54.81 -62.30
C ASN A 649 -59.07 -55.67 -62.66
N MET A 650 -59.71 -56.32 -61.68
CA MET A 650 -60.95 -57.07 -61.89
C MET A 650 -62.12 -56.15 -62.28
N GLU A 651 -62.20 -54.94 -61.71
CA GLU A 651 -63.23 -53.95 -62.00
C GLU A 651 -63.09 -53.39 -63.43
N ILE A 652 -61.86 -53.22 -63.93
CA ILE A 652 -61.56 -52.85 -65.33
C ILE A 652 -61.98 -53.97 -66.30
N ASP A 653 -61.63 -55.22 -66.01
CA ASP A 653 -62.02 -56.39 -66.84
C ASP A 653 -63.55 -56.58 -66.89
N MET A 654 -64.23 -56.46 -65.73
CA MET A 654 -65.69 -56.50 -65.66
C MET A 654 -66.35 -55.33 -66.40
N THR A 655 -65.78 -54.12 -66.33
CA THR A 655 -66.26 -52.95 -67.09
C THR A 655 -66.11 -53.15 -68.60
N TYR A 656 -64.99 -53.73 -69.05
CA TYR A 656 -64.78 -54.07 -70.45
C TYR A 656 -65.82 -55.10 -70.95
N LYS A 657 -66.02 -56.19 -70.19
CA LYS A 657 -67.02 -57.24 -70.49
C LYS A 657 -68.45 -56.69 -70.52
N PHE A 658 -68.81 -55.83 -69.56
CA PHE A 658 -70.12 -55.17 -69.54
C PHE A 658 -70.34 -54.32 -70.79
N LYS A 659 -69.33 -53.56 -71.23
CA LYS A 659 -69.42 -52.69 -72.39
C LYS A 659 -69.59 -53.47 -73.71
N VAL A 660 -68.94 -54.62 -73.85
CA VAL A 660 -69.15 -55.55 -74.98
C VAL A 660 -70.56 -56.13 -74.96
N LEU A 661 -71.06 -56.56 -73.79
CA LEU A 661 -72.44 -57.07 -73.65
C LEU A 661 -73.48 -55.99 -73.97
N GLN A 662 -73.24 -54.73 -73.58
CA GLN A 662 -74.12 -53.62 -73.90
C GLN A 662 -74.21 -53.37 -75.42
N GLN A 663 -73.09 -53.37 -76.14
CA GLN A 663 -73.10 -53.20 -77.61
C GLN A 663 -73.87 -54.32 -78.32
N ASN A 664 -73.72 -55.57 -77.86
CA ASN A 664 -74.47 -56.71 -78.40
C ASN A 664 -75.98 -56.56 -78.13
N LEU A 665 -76.37 -56.07 -76.94
CA LEU A 665 -77.77 -55.82 -76.60
C LEU A 665 -78.37 -54.67 -77.42
N GLU A 666 -77.63 -53.59 -77.65
CA GLU A 666 -78.06 -52.46 -78.48
C GLU A 666 -78.26 -52.88 -79.96
N GLN A 667 -77.47 -53.84 -80.45
CA GLN A 667 -77.68 -54.45 -81.77
C GLN A 667 -78.94 -55.33 -81.81
N GLU A 668 -79.11 -56.25 -80.86
CA GLU A 668 -80.30 -57.10 -80.73
C GLU A 668 -81.59 -56.26 -80.56
N GLU A 669 -81.56 -55.18 -79.78
CA GLU A 669 -82.71 -54.27 -79.67
C GLU A 669 -83.04 -53.58 -81.00
N ALA A 670 -82.06 -53.23 -81.83
CA ALA A 670 -82.30 -52.66 -83.15
C ALA A 670 -83.00 -53.67 -84.09
N GLU A 671 -82.54 -54.92 -84.11
CA GLU A 671 -83.14 -56.01 -84.90
C GLU A 671 -84.54 -56.41 -84.39
N HIS A 672 -84.72 -56.48 -83.07
CA HIS A 672 -86.00 -56.77 -82.43
C HIS A 672 -87.02 -55.63 -82.64
N LYS A 673 -86.58 -54.37 -82.65
CA LYS A 673 -87.44 -53.20 -82.99
C LYS A 673 -87.86 -53.22 -84.46
N ALA A 674 -87.01 -53.72 -85.36
CA ALA A 674 -87.33 -53.94 -86.77
C ALA A 674 -88.26 -55.15 -87.04
N THR A 675 -88.36 -56.12 -86.12
CA THR A 675 -89.35 -57.22 -86.21
C THR A 675 -90.66 -56.89 -85.50
N LYS A 676 -90.63 -56.22 -84.33
CA LYS A 676 -91.82 -55.83 -83.56
C LYS A 676 -92.79 -54.90 -84.32
N ALA A 677 -92.31 -54.18 -85.33
CA ALA A 677 -93.14 -53.37 -86.22
C ALA A 677 -94.00 -54.18 -87.24
N ARG A 678 -93.84 -55.51 -87.32
CA ARG A 678 -94.43 -56.35 -88.40
C ARG A 678 -95.55 -57.31 -88.00
N LEU A 679 -95.95 -57.42 -86.72
CA LEU A 679 -96.92 -58.43 -86.26
C LEU A 679 -97.89 -57.93 -85.17
N ALA A 680 -99.21 -57.98 -85.43
CA ALA A 680 -100.26 -57.77 -84.43
C ALA A 680 -101.67 -58.30 -84.85
N ASP A 681 -102.12 -59.47 -84.33
CA ASP A 681 -103.56 -59.86 -84.25
C ASP A 681 -103.86 -61.07 -83.28
N LYS A 682 -105.04 -61.05 -82.60
CA LYS A 682 -105.90 -62.12 -81.93
C LYS A 682 -105.44 -63.29 -80.97
N ASN A 683 -105.84 -63.19 -79.67
CA ASN A 683 -106.91 -63.91 -78.87
C ASN A 683 -107.08 -65.48 -78.56
N LYS A 684 -107.00 -65.91 -77.25
CA LYS A 684 -108.11 -66.35 -76.26
C LYS A 684 -108.66 -67.84 -75.98
N ILE A 685 -108.51 -68.41 -74.72
CA ILE A 685 -109.42 -69.32 -73.83
C ILE A 685 -109.60 -70.90 -74.10
N TYR A 686 -109.98 -71.98 -73.28
CA TYR A 686 -110.18 -72.51 -71.83
C TYR A 686 -110.61 -74.07 -71.82
N GLU A 687 -110.99 -74.94 -70.80
CA GLU A 687 -110.83 -75.22 -69.30
C GLU A 687 -111.68 -76.50 -68.76
N SER A 688 -111.39 -77.14 -67.57
CA SER A 688 -112.26 -78.00 -66.62
C SER A 688 -112.19 -79.60 -66.43
N ILE A 689 -113.03 -80.21 -65.53
CA ILE A 689 -112.89 -81.42 -64.58
C ILE A 689 -114.29 -82.10 -64.23
N GLU A 690 -114.63 -83.28 -63.57
CA GLU A 690 -114.16 -84.70 -63.27
C GLU A 690 -115.21 -85.49 -62.34
N GLU A 691 -115.43 -86.86 -62.34
CA GLU A 691 -116.41 -87.58 -61.41
C GLU A 691 -116.49 -89.18 -61.32
N ALA A 692 -117.48 -89.73 -60.57
CA ALA A 692 -118.26 -91.02 -60.69
C ALA A 692 -118.09 -92.23 -59.67
N LYS A 693 -119.12 -93.12 -59.53
CA LYS A 693 -119.27 -94.26 -58.52
C LYS A 693 -120.53 -95.17 -58.70
N SER A 694 -120.53 -96.50 -58.34
CA SER A 694 -121.76 -97.29 -57.96
C SER A 694 -121.61 -98.79 -57.46
N GLU A 695 -122.75 -99.36 -57.02
CA GLU A 695 -123.21 -100.78 -56.93
C GLU A 695 -122.72 -101.78 -55.84
N ALA A 696 -123.43 -101.81 -54.70
CA ALA A 696 -123.22 -102.79 -53.62
C ALA A 696 -124.53 -103.48 -53.15
N MET A 697 -124.88 -104.64 -53.74
CA MET A 697 -125.88 -105.54 -53.12
C MET A 697 -125.68 -107.07 -53.28
N LYS A 698 -124.54 -107.55 -53.81
CA LYS A 698 -124.04 -108.92 -53.52
C LYS A 698 -123.42 -108.99 -52.12
N GLU A 699 -124.12 -108.41 -51.16
CA GLU A 699 -123.52 -107.70 -50.03
C GLU A 699 -123.72 -108.46 -48.70
N MET A 700 -124.80 -109.23 -48.55
CA MET A 700 -125.20 -109.77 -47.24
C MET A 700 -124.58 -111.12 -46.89
N GLU A 701 -124.45 -112.05 -47.84
CA GLU A 701 -123.73 -113.32 -47.60
C GLU A 701 -122.21 -113.12 -47.64
N LYS A 702 -121.76 -112.19 -48.49
CA LYS A 702 -120.40 -111.64 -48.47
C LYS A 702 -120.08 -111.05 -47.09
N LYS A 703 -121.01 -110.30 -46.47
CA LYS A 703 -120.86 -109.71 -45.13
C LYS A 703 -120.54 -110.70 -44.01
N LEU A 704 -120.99 -111.95 -44.04
CA LEU A 704 -120.66 -112.89 -42.96
C LEU A 704 -119.21 -113.42 -43.05
N LEU A 705 -118.70 -113.61 -44.26
CA LEU A 705 -117.29 -113.96 -44.48
C LEU A 705 -116.40 -112.72 -44.31
N GLU A 706 -116.87 -111.56 -44.76
CA GLU A 706 -116.26 -110.27 -44.51
C GLU A 706 -116.28 -109.88 -43.03
N GLU A 707 -117.22 -110.30 -42.19
CA GLU A 707 -117.17 -110.06 -40.74
C GLU A 707 -115.98 -110.79 -40.10
N ARG A 708 -115.71 -112.05 -40.49
CA ARG A 708 -114.54 -112.78 -39.99
C ARG A 708 -113.23 -112.13 -40.45
N VAL A 709 -113.16 -111.74 -41.74
CA VAL A 709 -112.01 -111.00 -42.28
C VAL A 709 -111.89 -109.60 -41.68
N SER A 710 -113.01 -108.95 -41.36
CA SER A 710 -113.03 -107.61 -40.76
C SER A 710 -112.67 -107.66 -39.29
N LYS A 711 -113.08 -108.68 -38.53
CA LYS A 711 -112.61 -108.88 -37.16
C LYS A 711 -111.09 -109.04 -37.14
N GLN A 712 -110.53 -109.88 -38.01
CA GLN A 712 -109.08 -110.07 -38.05
C GLN A 712 -108.32 -108.86 -38.62
N LYS A 713 -108.92 -108.08 -39.53
CA LYS A 713 -108.42 -106.75 -39.91
C LYS A 713 -108.48 -105.76 -38.77
N VAL A 714 -109.52 -105.77 -37.94
CA VAL A 714 -109.68 -104.89 -36.77
C VAL A 714 -108.69 -105.27 -35.67
N GLU A 715 -108.47 -106.55 -35.39
CA GLU A 715 -107.42 -107.01 -34.46
C GLU A 715 -106.02 -106.59 -34.93
N ASN A 716 -105.69 -106.77 -36.22
CA ASN A 716 -104.44 -106.29 -36.80
C ASN A 716 -104.34 -104.75 -36.79
N CYS A 717 -105.43 -104.03 -37.06
CA CYS A 717 -105.47 -102.56 -37.03
C CYS A 717 -105.37 -102.03 -35.59
N MET A 718 -105.88 -102.76 -34.60
CA MET A 718 -105.73 -102.41 -33.19
C MET A 718 -104.27 -102.54 -32.75
N LEU A 719 -103.57 -103.61 -33.14
CA LEU A 719 -102.12 -103.76 -32.92
C LEU A 719 -101.29 -102.68 -33.65
N GLU A 720 -101.67 -102.33 -34.88
CA GLU A 720 -101.08 -101.21 -35.65
C GLU A 720 -101.29 -99.86 -34.94
N VAL A 721 -102.47 -99.63 -34.35
CA VAL A 721 -102.79 -98.43 -33.57
C VAL A 721 -102.08 -98.42 -32.21
N GLU A 722 -102.05 -99.53 -31.47
CA GLU A 722 -101.30 -99.65 -30.21
C GLU A 722 -99.80 -99.37 -30.42
N LYS A 723 -99.23 -99.89 -31.52
CA LYS A 723 -97.85 -99.60 -31.92
C LYS A 723 -97.63 -98.13 -32.24
N ARG A 724 -98.59 -97.46 -32.92
CA ARG A 724 -98.54 -96.01 -33.19
C ARG A 724 -98.70 -95.18 -31.91
N CYS A 725 -99.59 -95.55 -31.01
CA CYS A 725 -99.73 -94.91 -29.69
C CYS A 725 -98.46 -95.07 -28.85
N SER A 726 -97.80 -96.23 -28.89
CA SER A 726 -96.53 -96.46 -28.21
C SER A 726 -95.37 -95.62 -28.79
N MET A 727 -95.31 -95.43 -30.11
CA MET A 727 -94.36 -94.50 -30.72
C MET A 727 -94.66 -93.04 -30.33
N LEU A 728 -95.93 -92.61 -30.42
CA LEU A 728 -96.33 -91.25 -30.04
C LEU A 728 -96.09 -90.94 -28.55
N ASP A 729 -96.23 -91.91 -27.66
CA ASP A 729 -95.91 -91.77 -26.24
C ASP A 729 -94.38 -91.69 -25.99
N CYS A 730 -93.56 -92.30 -26.85
CA CYS A 730 -92.11 -92.11 -26.87
C CYS A 730 -91.74 -90.71 -27.38
N ASP A 731 -92.33 -90.26 -28.50
CA ASP A 731 -92.09 -88.93 -29.09
C ASP A 731 -92.54 -87.81 -28.14
N LEU A 732 -93.65 -88.01 -27.43
CA LEU A 732 -94.13 -87.12 -26.37
C LEU A 732 -93.11 -87.03 -25.23
N LYS A 733 -92.54 -88.16 -24.79
CA LYS A 733 -91.53 -88.19 -23.71
C LYS A 733 -90.22 -87.53 -24.13
N GLN A 734 -89.76 -87.72 -25.37
CA GLN A 734 -88.61 -86.99 -25.90
C GLN A 734 -88.88 -85.48 -25.99
N SER A 735 -90.06 -85.09 -26.48
CA SER A 735 -90.49 -83.69 -26.55
C SER A 735 -90.54 -83.04 -25.15
N GLN A 736 -91.09 -83.74 -24.17
CA GLN A 736 -91.15 -83.29 -22.77
C GLN A 736 -89.74 -83.12 -22.16
N GLN A 737 -88.81 -84.04 -22.46
CA GLN A 737 -87.40 -83.89 -22.06
C GLN A 737 -86.76 -82.66 -22.73
N LYS A 738 -86.99 -82.44 -24.02
CA LYS A 738 -86.44 -81.29 -24.76
C LYS A 738 -86.95 -79.95 -24.22
N ILE A 739 -88.23 -79.86 -23.88
CA ILE A 739 -88.82 -78.69 -23.21
C ILE A 739 -88.17 -78.45 -21.85
N ASN A 740 -87.93 -79.50 -21.05
CA ASN A 740 -87.26 -79.38 -19.76
C ASN A 740 -85.78 -78.95 -19.86
N GLU A 741 -85.06 -79.32 -20.93
CA GLU A 741 -83.72 -78.79 -21.21
C GLU A 741 -83.75 -77.30 -21.57
N LEU A 742 -84.67 -76.91 -22.46
CA LEU A 742 -84.82 -75.51 -22.90
C LEU A 742 -85.24 -74.58 -21.76
N LEU A 743 -86.09 -75.04 -20.84
CA LEU A 743 -86.43 -74.30 -19.62
C LEU A 743 -85.19 -74.08 -18.74
N LYS A 744 -84.38 -75.12 -18.50
CA LYS A 744 -83.12 -74.99 -17.74
C LYS A 744 -82.10 -74.05 -18.41
N GLN A 745 -82.06 -73.98 -19.74
CA GLN A 745 -81.23 -73.02 -20.47
C GLN A 745 -81.76 -71.59 -20.34
N LYS A 746 -83.08 -71.39 -20.50
CA LYS A 746 -83.75 -70.10 -20.28
C LYS A 746 -83.46 -69.56 -18.88
N ASP A 747 -83.55 -70.39 -17.85
CA ASP A 747 -83.36 -69.96 -16.46
C ASP A 747 -81.90 -69.57 -16.17
N LYS A 748 -80.92 -70.26 -16.76
CA LYS A 748 -79.51 -69.83 -16.73
C LYS A 748 -79.30 -68.48 -17.41
N LEU A 749 -79.81 -68.32 -18.63
CA LEU A 749 -79.67 -67.07 -19.40
C LEU A 749 -80.35 -65.89 -18.69
N ASN A 750 -81.50 -66.10 -18.04
CA ASN A 750 -82.14 -65.10 -17.19
C ASN A 750 -81.22 -64.65 -16.04
N GLU A 751 -80.51 -65.58 -15.39
CA GLU A 751 -79.61 -65.24 -14.28
C GLU A 751 -78.34 -64.53 -14.76
N GLU A 752 -77.79 -64.93 -15.91
CA GLU A 752 -76.69 -64.22 -16.57
C GLU A 752 -77.10 -62.79 -16.98
N ILE A 753 -78.31 -62.60 -17.53
CA ILE A 753 -78.86 -61.28 -17.86
C ILE A 753 -78.98 -60.40 -16.61
N LYS A 754 -79.53 -60.89 -15.48
CA LYS A 754 -79.58 -60.13 -14.22
C LYS A 754 -78.18 -59.68 -13.76
N ASN A 755 -77.21 -60.59 -13.79
CA ASN A 755 -75.83 -60.31 -13.35
C ASN A 755 -75.13 -59.28 -14.27
N LEU A 756 -75.45 -59.28 -15.57
CA LEU A 756 -74.97 -58.25 -16.50
C LEU A 756 -75.65 -56.90 -16.27
N THR A 757 -76.98 -56.87 -16.06
CA THR A 757 -77.73 -55.64 -15.72
C THR A 757 -77.17 -54.99 -14.45
N LEU A 758 -76.94 -55.76 -13.39
CA LEU A 758 -76.40 -55.25 -12.13
C LEU A 758 -75.01 -54.61 -12.30
N LYS A 759 -74.15 -55.19 -13.15
CA LYS A 759 -72.83 -54.61 -13.49
C LYS A 759 -72.96 -53.31 -14.29
N ILE A 760 -73.92 -53.24 -15.22
CA ILE A 760 -74.18 -52.02 -16.00
C ILE A 760 -74.68 -50.89 -15.10
N GLU A 761 -75.56 -51.17 -14.13
CA GLU A 761 -76.00 -50.17 -13.14
C GLU A 761 -74.84 -49.66 -12.27
N GLN A 762 -74.02 -50.58 -11.72
CA GLN A 762 -72.84 -50.22 -10.93
C GLN A 762 -71.85 -49.33 -11.71
N GLU A 763 -71.56 -49.66 -12.96
CA GLU A 763 -70.61 -48.89 -13.78
C GLU A 763 -71.21 -47.54 -14.22
N THR A 764 -72.53 -47.49 -14.48
CA THR A 764 -73.26 -46.24 -14.73
C THR A 764 -73.21 -45.32 -13.51
N GLN A 765 -73.33 -45.87 -12.29
CA GLN A 765 -73.25 -45.11 -11.05
C GLN A 765 -71.85 -44.53 -10.81
N LYS A 766 -70.77 -45.31 -11.03
CA LYS A 766 -69.38 -44.80 -11.00
C LYS A 766 -69.16 -43.68 -12.02
N ARG A 767 -69.69 -43.84 -13.24
CA ARG A 767 -69.58 -42.85 -14.31
C ARG A 767 -70.30 -41.53 -13.96
N CYS A 768 -71.43 -41.62 -13.25
CA CYS A 768 -72.14 -40.43 -12.75
C CYS A 768 -71.33 -39.67 -11.67
N LEU A 769 -70.75 -40.39 -10.71
CA LEU A 769 -69.90 -39.80 -9.65
C LEU A 769 -68.70 -39.07 -10.26
N THR A 770 -67.89 -39.79 -11.04
CA THR A 770 -66.70 -39.24 -11.71
C THR A 770 -67.00 -38.08 -12.67
N GLN A 771 -68.17 -38.07 -13.33
CA GLN A 771 -68.61 -36.93 -14.14
C GLN A 771 -68.93 -35.68 -13.30
N ASN A 772 -69.41 -35.85 -12.05
CA ASN A 772 -69.69 -34.74 -11.15
C ASN A 772 -68.41 -34.19 -10.51
N ASP A 773 -67.47 -35.06 -10.13
CA ASP A 773 -66.13 -34.65 -9.67
C ASP A 773 -65.41 -33.83 -10.76
N LEU A 774 -65.47 -34.27 -12.01
CA LEU A 774 -64.88 -33.56 -13.16
C LEU A 774 -65.50 -32.16 -13.38
N LYS A 775 -66.82 -32.01 -13.15
CA LYS A 775 -67.49 -30.69 -13.20
C LYS A 775 -67.01 -29.77 -12.07
N MET A 776 -66.88 -30.29 -10.85
CA MET A 776 -66.42 -29.52 -9.69
C MET A 776 -64.96 -29.06 -9.89
N GLN A 777 -64.07 -29.96 -10.32
CA GLN A 777 -62.70 -29.66 -10.75
C GLN A 777 -62.67 -28.56 -11.82
N THR A 778 -63.53 -28.66 -12.84
CA THR A 778 -63.62 -27.66 -13.92
C THR A 778 -64.04 -26.27 -13.40
N GLN A 779 -65.00 -26.20 -12.47
CA GLN A 779 -65.39 -24.94 -11.84
C GLN A 779 -64.25 -24.35 -10.99
N GLN A 780 -63.53 -25.18 -10.24
CA GLN A 780 -62.40 -24.75 -9.42
C GLN A 780 -61.24 -24.20 -10.28
N VAL A 781 -60.91 -24.87 -11.39
CA VAL A 781 -59.93 -24.39 -12.38
C VAL A 781 -60.34 -23.05 -12.99
N ASN A 782 -61.63 -22.83 -13.27
CA ASN A 782 -62.11 -21.56 -13.80
C ASN A 782 -62.06 -20.42 -12.77
N SER A 783 -62.30 -20.71 -11.48
CA SER A 783 -62.09 -19.76 -10.38
C SER A 783 -60.61 -19.37 -10.24
N LEU A 784 -59.70 -20.35 -10.29
CA LEU A 784 -58.26 -20.10 -10.26
C LEU A 784 -57.77 -19.25 -11.45
N LYS A 785 -58.29 -19.50 -12.67
CA LYS A 785 -57.98 -18.67 -13.86
C LYS A 785 -58.49 -17.23 -13.75
N MET A 786 -59.57 -16.97 -13.02
CA MET A 786 -60.04 -15.61 -12.73
C MET A 786 -59.08 -14.90 -11.76
N SER A 787 -58.68 -15.58 -10.68
CA SER A 787 -57.69 -15.08 -9.72
C SER A 787 -56.33 -14.82 -10.37
N GLU A 788 -55.84 -15.71 -11.23
CA GLU A 788 -54.59 -15.57 -11.98
C GLU A 788 -54.58 -14.29 -12.86
N LYS A 789 -55.71 -13.98 -13.51
CA LYS A 789 -55.86 -12.74 -14.29
C LYS A 789 -55.81 -11.49 -13.43
N GLN A 790 -56.49 -11.50 -12.27
CA GLN A 790 -56.48 -10.37 -11.34
C GLN A 790 -55.07 -10.14 -10.78
N LEU A 791 -54.40 -11.19 -10.31
CA LEU A 791 -53.02 -11.11 -9.81
C LEU A 791 -52.03 -10.64 -10.89
N LYS A 792 -52.26 -10.98 -12.17
CA LYS A 792 -51.47 -10.44 -13.29
C LYS A 792 -51.69 -8.93 -13.50
N GLN A 793 -52.90 -8.42 -13.32
CA GLN A 793 -53.16 -6.97 -13.39
C GLN A 793 -52.55 -6.22 -12.20
N GLU A 794 -52.69 -6.75 -10.99
CA GLU A 794 -52.08 -6.18 -9.78
C GLU A 794 -50.55 -6.17 -9.87
N ASN A 795 -49.93 -7.26 -10.36
CA ASN A 795 -48.48 -7.34 -10.56
C ASN A 795 -47.98 -6.34 -11.62
N ASN A 796 -48.69 -6.18 -12.74
CA ASN A 796 -48.33 -5.17 -13.75
C ASN A 796 -48.36 -3.75 -13.16
N HIS A 797 -49.37 -3.42 -12.38
CA HIS A 797 -49.48 -2.11 -11.72
C HIS A 797 -48.37 -1.88 -10.67
N LEU A 798 -47.98 -2.93 -9.92
CA LEU A 798 -46.84 -2.88 -9.01
C LEU A 798 -45.51 -2.69 -9.74
N VAL A 799 -45.35 -3.21 -10.97
CA VAL A 799 -44.17 -2.97 -11.81
C VAL A 799 -44.10 -1.51 -12.29
N GLU A 800 -45.23 -0.89 -12.67
CA GLU A 800 -45.28 0.54 -13.00
C GLU A 800 -44.89 1.43 -11.80
N ILE A 801 -45.42 1.11 -10.61
CA ILE A 801 -45.08 1.79 -9.36
C ILE A 801 -43.59 1.59 -9.03
N LYS A 802 -43.06 0.38 -9.20
CA LYS A 802 -41.62 0.08 -9.02
C LYS A 802 -40.75 0.96 -9.91
N LEU A 803 -41.03 1.01 -11.22
CA LEU A 803 -40.24 1.81 -12.18
C LEU A 803 -40.25 3.32 -11.83
N SER A 804 -41.40 3.84 -11.36
CA SER A 804 -41.52 5.21 -10.88
C SER A 804 -40.65 5.48 -9.63
N LEU A 805 -40.69 4.56 -8.66
CA LEU A 805 -39.89 4.65 -7.44
C LEU A 805 -38.38 4.45 -7.70
N GLU A 806 -37.99 3.61 -8.65
CA GLU A 806 -36.60 3.42 -9.08
C GLU A 806 -36.04 4.69 -9.74
N LYS A 807 -36.84 5.38 -10.57
CA LYS A 807 -36.46 6.69 -11.12
C LYS A 807 -36.22 7.72 -10.02
N GLN A 808 -37.15 7.86 -9.06
CA GLN A 808 -36.96 8.76 -7.91
C GLN A 808 -35.76 8.36 -7.04
N ASN A 809 -35.48 7.06 -6.89
CA ASN A 809 -34.29 6.59 -6.18
C ASN A 809 -33.00 7.03 -6.88
N ASN A 810 -32.96 6.99 -8.21
CA ASN A 810 -31.80 7.40 -8.99
C ASN A 810 -31.59 8.92 -8.99
N GLU A 811 -32.68 9.71 -8.98
CA GLU A 811 -32.61 11.16 -8.78
C GLU A 811 -32.04 11.50 -7.38
N LEU A 812 -32.58 10.89 -6.30
CA LEU A 812 -32.07 11.06 -4.94
C LEU A 812 -30.64 10.53 -4.73
N ARG A 813 -30.24 9.46 -5.44
CA ARG A 813 -28.85 8.97 -5.44
C ARG A 813 -27.92 9.99 -6.05
N LYS A 814 -28.31 10.64 -7.15
CA LYS A 814 -27.51 11.69 -7.79
C LYS A 814 -27.37 12.91 -6.88
N GLU A 815 -28.46 13.42 -6.31
CA GLU A 815 -28.41 14.54 -5.35
C GLU A 815 -27.49 14.23 -4.16
N ARG A 816 -27.54 12.98 -3.65
CA ARG A 816 -26.60 12.54 -2.62
C ARG A 816 -25.16 12.45 -3.14
N GLN A 817 -24.93 11.97 -4.36
CA GLN A 817 -23.58 11.83 -4.92
C GLN A 817 -22.92 13.21 -5.15
N ASP A 818 -23.71 14.19 -5.58
CA ASP A 818 -23.30 15.60 -5.68
C ASP A 818 -22.97 16.19 -4.28
N ALA A 819 -23.73 15.82 -3.23
CA ALA A 819 -23.50 16.26 -1.85
C ALA A 819 -22.32 15.53 -1.14
N ASP A 820 -22.16 14.23 -1.35
CA ASP A 820 -21.01 13.44 -0.86
C ASP A 820 -19.72 13.97 -1.52
N GLY A 821 -19.77 14.42 -2.79
CA GLY A 821 -18.69 15.13 -3.48
C GLY A 821 -18.32 16.47 -2.83
N GLN A 822 -19.31 17.32 -2.52
CA GLN A 822 -19.08 18.58 -1.81
C GLN A 822 -18.49 18.39 -0.41
N MET A 823 -18.92 17.34 0.32
CA MET A 823 -18.29 17.00 1.60
C MET A 823 -16.85 16.53 1.43
N LYS A 824 -16.52 15.80 0.35
CA LYS A 824 -15.14 15.43 0.07
C LYS A 824 -14.26 16.65 -0.22
N GLU A 825 -14.70 17.58 -1.07
CA GLU A 825 -13.94 18.82 -1.33
C GLU A 825 -13.66 19.62 -0.05
N LEU A 826 -14.61 19.66 0.90
CA LEU A 826 -14.43 20.30 2.20
C LEU A 826 -13.50 19.51 3.14
N GLN A 827 -13.49 18.18 3.07
CA GLN A 827 -12.58 17.34 3.84
C GLN A 827 -11.14 17.45 3.31
N ASP A 828 -10.95 17.36 1.99
CA ASP A 828 -9.65 17.52 1.32
C ASP A 828 -9.03 18.90 1.64
N GLN A 829 -9.85 19.97 1.70
CA GLN A 829 -9.44 21.31 2.15
C GLN A 829 -9.02 21.33 3.63
N LEU A 830 -9.78 20.68 4.51
CA LEU A 830 -9.50 20.63 5.95
C LEU A 830 -8.23 19.82 6.26
N GLU A 831 -7.99 18.73 5.53
CA GLU A 831 -6.77 17.92 5.66
C GLU A 831 -5.55 18.69 5.15
N ALA A 832 -5.67 19.46 4.06
CA ALA A 832 -4.63 20.38 3.61
C ALA A 832 -4.31 21.47 4.66
N GLU A 833 -5.31 22.11 5.28
CA GLU A 833 -5.06 23.07 6.37
C GLU A 833 -4.38 22.42 7.59
N GLN A 834 -4.75 21.19 7.94
CA GLN A 834 -4.11 20.45 9.03
C GLN A 834 -2.65 20.07 8.70
N TYR A 835 -2.37 19.69 7.45
CA TYR A 835 -1.02 19.43 6.97
C TYR A 835 -0.13 20.69 7.09
N PHE A 836 -0.57 21.84 6.53
CA PHE A 836 0.17 23.09 6.66
C PHE A 836 0.30 23.55 8.13
N SER A 837 -0.75 23.42 8.94
CA SER A 837 -0.71 23.71 10.38
C SER A 837 0.35 22.87 11.11
N THR A 838 0.55 21.62 10.69
CA THR A 838 1.57 20.71 11.25
C THR A 838 2.97 21.07 10.76
N LEU A 839 3.11 21.40 9.48
CA LEU A 839 4.37 21.86 8.88
C LEU A 839 4.90 23.12 9.59
N TYR A 840 4.05 24.14 9.79
CA TYR A 840 4.42 25.36 10.51
C TYR A 840 4.76 25.09 11.99
N LYS A 841 4.08 24.17 12.67
CA LYS A 841 4.44 23.77 14.05
C LYS A 841 5.82 23.12 14.13
N THR A 842 6.15 22.26 13.17
CA THR A 842 7.48 21.62 13.07
C THR A 842 8.56 22.67 12.80
N GLN A 843 8.35 23.56 11.83
CA GLN A 843 9.32 24.62 11.51
C GLN A 843 9.53 25.62 12.67
N VAL A 844 8.47 25.94 13.42
CA VAL A 844 8.57 26.78 14.64
C VAL A 844 9.32 26.06 15.77
N ARG A 845 9.21 24.73 15.87
CA ARG A 845 9.99 23.92 16.82
C ARG A 845 11.46 23.90 16.43
N GLU A 846 11.78 23.60 15.18
CA GLU A 846 13.16 23.55 14.66
C GLU A 846 13.88 24.90 14.86
N LEU A 847 13.22 26.02 14.52
CA LEU A 847 13.75 27.37 14.75
C LEU A 847 13.90 27.72 16.23
N LYS A 848 13.12 27.11 17.13
CA LYS A 848 13.24 27.29 18.58
C LYS A 848 14.40 26.48 19.15
N GLU A 849 14.58 25.25 18.68
CA GLU A 849 15.71 24.37 19.04
C GLU A 849 17.04 24.98 18.55
N GLU A 850 17.11 25.46 17.31
CA GLU A 850 18.29 26.17 16.77
C GLU A 850 18.60 27.46 17.55
N CYS A 851 17.58 28.17 18.03
CA CYS A 851 17.74 29.37 18.87
C CYS A 851 18.23 29.03 20.29
N GLU A 852 17.79 27.90 20.86
CA GLU A 852 18.25 27.40 22.15
C GLU A 852 19.68 26.88 22.08
N GLU A 853 20.09 26.21 21.00
CA GLU A 853 21.49 25.84 20.74
C GLU A 853 22.39 27.08 20.58
N LYS A 854 21.99 28.06 19.77
CA LYS A 854 22.72 29.34 19.65
C LYS A 854 22.82 30.07 20.99
N THR A 855 21.76 30.03 21.81
CA THR A 855 21.77 30.60 23.17
C THR A 855 22.74 29.86 24.10
N LYS A 856 22.86 28.53 23.98
CA LYS A 856 23.84 27.71 24.72
C LYS A 856 25.27 28.05 24.28
N LEU A 857 25.52 28.10 22.97
CA LEU A 857 26.83 28.44 22.41
C LEU A 857 27.29 29.85 22.83
N CYS A 858 26.38 30.84 22.82
CA CYS A 858 26.68 32.18 23.33
C CYS A 858 27.09 32.17 24.82
N LYS A 859 26.46 31.34 25.66
CA LYS A 859 26.86 31.20 27.09
C LYS A 859 28.24 30.54 27.23
N GLU A 860 28.52 29.51 26.46
CA GLU A 860 29.82 28.83 26.46
C GLU A 860 30.96 29.75 25.98
N ILE A 861 30.71 30.57 24.96
CA ILE A 861 31.63 31.63 24.52
C ILE A 861 31.81 32.70 25.61
N GLN A 862 30.72 33.14 26.24
CA GLN A 862 30.77 34.18 27.27
C GLN A 862 31.46 33.72 28.55
N GLN A 863 31.36 32.43 28.91
CA GLN A 863 32.15 31.81 29.98
C GLN A 863 33.65 31.81 29.62
N LYS A 864 34.02 31.40 28.40
CA LYS A 864 35.42 31.46 27.92
C LYS A 864 36.00 32.87 27.90
N ILE A 865 35.19 33.87 27.59
CA ILE A 865 35.60 35.28 27.67
C ILE A 865 35.90 35.67 29.13
N GLN A 866 35.09 35.23 30.10
CA GLN A 866 35.37 35.45 31.52
C GLN A 866 36.66 34.74 31.97
N GLU A 867 36.83 33.45 31.62
CA GLU A 867 38.04 32.66 31.93
C GLU A 867 39.31 33.36 31.40
N LEU A 868 39.29 33.85 30.16
CA LEU A 868 40.40 34.62 29.56
C LEU A 868 40.62 36.01 30.20
N GLN A 869 39.57 36.64 30.75
CA GLN A 869 39.71 37.89 31.50
C GLN A 869 40.30 37.67 32.89
N ASP A 870 39.93 36.57 33.56
CA ASP A 870 40.48 36.18 34.86
C ASP A 870 41.98 35.78 34.71
N GLU A 871 42.35 35.07 33.64
CA GLU A 871 43.75 34.81 33.28
C GLU A 871 44.53 36.10 32.98
N ARG A 872 43.95 37.02 32.20
CA ARG A 872 44.56 38.34 31.90
C ARG A 872 44.84 39.11 33.19
N ASP A 873 43.89 39.14 34.13
CA ASP A 873 44.03 39.92 35.37
C ASP A 873 45.00 39.25 36.35
N SER A 874 45.09 37.92 36.35
CA SER A 874 46.16 37.18 37.03
C SER A 874 47.55 37.52 36.46
N LEU A 875 47.70 37.57 35.13
CA LEU A 875 48.95 37.94 34.46
C LEU A 875 49.30 39.42 34.69
N ALA A 876 48.32 40.32 34.73
CA ALA A 876 48.53 41.73 35.05
C ALA A 876 49.06 41.90 36.49
N ALA A 877 48.50 41.18 37.46
CA ALA A 877 49.01 41.19 38.85
C ALA A 877 50.44 40.61 38.95
N GLN A 878 50.76 39.55 38.20
CA GLN A 878 52.14 39.03 38.13
C GLN A 878 53.11 40.03 37.50
N LEU A 879 52.67 40.78 36.48
CA LEU A 879 53.46 41.84 35.85
C LEU A 879 53.71 43.00 36.82
N GLU A 880 52.71 43.42 37.59
CA GLU A 880 52.82 44.48 38.61
C GLU A 880 53.77 44.08 39.76
N ILE A 881 53.70 42.83 40.22
CA ILE A 881 54.67 42.26 41.18
C ILE A 881 56.08 42.21 40.60
N THR A 882 56.22 41.95 39.29
CA THR A 882 57.52 41.91 38.61
C THR A 882 58.11 43.30 38.41
N LEU A 883 57.28 44.29 38.05
CA LEU A 883 57.65 45.71 37.94
C LEU A 883 58.11 46.27 39.29
N THR A 884 57.29 46.16 40.34
CA THR A 884 57.65 46.64 41.69
C THR A 884 58.91 45.97 42.24
N LYS A 885 59.16 44.70 41.87
CA LYS A 885 60.45 44.04 42.18
C LYS A 885 61.60 44.64 41.38
N ALA A 886 61.44 44.87 40.07
CA ALA A 886 62.47 45.50 39.23
C ALA A 886 62.81 46.92 39.70
N ASP A 887 61.81 47.73 40.07
CA ASP A 887 61.99 49.07 40.66
C ASP A 887 62.80 48.99 41.97
N SER A 888 62.51 48.00 42.83
CA SER A 888 63.26 47.78 44.06
C SER A 888 64.72 47.37 43.83
N GLU A 889 64.99 46.61 42.75
CA GLU A 889 66.35 46.22 42.38
C GLU A 889 67.11 47.39 41.73
N GLN A 890 66.44 48.21 40.91
CA GLN A 890 67.02 49.44 40.37
C GLN A 890 67.37 50.45 41.48
N LEU A 891 66.51 50.60 42.49
CA LEU A 891 66.80 51.42 43.66
C LEU A 891 68.00 50.87 44.45
N ALA A 892 68.08 49.56 44.64
CA ALA A 892 69.22 48.92 45.30
C ALA A 892 70.55 49.11 44.53
N ARG A 893 70.52 49.04 43.19
CA ARG A 893 71.68 49.35 42.35
C ARG A 893 72.09 50.82 42.43
N SER A 894 71.12 51.74 42.37
CA SER A 894 71.37 53.18 42.53
C SER A 894 72.10 53.50 43.83
N ILE A 895 71.68 52.91 44.95
CA ILE A 895 72.34 53.06 46.26
C ILE A 895 73.76 52.47 46.26
N ALA A 896 73.97 51.32 45.60
CA ALA A 896 75.29 50.70 45.50
C ALA A 896 76.25 51.49 44.58
N GLU A 897 75.74 52.08 43.50
CA GLU A 897 76.50 52.95 42.59
C GLU A 897 76.87 54.27 43.25
N GLU A 898 76.00 54.85 44.08
CA GLU A 898 76.30 56.04 44.90
C GLU A 898 77.38 55.73 45.95
N GLN A 899 77.27 54.62 46.69
CA GLN A 899 78.30 54.17 47.63
C GLN A 899 79.65 53.88 46.94
N TYR A 900 79.63 53.26 45.76
CA TYR A 900 80.84 53.05 44.97
C TYR A 900 81.45 54.39 44.52
N SER A 901 80.61 55.35 44.10
CA SER A 901 81.05 56.70 43.71
C SER A 901 81.76 57.42 44.86
N ASP A 902 81.25 57.33 46.09
CA ASP A 902 81.89 57.94 47.27
C ASP A 902 83.19 57.24 47.68
N LEU A 903 83.28 55.91 47.56
CA LEU A 903 84.53 55.18 47.78
C LEU A 903 85.60 55.51 46.71
N GLU A 904 85.20 55.69 45.46
CA GLU A 904 86.12 56.11 44.38
C GLU A 904 86.57 57.57 44.59
N LYS A 905 85.69 58.47 45.11
CA LYS A 905 86.08 59.82 45.55
C LYS A 905 87.06 59.80 46.71
N GLU A 906 86.84 58.96 47.73
CA GLU A 906 87.79 58.83 48.85
C GLU A 906 89.16 58.34 48.35
N LYS A 907 89.18 57.28 47.52
CA LYS A 907 90.39 56.77 46.87
C LYS A 907 91.13 57.85 46.08
N ILE A 908 90.43 58.67 45.29
CA ILE A 908 91.03 59.78 44.55
C ILE A 908 91.64 60.83 45.51
N MET A 909 90.97 61.14 46.63
CA MET A 909 91.57 62.00 47.66
C MET A 909 92.84 61.38 48.27
N LYS A 910 92.83 60.09 48.64
CA LYS A 910 94.04 59.40 49.14
C LYS A 910 95.19 59.42 48.12
N GLU A 911 94.90 59.18 46.85
CA GLU A 911 95.90 59.24 45.78
C GLU A 911 96.47 60.65 45.58
N LEU A 912 95.66 61.70 45.78
CA LEU A 912 96.11 63.09 45.75
C LEU A 912 96.96 63.44 46.98
N GLU A 913 96.55 63.05 48.19
CA GLU A 913 97.35 63.20 49.42
C GLU A 913 98.74 62.54 49.29
N ILE A 914 98.78 61.32 48.74
CA ILE A 914 100.04 60.59 48.49
C ILE A 914 100.88 61.31 47.43
N LYS A 915 100.28 61.76 46.31
CA LYS A 915 101.00 62.53 45.28
C LYS A 915 101.56 63.84 45.82
N GLU A 916 100.83 64.55 46.66
CA GLU A 916 101.30 65.80 47.25
C GLU A 916 102.42 65.56 48.27
N MET A 917 102.31 64.53 49.12
CA MET A 917 103.39 64.11 50.01
C MET A 917 104.67 63.75 49.23
N MET A 918 104.54 62.95 48.15
CA MET A 918 105.67 62.61 47.28
C MET A 918 106.26 63.83 46.56
N ALA A 919 105.44 64.80 46.18
CA ALA A 919 105.91 66.06 45.57
C ALA A 919 106.73 66.90 46.56
N ARG A 920 106.23 67.08 47.80
CA ARG A 920 106.98 67.77 48.86
C ARG A 920 108.31 67.07 49.16
N HIS A 921 108.32 65.75 49.31
CA HIS A 921 109.55 65.00 49.62
C HIS A 921 110.55 65.01 48.45
N LYS A 922 110.07 65.06 47.20
CA LYS A 922 110.91 65.28 46.01
C LYS A 922 111.49 66.71 45.98
N GLN A 923 110.73 67.71 46.41
CA GLN A 923 111.24 69.09 46.53
C GLN A 923 112.33 69.18 47.61
N GLU A 924 112.10 68.61 48.79
CA GLU A 924 113.10 68.53 49.87
C GLU A 924 114.40 67.82 49.44
N LEU A 925 114.31 66.82 48.55
CA LEU A 925 115.47 66.20 47.93
C LEU A 925 116.21 67.18 47.01
N THR A 926 115.50 67.84 46.08
CA THR A 926 116.14 68.82 45.17
C THR A 926 116.75 70.03 45.89
N GLU A 927 116.19 70.46 47.02
CA GLU A 927 116.76 71.52 47.85
C GLU A 927 118.04 71.07 48.58
N LYS A 928 118.09 69.80 49.02
CA LYS A 928 119.31 69.20 49.59
C LYS A 928 120.38 68.99 48.52
N ASP A 929 120.02 68.50 47.33
CA ASP A 929 120.94 68.33 46.21
C ASP A 929 121.53 69.67 45.74
N ALA A 930 120.71 70.73 45.67
CA ALA A 930 121.19 72.09 45.39
C ALA A 930 122.14 72.62 46.48
N THR A 931 121.87 72.31 47.74
CA THR A 931 122.75 72.65 48.87
C THR A 931 124.09 71.90 48.76
N ILE A 932 124.08 70.62 48.39
CA ILE A 932 125.28 69.82 48.15
C ILE A 932 126.09 70.39 46.99
N ALA A 933 125.45 70.73 45.86
CA ALA A 933 126.11 71.35 44.72
C ALA A 933 126.80 72.69 45.08
N SER A 934 126.13 73.54 45.86
CA SER A 934 126.71 74.80 46.36
C SER A 934 127.90 74.57 47.31
N LEU A 935 127.83 73.56 48.17
CA LEU A 935 128.95 73.17 49.03
C LEU A 935 130.13 72.58 48.25
N GLU A 936 129.87 71.81 47.19
CA GLU A 936 130.93 71.36 46.28
C GLU A 936 131.60 72.52 45.54
N GLU A 937 130.82 73.49 45.05
CA GLU A 937 131.36 74.65 44.35
C GLU A 937 132.21 75.53 45.28
N ALA A 938 131.77 75.75 46.53
CA ALA A 938 132.55 76.41 47.56
C ALA A 938 133.85 75.66 47.93
N ASN A 939 133.85 74.33 47.87
CA ASN A 939 135.03 73.51 48.13
C ASN A 939 136.02 73.56 46.94
N ARG A 940 135.50 73.66 45.71
CA ARG A 940 136.31 73.86 44.48
C ARG A 940 136.97 75.25 44.46
N THR A 941 136.27 76.31 44.86
CA THR A 941 136.87 77.66 44.96
C THR A 941 137.94 77.72 46.05
N LEU A 942 137.68 77.19 47.25
CA LEU A 942 138.70 77.10 48.30
C LEU A 942 139.94 76.30 47.87
N THR A 943 139.76 75.24 47.08
CA THR A 943 140.88 74.47 46.49
C THR A 943 141.66 75.30 45.47
N SER A 944 140.97 76.11 44.66
CA SER A 944 141.55 77.06 43.71
C SER A 944 142.35 78.16 44.42
N ASP A 945 141.83 78.73 45.51
CA ASP A 945 142.51 79.79 46.27
C ASP A 945 143.78 79.29 46.95
N VAL A 946 143.79 78.04 47.44
CA VAL A 946 145.02 77.39 47.95
C VAL A 946 146.05 77.18 46.85
N ALA A 947 145.63 76.85 45.62
CA ALA A 947 146.53 76.74 44.47
C ALA A 947 147.06 78.12 44.00
N ASN A 948 146.21 79.16 44.01
CA ASN A 948 146.61 80.52 43.64
C ASN A 948 147.61 81.11 44.64
N LEU A 949 147.39 80.93 45.95
CA LEU A 949 148.34 81.34 46.99
C LEU A 949 149.67 80.56 46.95
N ALA A 950 149.67 79.33 46.43
CA ALA A 950 150.90 78.60 46.15
C ALA A 950 151.65 79.19 44.94
N ASN A 951 150.93 79.54 43.87
CA ASN A 951 151.49 80.17 42.67
C ASN A 951 152.03 81.58 42.94
N GLU A 952 151.34 82.44 43.70
CA GLU A 952 151.84 83.78 44.06
C GLU A 952 153.15 83.71 44.86
N LYS A 953 153.28 82.70 45.74
CA LYS A 953 154.51 82.43 46.50
C LYS A 953 155.67 82.00 45.59
N GLU A 954 155.39 81.26 44.51
CA GLU A 954 156.40 80.84 43.53
C GLU A 954 156.77 81.98 42.57
N GLU A 955 155.79 82.77 42.11
CA GLU A 955 156.02 83.98 41.33
C GLU A 955 156.88 85.02 42.08
N LEU A 956 156.62 85.28 43.36
CA LEU A 956 157.43 86.22 44.16
C LEU A 956 158.88 85.75 44.31
N ASN A 957 159.12 84.43 44.29
CA ASN A 957 160.45 83.84 44.33
C ASN A 957 161.17 83.97 42.97
N ASN A 958 160.44 83.79 41.87
CA ASN A 958 160.99 83.90 40.50
C ASN A 958 161.22 85.36 40.09
N LYS A 959 160.32 86.29 40.46
CA LYS A 959 160.45 87.73 40.19
C LYS A 959 161.66 88.38 40.90
N LEU A 960 162.15 87.77 41.98
CA LEU A 960 163.42 88.16 42.62
C LEU A 960 164.66 87.77 41.80
N LYS A 961 164.53 86.76 40.92
CA LYS A 961 165.62 86.21 40.10
C LYS A 961 165.61 86.74 38.67
N GLU A 962 164.45 86.81 38.02
CA GLU A 962 164.30 87.30 36.65
C GLU A 962 164.69 88.79 36.51
N ALA A 963 164.52 89.56 37.59
CA ALA A 963 165.02 90.94 37.70
C ALA A 963 166.57 91.07 37.65
N GLN A 964 167.31 89.95 37.64
CA GLN A 964 168.77 89.91 37.45
C GLN A 964 169.19 89.45 36.03
N GLU A 965 168.24 88.94 35.22
CA GLU A 965 168.53 88.32 33.91
C GLU A 965 167.79 89.03 32.75
N ALA A 966 166.66 89.71 33.01
CA ALA A 966 165.83 90.33 31.97
C ALA A 966 166.40 91.61 31.30
N GLU A 967 167.55 92.13 31.76
CA GLU A 967 168.25 93.25 31.11
C GLU A 967 168.83 92.86 29.73
N GLU A 968 169.02 91.56 29.45
CA GLU A 968 169.94 91.10 28.39
C GLU A 968 169.31 90.85 26.99
N SER A 969 167.98 90.75 26.82
CA SER A 969 167.37 90.16 25.59
C SER A 969 166.18 90.89 24.93
N GLN A 970 166.16 92.22 24.97
CA GLN A 970 165.10 93.15 24.50
C GLN A 970 164.71 93.13 22.97
N ILE A 971 165.15 92.16 22.15
CA ILE A 971 165.47 92.43 20.72
C ILE A 971 164.65 91.71 19.61
N ARG A 972 163.72 90.77 19.87
CA ARG A 972 162.97 90.06 18.80
C ARG A 972 161.45 90.09 19.00
N ILE A 973 160.72 90.92 18.24
CA ILE A 973 160.08 90.59 16.93
C ILE A 973 158.97 89.54 17.12
N GLU A 974 157.66 89.84 17.19
CA GLU A 974 156.77 90.77 16.42
C GLU A 974 156.28 90.19 15.07
N LEU A 975 154.99 90.42 14.76
CA LEU A 975 154.17 89.88 13.65
C LEU A 975 153.84 88.36 13.77
N GLN A 976 152.70 87.83 13.30
CA GLN A 976 151.78 88.30 12.25
C GLN A 976 150.30 87.91 12.53
N MET A 977 149.35 88.75 12.09
CA MET A 977 147.88 88.55 12.16
C MET A 977 147.34 87.70 10.98
N THR A 978 146.49 86.69 11.18
CA THR A 978 144.99 86.68 11.31
C THR A 978 144.22 86.96 10.01
N LEU A 979 143.26 86.09 9.63
CA LEU A 979 142.17 86.20 8.61
C LEU A 979 141.43 84.83 8.53
N ASP A 980 140.40 84.61 7.68
CA ASP A 980 138.95 84.89 7.89
C ASP A 980 138.11 84.26 6.72
N SER A 981 136.76 84.24 6.67
CA SER A 981 135.71 84.04 7.71
C SER A 981 134.29 83.92 7.09
N LYS A 982 133.86 82.69 6.74
CA LYS A 982 132.47 82.25 6.41
C LYS A 982 131.65 82.92 5.25
N ASP A 983 130.45 82.34 5.02
CA ASP A 983 129.13 82.97 4.72
C ASP A 983 128.84 83.58 3.31
N SER A 984 127.61 83.57 2.74
CA SER A 984 126.36 82.80 3.01
C SER A 984 125.29 82.98 1.87
N ASP A 985 124.11 82.35 2.02
CA ASP A 985 122.74 82.83 1.69
C ASP A 985 122.12 82.89 0.26
N ILE A 986 120.90 82.30 0.15
CA ILE A 986 119.60 82.87 -0.37
C ILE A 986 119.21 82.91 -1.89
N GLU A 987 117.87 83.04 -2.13
CA GLU A 987 117.08 83.42 -3.36
C GLU A 987 116.74 82.36 -4.46
N GLN A 988 115.57 82.33 -5.17
CA GLN A 988 114.22 82.96 -4.99
C GLN A 988 113.10 82.36 -5.93
N LEU A 989 111.80 82.63 -5.61
CA LEU A 989 110.56 82.73 -6.47
C LEU A 989 109.76 81.53 -7.07
N ARG A 990 108.46 81.49 -6.66
CA ARG A 990 107.17 81.43 -7.42
C ARG A 990 106.73 80.21 -8.29
N SER A 991 105.65 79.57 -7.80
CA SER A 991 104.32 79.31 -8.45
C SER A 991 104.17 78.93 -9.94
N GLN A 992 103.24 78.07 -10.39
CA GLN A 992 102.15 77.21 -9.83
C GLN A 992 101.56 76.39 -11.02
N LEU A 993 100.71 75.34 -10.94
CA LEU A 993 100.41 74.23 -10.00
C LEU A 993 99.27 73.40 -10.65
N GLN A 994 99.39 72.06 -10.80
CA GLN A 994 98.27 71.19 -11.23
C GLN A 994 98.37 69.73 -10.71
N SER A 995 97.26 68.99 -10.80
CA SER A 995 97.04 67.54 -10.53
C SER A 995 96.83 67.03 -9.08
N LEU A 996 95.59 66.59 -8.84
CA LEU A 996 95.10 65.40 -8.12
C LEU A 996 95.96 64.71 -7.02
N HIS A 997 95.42 64.65 -5.79
CA HIS A 997 95.13 63.36 -5.11
C HIS A 997 94.09 63.45 -3.96
N ILE A 998 93.92 62.36 -3.19
CA ILE A 998 92.73 61.98 -2.40
C ILE A 998 93.01 61.94 -0.89
N GLY A 999 92.04 62.35 -0.05
CA GLY A 999 91.73 61.63 1.21
C GLY A 999 91.77 62.41 2.54
N LEU A 1000 90.64 62.37 3.27
CA LEU A 1000 90.44 62.66 4.71
C LEU A 1000 90.76 64.13 5.16
N ASP A 1001 90.19 64.69 6.24
CA ASP A 1001 90.05 64.09 7.57
C ASP A 1001 89.01 64.77 8.53
N ASN A 1002 88.55 63.98 9.51
CA ASN A 1002 88.08 64.32 10.88
C ASN A 1002 87.01 65.41 11.28
N SER A 1003 86.04 64.92 12.08
CA SER A 1003 85.52 65.48 13.36
C SER A 1003 84.36 66.51 13.47
N SER A 1004 83.16 65.95 13.78
CA SER A 1004 82.27 66.28 14.93
C SER A 1004 81.58 67.66 15.09
N ILE A 1005 80.24 67.65 15.22
CA ILE A 1005 79.43 68.12 16.38
C ILE A 1005 77.93 68.16 16.00
N GLY A 1006 77.02 67.74 16.90
CA GLY A 1006 75.68 68.37 17.03
C GLY A 1006 74.40 67.53 16.80
N SER A 1007 73.73 67.20 17.92
CA SER A 1007 72.29 67.41 18.17
C SER A 1007 71.17 66.79 17.31
N GLY A 1008 70.28 66.03 17.97
CA GLY A 1008 68.82 66.21 17.82
C GLY A 1008 68.01 65.04 17.23
N PRO A 1009 66.77 64.78 17.71
CA PRO A 1009 65.91 63.68 17.23
C PRO A 1009 64.59 64.15 16.56
N GLY A 1010 63.85 63.23 15.92
CA GLY A 1010 62.40 63.40 15.69
C GLY A 1010 61.82 62.78 14.41
N ASP A 1011 60.69 62.11 14.58
CA ASP A 1011 59.81 61.41 13.62
C ASP A 1011 59.47 62.14 12.29
N ALA A 1012 59.31 61.36 11.20
CA ALA A 1012 58.25 61.53 10.18
C ALA A 1012 58.18 60.33 9.20
N GLU A 1013 57.03 60.16 8.52
CA GLU A 1013 56.76 59.13 7.50
C GLU A 1013 57.27 59.51 6.10
N ALA A 1014 57.66 58.53 5.26
CA ALA A 1014 57.25 58.45 3.83
C ALA A 1014 57.74 57.16 3.10
N ASP A 1015 56.79 56.48 2.45
CA ASP A 1015 56.80 55.84 1.11
C ASP A 1015 58.10 55.29 0.47
N ASP A 1016 58.07 54.01 0.06
CA ASP A 1016 58.47 53.57 -1.30
C ASP A 1016 57.72 52.27 -1.69
N GLY A 1017 57.54 52.02 -2.99
CA GLY A 1017 56.59 51.04 -3.52
C GLY A 1017 57.18 49.89 -4.36
N PHE A 1018 56.32 48.93 -4.73
CA PHE A 1018 56.63 47.85 -5.69
C PHE A 1018 55.53 47.71 -6.77
N PRO A 1019 55.88 47.44 -8.04
CA PRO A 1019 54.95 47.51 -9.17
C PRO A 1019 54.00 46.30 -9.31
N GLU A 1020 52.78 46.53 -9.84
CA GLU A 1020 51.78 45.47 -10.06
C GLU A 1020 52.18 44.46 -11.15
N SER A 1021 52.16 43.17 -10.78
CA SER A 1021 52.32 42.06 -11.72
C SER A 1021 51.03 41.73 -12.50
N ARG A 1022 51.19 41.57 -13.82
CA ARG A 1022 50.14 41.17 -14.77
C ARG A 1022 49.44 39.87 -14.33
N LEU A 1023 48.12 39.78 -14.55
CA LEU A 1023 47.32 38.62 -14.18
C LEU A 1023 47.19 37.64 -15.35
N GLU A 1024 47.91 36.52 -15.28
CA GLU A 1024 47.81 35.40 -16.21
C GLU A 1024 48.01 34.05 -15.49
N GLY A 1025 47.56 32.95 -16.11
CA GLY A 1025 47.74 31.60 -15.60
C GLY A 1025 46.81 30.55 -16.22
N TRP A 1026 46.98 29.29 -15.81
CA TRP A 1026 46.16 28.16 -16.28
C TRP A 1026 44.84 28.03 -15.49
N LEU A 1027 43.71 27.99 -16.20
CA LEU A 1027 42.38 27.72 -15.66
C LEU A 1027 41.70 26.61 -16.49
N SER A 1028 40.77 25.87 -15.88
CA SER A 1028 40.07 24.78 -16.57
C SER A 1028 38.60 25.11 -16.87
N LEU A 1029 38.18 24.84 -18.10
CA LEU A 1029 36.80 25.03 -18.59
C LEU A 1029 36.10 23.66 -18.71
N PRO A 1030 34.77 23.58 -18.51
CA PRO A 1030 34.02 22.33 -18.66
C PRO A 1030 33.78 22.00 -20.14
N VAL A 1031 34.00 20.73 -20.52
CA VAL A 1031 33.61 20.19 -21.83
C VAL A 1031 32.09 20.10 -21.93
N ARG A 1032 31.50 20.44 -23.08
CA ARG A 1032 30.04 20.47 -23.28
C ARG A 1032 29.43 19.32 -24.09
N ASN A 1033 30.23 18.38 -24.60
CA ASN A 1033 29.74 17.26 -25.40
C ASN A 1033 29.92 15.90 -24.68
N ASN A 1034 28.96 15.00 -24.94
CA ASN A 1034 28.82 13.62 -24.46
C ASN A 1034 28.43 13.36 -22.99
N THR A 1035 27.58 12.37 -22.83
CA THR A 1035 26.79 12.04 -21.63
C THR A 1035 27.33 10.83 -20.87
N LYS A 1036 28.49 10.99 -20.21
CA LYS A 1036 28.92 10.20 -19.02
C LYS A 1036 30.27 10.78 -18.50
N LYS A 1037 30.24 11.36 -17.28
CA LYS A 1037 31.28 12.20 -16.62
C LYS A 1037 31.53 13.58 -17.24
N PHE A 1038 31.76 14.59 -16.38
CA PHE A 1038 32.29 15.90 -16.78
C PHE A 1038 33.81 15.80 -16.98
N GLY A 1039 34.31 16.37 -18.08
CA GLY A 1039 35.73 16.61 -18.30
C GLY A 1039 36.09 18.10 -18.13
N TRP A 1040 37.22 18.38 -17.48
CA TRP A 1040 37.82 19.71 -17.37
C TRP A 1040 38.99 19.83 -18.36
N VAL A 1041 38.97 20.85 -19.23
CA VAL A 1041 40.07 21.14 -20.17
C VAL A 1041 40.79 22.43 -19.75
N LYS A 1042 42.10 22.32 -19.53
CA LYS A 1042 42.96 23.47 -19.23
C LYS A 1042 43.09 24.40 -20.45
N LYS A 1043 43.04 25.70 -20.20
CA LYS A 1043 43.31 26.79 -21.14
C LYS A 1043 44.23 27.82 -20.46
N TYR A 1044 45.10 28.47 -21.23
CA TYR A 1044 45.92 29.57 -20.70
C TYR A 1044 45.11 30.87 -20.75
N VAL A 1045 45.04 31.61 -19.65
CA VAL A 1045 44.18 32.81 -19.54
C VAL A 1045 45.02 34.03 -19.20
N ILE A 1046 44.84 35.11 -19.98
CA ILE A 1046 45.52 36.41 -19.78
C ILE A 1046 44.46 37.50 -19.60
N VAL A 1047 44.61 38.30 -18.53
CA VAL A 1047 43.73 39.45 -18.25
C VAL A 1047 44.48 40.75 -18.56
N SER A 1048 44.06 41.43 -19.63
CA SER A 1048 44.59 42.73 -20.01
C SER A 1048 43.89 43.88 -19.26
N SER A 1049 44.02 45.12 -19.76
CA SER A 1049 43.28 46.27 -19.25
C SER A 1049 41.82 46.33 -19.74
N LYS A 1050 41.46 45.63 -20.83
CA LYS A 1050 40.11 45.69 -21.45
C LYS A 1050 39.50 44.35 -21.87
N LYS A 1051 40.31 43.30 -22.04
CA LYS A 1051 39.90 41.97 -22.54
C LYS A 1051 40.50 40.84 -21.70
N ILE A 1052 39.74 39.76 -21.53
CA ILE A 1052 40.22 38.44 -21.09
C ILE A 1052 40.41 37.58 -22.33
N LEU A 1053 41.58 36.94 -22.45
CA LEU A 1053 41.99 36.13 -23.59
C LEU A 1053 42.22 34.70 -23.14
N PHE A 1054 41.62 33.74 -23.83
CA PHE A 1054 41.77 32.30 -23.59
C PHE A 1054 42.53 31.66 -24.76
N TYR A 1055 43.56 30.87 -24.46
CA TYR A 1055 44.39 30.17 -25.44
C TYR A 1055 44.40 28.65 -25.20
N ASP A 1056 44.56 27.90 -26.28
CA ASP A 1056 44.56 26.44 -26.26
C ASP A 1056 45.93 25.85 -25.93
N SER A 1057 47.00 26.53 -26.35
CA SER A 1057 48.39 26.20 -26.02
C SER A 1057 49.22 27.45 -25.75
N GLU A 1058 50.46 27.28 -25.25
CA GLU A 1058 51.41 28.39 -25.15
C GLU A 1058 51.94 28.83 -26.53
N GLN A 1059 51.90 27.96 -27.55
CA GLN A 1059 52.22 28.35 -28.94
C GLN A 1059 51.14 29.25 -29.54
N ASP A 1060 49.86 29.05 -29.21
CA ASP A 1060 48.77 29.98 -29.59
C ASP A 1060 48.92 31.36 -28.91
N LYS A 1061 49.48 31.38 -27.68
CA LYS A 1061 49.83 32.62 -26.97
C LYS A 1061 50.95 33.37 -27.70
N GLU A 1062 52.02 32.68 -28.10
CA GLU A 1062 53.12 33.27 -28.90
C GLU A 1062 52.63 33.79 -30.26
N GLN A 1063 51.74 33.05 -30.93
CA GLN A 1063 51.12 33.44 -32.21
C GLN A 1063 49.96 34.43 -32.08
N SER A 1064 49.59 34.84 -30.85
CA SER A 1064 48.46 35.75 -30.57
C SER A 1064 47.11 35.31 -31.15
N ASN A 1065 46.83 34.01 -31.17
CA ASN A 1065 45.62 33.37 -31.71
C ASN A 1065 44.70 32.87 -30.57
N PRO A 1066 43.88 33.73 -29.93
CA PRO A 1066 43.00 33.30 -28.83
C PRO A 1066 41.80 32.46 -29.34
N TYR A 1067 41.50 31.39 -28.61
CA TYR A 1067 40.32 30.54 -28.81
C TYR A 1067 39.01 31.26 -28.48
N MET A 1068 39.03 32.09 -27.43
CA MET A 1068 37.88 32.89 -27.00
C MET A 1068 38.36 34.22 -26.41
N VAL A 1069 37.61 35.29 -26.69
CA VAL A 1069 37.87 36.64 -26.19
C VAL A 1069 36.62 37.14 -25.47
N LEU A 1070 36.79 37.69 -24.26
CA LEU A 1070 35.74 38.35 -23.49
C LEU A 1070 36.10 39.82 -23.20
N ASP A 1071 35.19 40.75 -23.44
CA ASP A 1071 35.35 42.18 -23.07
C ASP A 1071 35.06 42.42 -21.57
N ILE A 1072 36.01 43.05 -20.86
CA ILE A 1072 35.92 43.30 -19.41
C ILE A 1072 34.78 44.26 -19.08
N ASP A 1073 34.56 45.27 -19.93
CA ASP A 1073 33.49 46.26 -19.79
C ASP A 1073 32.07 45.66 -19.98
N LYS A 1074 31.97 44.40 -20.46
CA LYS A 1074 30.72 43.64 -20.62
C LYS A 1074 30.56 42.51 -19.57
N LEU A 1075 31.39 42.47 -18.53
CA LEU A 1075 31.22 41.56 -17.38
C LEU A 1075 30.19 42.11 -16.38
N PHE A 1076 29.21 41.30 -15.99
CA PHE A 1076 28.20 41.65 -14.99
C PHE A 1076 28.67 41.35 -13.57
N HIS A 1077 29.20 40.15 -13.32
CA HIS A 1077 29.80 39.78 -12.02
C HIS A 1077 30.82 38.65 -12.13
N VAL A 1078 31.69 38.55 -11.13
CA VAL A 1078 32.59 37.41 -10.89
C VAL A 1078 32.47 37.02 -9.41
N ARG A 1079 32.26 35.73 -9.10
CA ARG A 1079 32.06 35.26 -7.71
C ARG A 1079 32.43 33.78 -7.49
N PRO A 1080 32.68 33.35 -6.25
CA PRO A 1080 32.67 31.93 -5.88
C PRO A 1080 31.31 31.27 -6.15
N VAL A 1081 31.33 29.96 -6.40
CA VAL A 1081 30.12 29.14 -6.50
C VAL A 1081 29.79 28.46 -5.16
N THR A 1082 28.55 28.04 -5.01
CA THR A 1082 28.00 27.30 -3.87
C THR A 1082 27.44 25.94 -4.34
N GLN A 1083 27.09 25.05 -3.42
CA GLN A 1083 26.55 23.72 -3.76
C GLN A 1083 25.31 23.79 -4.66
N THR A 1084 24.48 24.82 -4.53
CA THR A 1084 23.27 25.05 -5.34
C THR A 1084 23.58 25.57 -6.75
N ASP A 1085 24.76 26.16 -6.99
CA ASP A 1085 25.18 26.63 -8.31
C ASP A 1085 25.70 25.49 -9.21
N VAL A 1086 26.20 24.40 -8.62
CA VAL A 1086 26.95 23.33 -9.32
C VAL A 1086 26.60 21.93 -8.78
N TYR A 1087 25.31 21.56 -8.88
CA TYR A 1087 24.73 20.31 -8.37
C TYR A 1087 25.33 18.98 -8.87
N ARG A 1088 26.29 19.00 -9.82
CA ARG A 1088 26.99 17.82 -10.36
C ARG A 1088 28.51 17.82 -10.13
N ALA A 1089 29.05 18.78 -9.38
CA ALA A 1089 30.48 18.84 -9.05
C ALA A 1089 30.79 18.09 -7.72
N ASP A 1090 31.98 17.50 -7.60
CA ASP A 1090 32.45 16.92 -6.33
C ASP A 1090 32.65 18.03 -5.29
N SER A 1091 32.19 17.77 -4.06
CA SER A 1091 32.51 18.48 -2.82
C SER A 1091 33.96 19.03 -2.73
N LYS A 1092 34.96 18.30 -3.25
CA LYS A 1092 36.39 18.66 -3.24
C LYS A 1092 36.82 19.60 -4.37
N GLU A 1093 35.97 19.83 -5.36
CA GLU A 1093 36.20 20.77 -6.46
C GLU A 1093 35.50 22.11 -6.23
N ILE A 1094 34.32 22.11 -5.61
CA ILE A 1094 33.48 23.31 -5.39
C ILE A 1094 34.24 24.51 -4.78
N PRO A 1095 35.10 24.36 -3.75
CA PRO A 1095 35.90 25.49 -3.20
C PRO A 1095 36.87 26.15 -4.19
N ARG A 1096 37.18 25.50 -5.32
CA ARG A 1096 38.14 25.93 -6.34
C ARG A 1096 37.48 26.44 -7.62
N ILE A 1097 36.14 26.38 -7.70
CA ILE A 1097 35.36 26.85 -8.85
C ILE A 1097 34.90 28.29 -8.63
N PHE A 1098 34.85 29.09 -9.69
CA PHE A 1098 34.23 30.42 -9.71
C PHE A 1098 33.41 30.66 -10.98
N GLN A 1099 32.42 31.54 -10.87
CA GLN A 1099 31.50 31.94 -11.93
C GLN A 1099 31.88 33.32 -12.49
N ILE A 1100 31.77 33.47 -13.81
CA ILE A 1100 31.75 34.74 -14.53
C ILE A 1100 30.40 34.85 -15.26
N LEU A 1101 29.68 35.96 -15.07
CA LEU A 1101 28.49 36.31 -15.84
C LEU A 1101 28.78 37.53 -16.74
N TYR A 1102 28.40 37.49 -18.01
CA TYR A 1102 28.73 38.52 -19.00
C TYR A 1102 27.68 38.66 -20.11
N ALA A 1103 27.68 39.78 -20.84
CA ALA A 1103 26.76 40.01 -21.95
C ALA A 1103 27.15 39.19 -23.20
N ASN A 1104 26.17 38.61 -23.88
CA ASN A 1104 26.34 37.75 -25.07
C ASN A 1104 27.20 38.42 -26.18
N GLU A 1105 26.98 39.71 -26.42
CA GLU A 1105 27.76 40.53 -27.37
C GLU A 1105 29.20 40.87 -26.93
N GLY A 1106 29.66 40.36 -25.78
CA GLY A 1106 31.01 40.54 -25.27
C GLY A 1106 31.93 39.36 -25.54
N GLU A 1107 31.44 38.32 -26.20
CA GLU A 1107 32.16 37.10 -26.55
C GLU A 1107 32.47 37.05 -28.04
N SER A 1108 33.71 36.69 -28.38
CA SER A 1108 34.09 36.34 -29.74
C SER A 1108 34.74 34.96 -29.76
N LYS A 1109 34.28 34.12 -30.70
CA LYS A 1109 34.74 32.76 -30.97
C LYS A 1109 34.98 32.57 -32.46
N LYS A 1110 35.78 31.56 -32.80
CA LYS A 1110 36.11 31.16 -34.17
C LYS A 1110 35.16 30.02 -34.57
N GLU A 1111 34.28 30.26 -35.54
CA GLU A 1111 33.32 29.26 -36.02
C GLU A 1111 33.96 28.28 -37.01
N GLN A 1112 33.38 27.09 -37.15
CA GLN A 1112 33.63 26.15 -38.24
C GLN A 1112 32.36 26.00 -39.05
N GLU A 1113 32.48 26.06 -40.38
CA GLU A 1113 31.34 26.07 -41.30
C GLU A 1113 30.69 24.68 -41.41
N PHE A 1114 29.34 24.65 -41.40
CA PHE A 1114 28.55 23.67 -42.16
C PHE A 1114 27.22 24.31 -42.59
N LEU A 1115 26.76 23.95 -43.79
CA LEU A 1115 25.63 24.60 -44.48
C LEU A 1115 24.27 23.99 -44.10
N VAL A 1116 23.26 24.85 -43.91
CA VAL A 1116 21.83 24.48 -44.00
C VAL A 1116 21.05 25.64 -44.65
N GLU A 1117 20.11 25.32 -45.56
CA GLU A 1117 19.21 26.29 -46.21
C GLU A 1117 17.98 26.66 -45.34
N PRO A 1118 17.25 27.74 -45.67
CA PRO A 1118 16.32 28.37 -44.72
C PRO A 1118 14.92 27.76 -44.70
N MET A 1119 14.40 27.52 -43.48
CA MET A 1119 12.96 27.51 -43.20
C MET A 1119 12.65 28.54 -42.12
N GLY A 1120 11.58 29.32 -42.32
CA GLY A 1120 11.13 30.34 -41.38
C GLY A 1120 9.68 30.12 -40.97
N GLU A 1121 9.41 30.18 -39.66
CA GLU A 1121 8.05 30.15 -39.11
C GLU A 1121 7.78 31.34 -38.17
N LYS A 1122 6.49 31.61 -37.95
CA LYS A 1122 5.98 32.83 -37.31
C LYS A 1122 5.80 32.63 -35.81
N SER A 1123 6.41 33.50 -35.01
CA SER A 1123 6.27 33.52 -33.56
C SER A 1123 4.91 34.06 -33.12
N ASN A 1124 4.03 33.17 -32.65
CA ASN A 1124 2.69 33.52 -32.17
C ASN A 1124 2.72 34.06 -30.72
N TYR A 1125 2.75 35.39 -30.55
CA TYR A 1125 2.56 36.05 -29.25
C TYR A 1125 1.74 37.35 -29.39
N ILE A 1126 1.07 37.76 -28.31
CA ILE A 1126 0.10 38.86 -28.30
C ILE A 1126 0.64 40.03 -27.44
N CYS A 1127 0.91 41.17 -28.08
CA CYS A 1127 1.43 42.35 -27.39
C CYS A 1127 0.31 43.24 -26.82
N HIS A 1128 0.33 43.53 -25.51
CA HIS A 1128 -0.64 44.45 -24.88
C HIS A 1128 -0.01 45.23 -23.71
N LYS A 1129 -0.12 46.58 -23.71
CA LYS A 1129 0.40 47.48 -22.65
C LYS A 1129 1.84 47.17 -22.17
N GLY A 1130 2.72 46.76 -23.08
CA GLY A 1130 4.13 46.42 -22.82
C GLY A 1130 4.39 44.95 -22.44
N HIS A 1131 3.35 44.16 -22.23
CA HIS A 1131 3.41 42.71 -22.03
C HIS A 1131 3.47 41.97 -23.36
N GLU A 1132 4.12 40.80 -23.38
CA GLU A 1132 4.09 39.82 -24.47
C GLU A 1132 3.43 38.55 -23.96
N PHE A 1133 2.15 38.37 -24.29
CA PHE A 1133 1.35 37.24 -23.82
C PHE A 1133 1.47 36.04 -24.75
N ILE A 1134 1.75 34.88 -24.16
CA ILE A 1134 1.65 33.57 -24.82
C ILE A 1134 0.36 32.85 -24.34
N PRO A 1135 -0.36 32.15 -25.24
CA PRO A 1135 -1.44 31.25 -24.83
C PRO A 1135 -0.93 30.13 -23.92
N THR A 1136 -1.65 29.84 -22.84
CA THR A 1136 -1.28 28.82 -21.86
C THR A 1136 -2.53 28.25 -21.19
N LEU A 1137 -2.47 27.02 -20.68
CA LEU A 1137 -3.55 26.33 -19.98
C LEU A 1137 -3.02 25.79 -18.65
N TYR A 1138 -3.77 25.97 -17.56
CA TYR A 1138 -3.36 25.56 -16.22
C TYR A 1138 -4.24 24.44 -15.70
N HIS A 1139 -3.68 23.24 -15.53
CA HIS A 1139 -4.43 22.10 -14.98
C HIS A 1139 -4.35 22.03 -13.44
N PHE A 1140 -3.56 22.92 -12.81
CA PHE A 1140 -3.29 22.99 -11.37
C PHE A 1140 -3.62 24.37 -10.78
N PRO A 1141 -3.92 24.48 -9.46
CA PRO A 1141 -4.36 25.71 -8.78
C PRO A 1141 -3.62 27.00 -9.14
N THR A 1142 -4.22 27.79 -10.04
CA THR A 1142 -3.67 29.04 -10.57
C THR A 1142 -4.80 30.07 -10.75
N ASN A 1143 -4.70 31.26 -10.16
CA ASN A 1143 -5.75 32.29 -10.23
C ASN A 1143 -5.38 33.44 -11.18
N CYS A 1144 -6.40 34.10 -11.73
CA CYS A 1144 -6.27 35.24 -12.63
C CYS A 1144 -5.91 36.51 -11.86
N GLU A 1145 -4.77 37.13 -12.18
CA GLU A 1145 -4.33 38.36 -11.51
C GLU A 1145 -5.20 39.58 -11.84
N ALA A 1146 -6.02 39.51 -12.90
CA ALA A 1146 -6.97 40.57 -13.23
C ALA A 1146 -8.29 40.48 -12.44
N CYS A 1147 -8.82 39.27 -12.18
CA CYS A 1147 -10.17 39.12 -11.59
C CYS A 1147 -10.25 38.15 -10.38
N MET A 1148 -9.13 37.61 -9.92
CA MET A 1148 -8.98 36.63 -8.83
C MET A 1148 -9.74 35.29 -8.99
N LYS A 1149 -10.44 35.08 -10.12
CA LYS A 1149 -11.08 33.80 -10.43
C LYS A 1149 -10.07 32.74 -10.90
N PRO A 1150 -10.35 31.43 -10.73
CA PRO A 1150 -9.52 30.35 -11.28
C PRO A 1150 -9.20 30.50 -12.78
N LEU A 1151 -7.92 30.39 -13.14
CA LEU A 1151 -7.45 30.10 -14.50
C LEU A 1151 -7.34 28.60 -14.77
N TRP A 1152 -7.73 27.77 -13.79
CA TRP A 1152 -7.44 26.35 -13.77
C TRP A 1152 -8.69 25.48 -13.67
N HIS A 1153 -8.59 24.29 -14.25
CA HIS A 1153 -9.54 23.18 -14.11
C HIS A 1153 -8.84 21.92 -14.64
N MET A 1154 -8.95 20.78 -13.94
CA MET A 1154 -8.13 19.60 -14.26
C MET A 1154 -8.31 19.06 -15.70
N PHE A 1155 -9.54 19.05 -16.23
CA PHE A 1155 -9.83 18.50 -17.57
C PHE A 1155 -10.14 19.53 -18.66
N LYS A 1156 -10.66 20.72 -18.32
CA LYS A 1156 -11.02 21.78 -19.28
C LYS A 1156 -10.71 23.18 -18.72
N PRO A 1157 -9.42 23.56 -18.59
CA PRO A 1157 -9.04 24.86 -18.06
C PRO A 1157 -9.52 26.00 -18.99
N PRO A 1158 -9.99 27.13 -18.42
CA PRO A 1158 -10.41 28.27 -19.22
C PRO A 1158 -9.20 28.88 -19.97
N PRO A 1159 -9.38 29.40 -21.21
CA PRO A 1159 -8.27 29.94 -21.99
C PRO A 1159 -7.52 31.05 -21.25
N ALA A 1160 -6.22 30.85 -21.01
CA ALA A 1160 -5.38 31.78 -20.28
C ALA A 1160 -4.21 32.31 -21.13
N LEU A 1161 -3.63 33.39 -20.64
CA LEU A 1161 -2.48 34.08 -21.20
C LEU A 1161 -1.44 34.29 -20.09
N GLU A 1162 -0.17 33.99 -20.36
CA GLU A 1162 0.96 34.32 -19.48
C GLU A 1162 1.89 35.32 -20.17
N CYS A 1163 2.30 36.38 -19.47
CA CYS A 1163 3.27 37.33 -20.01
C CYS A 1163 4.70 36.80 -19.90
N ARG A 1164 5.38 36.60 -21.03
CA ARG A 1164 6.78 36.12 -21.08
C ARG A 1164 7.81 37.07 -20.45
N ARG A 1165 7.41 38.29 -20.06
CA ARG A 1165 8.28 39.34 -19.49
C ARG A 1165 8.14 39.52 -17.98
N CYS A 1166 6.98 39.21 -17.41
CA CYS A 1166 6.74 39.40 -15.97
C CYS A 1166 5.81 38.34 -15.35
N HIS A 1167 5.53 37.26 -16.07
CA HIS A 1167 4.74 36.10 -15.65
C HIS A 1167 3.32 36.39 -15.14
N ILE A 1168 2.77 37.59 -15.42
CA ILE A 1168 1.38 37.92 -15.05
C ILE A 1168 0.39 37.03 -15.80
N LYS A 1169 -0.59 36.47 -15.07
CA LYS A 1169 -1.51 35.44 -15.56
C LYS A 1169 -2.94 35.96 -15.64
N CYS A 1170 -3.57 35.89 -16.81
CA CYS A 1170 -4.95 36.36 -17.00
C CYS A 1170 -5.80 35.49 -17.92
N HIS A 1171 -7.13 35.57 -17.81
CA HIS A 1171 -8.05 34.95 -18.78
C HIS A 1171 -7.94 35.69 -20.10
N LYS A 1172 -7.94 34.94 -21.21
CA LYS A 1172 -7.95 35.50 -22.57
C LYS A 1172 -9.14 36.47 -22.78
N ASP A 1173 -10.29 36.14 -22.20
CA ASP A 1173 -11.50 36.97 -22.16
C ASP A 1173 -11.25 38.44 -21.78
N HIS A 1174 -10.33 38.75 -20.86
CA HIS A 1174 -10.06 40.13 -20.45
C HIS A 1174 -9.38 40.95 -21.57
N MET A 1175 -8.60 40.29 -22.43
CA MET A 1175 -7.99 40.92 -23.61
C MET A 1175 -8.97 41.00 -24.77
N ASP A 1176 -9.74 39.94 -25.02
CA ASP A 1176 -10.74 39.90 -26.09
C ASP A 1176 -11.88 40.92 -25.84
N LYS A 1177 -12.21 41.22 -24.56
CA LYS A 1177 -13.20 42.25 -24.16
C LYS A 1177 -12.61 43.65 -23.94
N LYS A 1178 -11.29 43.82 -24.03
CA LYS A 1178 -10.55 45.08 -23.78
C LYS A 1178 -10.86 45.71 -22.41
N GLU A 1179 -10.96 44.90 -21.36
CA GLU A 1179 -11.23 45.40 -20.01
C GLU A 1179 -9.97 46.08 -19.44
N ASP A 1180 -10.10 47.32 -18.96
CA ASP A 1180 -8.97 48.19 -18.61
C ASP A 1180 -8.24 47.83 -17.29
N ILE A 1181 -8.42 46.58 -16.84
CA ILE A 1181 -8.04 46.05 -15.53
C ILE A 1181 -6.55 45.69 -15.46
N ILE A 1182 -5.92 45.29 -16.58
CA ILE A 1182 -4.50 44.90 -16.58
C ILE A 1182 -3.60 46.15 -16.61
N ALA A 1183 -2.75 46.26 -15.58
CA ALA A 1183 -1.74 47.31 -15.44
C ALA A 1183 -0.60 47.17 -16.46
N PRO A 1184 0.03 48.28 -16.91
CA PRO A 1184 1.17 48.23 -17.84
C PRO A 1184 2.36 47.43 -17.31
N CYS A 1185 3.11 46.80 -18.21
CA CYS A 1185 4.29 46.01 -17.83
C CYS A 1185 5.37 46.90 -17.22
N LYS A 1186 5.76 46.60 -15.97
CA LYS A 1186 6.82 47.31 -15.24
C LYS A 1186 8.22 46.74 -15.50
N VAL A 1187 8.32 45.61 -16.20
CA VAL A 1187 9.60 44.95 -16.52
C VAL A 1187 10.07 45.42 -17.89
N TYR A 1188 11.12 46.25 -17.89
CA TYR A 1188 11.72 46.83 -19.09
C TYR A 1188 13.24 46.56 -19.13
N TYR A 1189 13.61 45.28 -19.06
CA TYR A 1189 14.97 44.79 -19.32
C TYR A 1189 14.91 43.33 -19.81
N ASP A 1190 15.82 42.94 -20.70
CA ASP A 1190 15.82 41.63 -21.36
C ASP A 1190 16.87 40.68 -20.74
N ILE A 1191 16.39 39.59 -20.13
CA ILE A 1191 17.21 38.58 -19.44
C ILE A 1191 17.87 37.60 -20.43
N SER A 1192 17.44 37.53 -21.70
CA SER A 1192 17.94 36.58 -22.70
C SER A 1192 19.39 36.84 -23.17
N THR A 1193 20.01 37.93 -22.71
CA THR A 1193 21.31 38.42 -23.19
C THR A 1193 22.52 38.07 -22.29
N ALA A 1194 22.33 37.43 -21.14
CA ALA A 1194 23.40 37.09 -20.20
C ALA A 1194 23.91 35.64 -20.36
N LYS A 1195 25.23 35.47 -20.51
CA LYS A 1195 25.91 34.16 -20.55
C LYS A 1195 26.68 33.89 -19.24
N ASN A 1196 26.74 32.61 -18.89
CA ASN A 1196 27.36 32.07 -17.67
C ASN A 1196 28.56 31.17 -18.04
N LEU A 1197 29.72 31.43 -17.47
CA LEU A 1197 30.94 30.62 -17.60
C LEU A 1197 31.45 30.21 -16.21
N LEU A 1198 31.72 28.91 -16.04
CA LEU A 1198 32.33 28.33 -14.86
C LEU A 1198 33.80 28.02 -15.13
N LEU A 1199 34.67 28.33 -14.17
CA LEU A 1199 36.12 28.14 -14.26
C LEU A 1199 36.64 27.46 -12.99
N LEU A 1200 37.47 26.44 -13.15
CA LEU A 1200 38.18 25.74 -12.07
C LEU A 1200 39.63 26.23 -11.99
N ALA A 1201 40.03 26.74 -10.82
CA ALA A 1201 41.42 27.06 -10.47
C ALA A 1201 42.15 25.84 -9.88
N ASN A 1202 43.49 25.87 -9.79
CA ASN A 1202 44.24 24.71 -9.31
C ASN A 1202 44.10 24.56 -7.78
N SER A 1203 44.07 25.69 -7.04
CA SER A 1203 43.85 25.74 -5.58
C SER A 1203 42.77 26.77 -5.17
N THR A 1204 42.36 26.72 -3.90
CA THR A 1204 41.36 27.64 -3.31
C THR A 1204 41.93 29.05 -3.17
N GLU A 1205 43.22 29.17 -2.88
CA GLU A 1205 43.96 30.43 -2.76
C GLU A 1205 44.10 31.09 -4.15
N GLU A 1206 44.32 30.30 -5.20
CA GLU A 1206 44.23 30.79 -6.57
C GLU A 1206 42.82 31.27 -6.91
N GLN A 1207 41.78 30.52 -6.57
CA GLN A 1207 40.39 30.92 -6.82
C GLN A 1207 40.08 32.29 -6.19
N GLN A 1208 40.45 32.49 -4.92
CA GLN A 1208 40.27 33.78 -4.25
C GLN A 1208 41.10 34.90 -4.89
N LYS A 1209 42.35 34.61 -5.31
CA LYS A 1209 43.24 35.56 -6.00
C LYS A 1209 42.67 35.98 -7.37
N TRP A 1210 42.11 35.05 -8.13
CA TRP A 1210 41.44 35.30 -9.42
C TRP A 1210 40.18 36.14 -9.23
N VAL A 1211 39.26 35.72 -8.34
CA VAL A 1211 38.02 36.47 -8.04
C VAL A 1211 38.34 37.88 -7.55
N SER A 1212 39.21 38.03 -6.55
CA SER A 1212 39.56 39.33 -5.95
C SER A 1212 40.17 40.32 -6.95
N ARG A 1213 41.03 39.84 -7.86
CA ARG A 1213 41.64 40.69 -8.91
C ARG A 1213 40.70 40.99 -10.08
N LEU A 1214 39.81 40.05 -10.47
CA LEU A 1214 38.82 40.28 -11.52
C LEU A 1214 37.71 41.23 -11.06
N VAL A 1215 37.16 41.06 -9.85
CA VAL A 1215 36.11 41.94 -9.30
C VAL A 1215 36.58 43.40 -9.19
N LYS A 1216 37.87 43.64 -8.91
CA LYS A 1216 38.47 44.99 -8.90
C LYS A 1216 38.54 45.66 -10.29
N LYS A 1217 38.39 44.91 -11.39
CA LYS A 1217 38.40 45.43 -12.78
C LYS A 1217 36.99 45.65 -13.37
N ILE A 1218 35.92 45.31 -12.65
CA ILE A 1218 34.54 45.57 -13.10
C ILE A 1218 34.18 47.05 -12.81
N PRO A 1219 33.71 47.84 -13.79
CA PRO A 1219 33.35 49.25 -13.60
C PRO A 1219 32.26 49.47 -12.54
N LYS A 1220 32.40 50.53 -11.72
CA LYS A 1220 31.41 50.89 -10.69
C LYS A 1220 30.71 52.23 -10.99
N LYS A 1221 29.43 52.11 -11.35
CA LYS A 1221 28.39 53.14 -11.66
C LYS A 1221 28.17 53.46 -13.16
N PRO A 1222 26.91 53.69 -13.57
CA PRO A 1222 26.54 54.03 -14.95
C PRO A 1222 26.64 55.54 -15.27
N PRO A 1223 26.68 55.94 -16.56
CA PRO A 1223 26.56 57.34 -16.99
C PRO A 1223 25.15 57.93 -16.79
N ALA A 1224 25.05 59.25 -16.76
CA ALA A 1224 23.79 60.00 -16.64
C ALA A 1224 23.23 60.42 -18.02
N PRO A 1225 21.91 60.70 -18.14
CA PRO A 1225 21.27 61.06 -19.42
C PRO A 1225 21.14 62.58 -19.64
N ASP A 1226 21.52 63.05 -20.84
CA ASP A 1226 21.27 64.42 -21.34
C ASP A 1226 21.51 64.46 -22.88
N SER A 1227 20.98 65.41 -23.67
CA SER A 1227 19.56 65.77 -23.88
C SER A 1227 19.37 66.60 -25.17
N PHE A 1228 18.44 66.21 -26.05
CA PHE A 1228 17.88 67.02 -27.16
C PHE A 1228 16.54 66.36 -27.60
N ALA A 1229 15.51 67.06 -28.08
CA ALA A 1229 15.32 68.49 -28.32
C ALA A 1229 13.91 68.98 -27.88
N ARG A 1230 13.67 70.30 -27.95
CA ARG A 1230 12.45 70.96 -27.43
C ARG A 1230 11.28 71.03 -28.43
N SER A 1231 10.06 70.98 -27.90
CA SER A 1231 8.99 71.93 -28.27
C SER A 1231 8.11 72.24 -27.04
N SER A 1232 7.25 73.26 -27.12
CA SER A 1232 6.54 73.93 -26.00
C SER A 1232 5.35 74.74 -26.59
N PRO A 1233 4.44 75.42 -25.83
CA PRO A 1233 4.51 75.76 -24.39
C PRO A 1233 3.19 75.74 -23.55
N ARG A 1234 3.35 75.80 -22.21
CA ARG A 1234 2.47 76.50 -21.20
C ARG A 1234 1.01 76.00 -21.04
N THR A 1235 0.26 76.28 -19.96
CA THR A 1235 0.46 77.11 -18.74
C THR A 1235 -0.34 76.46 -17.56
N SER A 1236 0.25 76.18 -16.39
CA SER A 1236 0.15 76.98 -15.12
C SER A 1236 -1.16 76.81 -14.31
N MET A 1237 -1.22 76.79 -12.96
CA MET A 1237 -0.24 77.15 -11.90
C MET A 1237 -0.26 76.25 -10.65
N LYS A 1238 0.91 76.26 -9.97
CA LYS A 1238 1.24 76.15 -8.53
C LYS A 1238 0.10 75.99 -7.48
N VAL A 1239 0.20 75.24 -6.36
CA VAL A 1239 1.28 74.71 -5.45
C VAL A 1239 1.19 75.33 -4.03
N GLN A 1240 0.85 74.48 -3.04
CA GLN A 1240 1.33 74.43 -1.62
C GLN A 1240 0.96 75.55 -0.60
N PRO A 1241 1.24 75.36 0.72
CA PRO A 1241 1.46 74.12 1.51
C PRO A 1241 0.79 74.05 2.93
N ASN A 1242 0.97 72.89 3.59
CA ASN A 1242 1.26 72.68 5.03
C ASN A 1242 0.17 72.83 6.15
N GLN A 1243 0.16 71.78 7.00
CA GLN A 1243 0.09 71.78 8.49
C GLN A 1243 -1.11 72.48 9.20
N SER A 1244 -1.73 71.95 10.27
CA SER A 1244 -1.59 70.68 11.03
C SER A 1244 -2.67 70.63 12.17
N VAL A 1245 -2.58 69.67 13.11
CA VAL A 1245 -3.17 69.68 14.48
C VAL A 1245 -4.68 69.33 14.69
N ARG A 1246 -4.88 68.16 15.33
CA ARG A 1246 -5.89 67.74 16.35
C ARG A 1246 -7.42 67.81 16.09
N ARG A 1247 -8.00 66.61 16.01
CA ARG A 1247 -9.31 66.12 16.55
C ARG A 1247 -9.66 66.70 17.95
N PRO A 1248 -10.95 66.77 18.41
CA PRO A 1248 -11.76 65.55 18.61
C PRO A 1248 -13.32 65.58 18.56
N SER A 1249 -13.90 64.39 18.30
CA SER A 1249 -15.29 63.95 18.61
C SER A 1249 -16.44 64.62 17.80
N ARG A 1250 -17.67 64.07 17.69
CA ARG A 1250 -18.30 62.84 18.23
C ARG A 1250 -19.48 62.40 17.32
N GLN A 1251 -20.11 61.25 17.64
CA GLN A 1251 -21.46 60.78 17.24
C GLN A 1251 -21.71 60.15 15.83
N LEU A 1252 -22.11 58.86 15.89
CA LEU A 1252 -23.10 58.14 15.06
C LEU A 1252 -24.49 58.29 15.73
N PRO A 1253 -25.65 57.75 15.24
CA PRO A 1253 -25.95 56.91 14.05
C PRO A 1253 -27.01 57.64 13.16
N PRO A 1254 -28.11 57.08 12.56
CA PRO A 1254 -28.53 55.70 12.22
C PRO A 1254 -29.16 55.47 10.81
N ASN A 1255 -29.46 54.20 10.50
CA ASN A 1255 -30.50 53.66 9.59
C ASN A 1255 -30.45 53.97 8.07
N LYS A 1256 -30.51 52.99 7.14
CA LYS A 1256 -31.47 51.87 6.88
C LYS A 1256 -32.79 52.30 6.18
N PRO A 1257 -33.46 51.44 5.39
CA PRO A 1257 -32.99 50.18 4.75
C PRO A 1257 -33.45 49.96 3.29
N ARG A 1258 -32.77 49.09 2.54
CA ARG A 1258 -33.33 47.78 2.19
C ARG A 1258 -32.25 46.74 1.96
#